data_AF-A0A177E9J8-F1
#
_entry.id   AF-A0A177E9J8-F1
#
_cell.length_a   1.000
_cell.length_b   1.000
_cell.length_c   1.000
_cell.angle_alpha   90.00
_cell.angle_beta   90.00
_cell.angle_gamma   90.00
#
_symmetry.space_group_name_H-M   'P 1'
#
loop_
_entity.id
_entity.type
_entity.pdbx_description
1 polymer ?
#
loop_
_entity_poly.entity_id
_entity_poly.type
_entity_poly.pdbx_seq_one_letter_code
_entity_poly.pdbx_strand_id
1 'polypeptide(L)'
;MAGLYSALNIAKNSLLAFQTGVHVTGHNVANVDTEGYSRQKVVNAPYPPTPGPAGPMGSGVKVEQIKRYFDAFLEANLNLKRSDLGLLSAEETGLDLIQGLFNEANPLGLSKMLDDFFTAWQGLSNRAEGIPERRVVIEKGQVLAEAISDKYQGIVDLEQNVRLKLRDVVNEINDLAKQIAEINRQITAAESGLHQANDLRDQRDKLVARLSELAQVRYFENSQGAYAVILGNGYNLVDIDSYWHLELYGNEVYWFGHSGEKVRLTSEEVSQGKLGGWLRIVEQISNDWNYEYVISERNVFTPDGKLVKENTTWKELGLTGGVNITFSGTDHFGEEITGSYSTTDDTQTVRDFLNAIEKAYHYKVQAYLTEDGRLVVKDAVQGGGKLTFEITSGPLAFGRFDDEAANHRVEELNLTGKFQLFAKELIRAVNEIHTQGVGLKFYEGELEGTFQSDGSLKSLPFFQDIKGDGSLFVWLKDPAGKITPVKVDFALPSTATLDDVAGQINDAFKRLGFNPDTSVKALVRGGRLVFQAQEGFGFAFSNDTSGILAATGINVFFTGFDAGSIGLNEKLSVNPEYLAAARLDREAWRSETNLFSEFRSKLPVSSWTSPVSEGDYKLFLRFYDASGKSLNQNFLVAYNLASSEADINNLKTQIESFLANNYLEDFQVETFRLNGNEWGLKIFSSFEDRLEEVRLALNNEFSLGATIEDQVWVDVRADDTLKDVMARLDRVAGLRAYVDPDDYLVLRLDPNSYKNYASFELGLEDPENKGSLLKEFKNLGLYVPQFNQATGKSIFSGLEPLLKPTQYVADIGSLDPSSLGFSGSLTVSFFDASGQEIAGSSFSVSGGSLSDVVATLDARSELKAYIDNGEVVITLENPPSGTAYFVLEEDNEAASWGHIYLNGGSFDLSFKIGTIENWLFDEKVKPIDVDPENEVSDPFRIAISSDEGLIQLIKKYNAPENARYGLLAEIDTAGRLVVKTSGLYDTRSFVITDGGVKEAFAENITANKFDPDENNWYFLTDSPVGLNDSFDAQSITISYLKPDGTTLSTETISLNSGDTLEDFLKKLNKDSDTDTEFIDSDNDGVPDFSAGLDASGRLYLRINDPDLDNDGQADWVSFKMESSLTDPEGNLVAYLGRKSYTQTRSLIDDLQGFSPQPGDNRNALRLSALSDARRENLGEASISDYYTAIVGEVGIATKTVKNSKTFMEDLINQLNIMRDSISGVSLDEEMANLIKYQQAFSASAKILTVADEMLDTLIQSKR
;
A
#
# COMPACT_ATOMS: atom_id res chain seq x y z
N MET A 1 -6.03 108.05 38.94
CA MET A 1 -5.12 107.32 38.03
C MET A 1 -5.23 105.80 38.20
N ALA A 2 -5.16 105.23 39.42
CA ALA A 2 -5.18 103.76 39.62
C ALA A 2 -6.43 103.02 39.08
N GLY A 3 -7.64 103.57 39.25
CA GLY A 3 -8.88 102.94 38.75
C GLY A 3 -9.02 102.94 37.22
N LEU A 4 -8.56 103.99 36.54
CA LEU A 4 -8.55 104.08 35.07
C LEU A 4 -7.53 103.11 34.46
N TYR A 5 -6.36 102.99 35.09
CA TYR A 5 -5.33 102.02 34.70
C TYR A 5 -5.83 100.56 34.86
N SER A 6 -6.58 100.26 35.93
CA SER A 6 -7.22 98.96 36.11
C SER A 6 -8.26 98.65 35.04
N ALA A 7 -9.13 99.61 34.69
CA ALA A 7 -10.13 99.45 33.64
C ALA A 7 -9.51 99.27 32.25
N LEU A 8 -8.45 100.03 31.94
CA LEU A 8 -7.68 99.90 30.70
C LEU A 8 -6.96 98.55 30.60
N ASN A 9 -6.38 98.06 31.70
CA ASN A 9 -5.76 96.73 31.73
C ASN A 9 -6.80 95.61 31.55
N ILE A 10 -7.97 95.70 32.19
CA ILE A 10 -9.08 94.76 31.98
C ILE A 10 -9.54 94.78 30.51
N ALA A 11 -9.74 95.97 29.93
CA ALA A 11 -10.17 96.11 28.53
C ALA A 11 -9.13 95.58 27.54
N LYS A 12 -7.84 95.88 27.75
CA LYS A 12 -6.72 95.35 26.96
C LYS A 12 -6.66 93.82 27.01
N ASN A 13 -6.72 93.25 28.22
CA ASN A 13 -6.63 91.81 28.43
C ASN A 13 -7.82 91.07 27.81
N SER A 14 -9.04 91.61 27.97
CA SER A 14 -10.26 91.09 27.33
C SER A 14 -10.22 91.18 25.81
N LEU A 15 -9.72 92.30 25.23
CA LEU A 15 -9.58 92.45 23.78
C LEU A 15 -8.65 91.40 23.19
N LEU A 16 -7.48 91.20 23.80
CA LEU A 16 -6.53 90.18 23.36
C LEU A 16 -7.16 88.79 23.41
N ALA A 17 -7.86 88.44 24.50
CA ALA A 17 -8.53 87.15 24.62
C ALA A 17 -9.65 86.93 23.60
N PHE A 18 -10.49 87.94 23.34
CA PHE A 18 -11.54 87.83 22.32
C PHE A 18 -10.99 87.84 20.89
N GLN A 19 -9.89 88.57 20.63
CA GLN A 19 -9.18 88.50 19.36
C GLN A 19 -8.65 87.09 19.10
N THR A 20 -8.02 86.46 20.10
CA THR A 20 -7.63 85.04 20.01
C THR A 20 -8.84 84.14 19.77
N GLY A 21 -9.99 84.40 20.42
CA GLY A 21 -11.25 83.70 20.15
C GLY A 21 -11.70 83.78 18.69
N VAL A 22 -11.67 84.98 18.09
CA VAL A 22 -11.97 85.17 16.66
C VAL A 22 -10.99 84.40 15.78
N HIS A 23 -9.69 84.44 16.09
CA HIS A 23 -8.68 83.71 15.32
C HIS A 23 -8.87 82.19 15.39
N VAL A 24 -9.12 81.62 16.58
CA VAL A 24 -9.31 80.17 16.75
C VAL A 24 -10.60 79.70 16.07
N THR A 25 -11.70 80.43 16.20
CA THR A 25 -12.93 80.11 15.48
C THR A 25 -12.77 80.24 13.97
N GLY A 26 -12.05 81.25 13.48
CA GLY A 26 -11.69 81.36 12.06
C GLY A 26 -10.82 80.19 11.59
N HIS A 27 -9.87 79.74 12.41
CA HIS A 27 -9.03 78.57 12.15
C HIS A 27 -9.87 77.28 12.07
N ASN A 28 -10.81 77.08 12.99
CA ASN A 28 -11.73 75.93 12.96
C ASN A 28 -12.55 75.93 11.66
N VAL A 29 -13.16 77.05 11.29
CA VAL A 29 -13.98 77.17 10.08
C VAL A 29 -13.14 76.92 8.82
N ALA A 30 -11.91 77.43 8.77
CA ALA A 30 -11.01 77.23 7.64
C ALA A 30 -10.59 75.77 7.46
N ASN A 31 -10.55 74.99 8.54
CA ASN A 31 -10.13 73.58 8.55
C ASN A 31 -11.31 72.60 8.68
N VAL A 32 -12.56 73.04 8.48
CA VAL A 32 -13.76 72.19 8.60
C VAL A 32 -13.69 70.95 7.70
N ASP A 33 -13.15 71.09 6.50
CA ASP A 33 -12.99 70.01 5.52
C ASP A 33 -11.59 69.37 5.56
N THR A 34 -10.74 69.76 6.52
CA THR A 34 -9.39 69.21 6.64
C THR A 34 -9.44 67.91 7.44
N GLU A 35 -9.19 66.80 6.76
CA GLU A 35 -9.16 65.48 7.36
C GLU A 35 -8.15 65.38 8.52
N GLY A 36 -8.63 64.92 9.68
CA GLY A 36 -7.82 64.75 10.89
C GLY A 36 -7.75 66.00 11.79
N TYR A 37 -8.33 67.13 11.37
CA TYR A 37 -8.38 68.34 12.18
C TYR A 37 -9.28 68.16 13.42
N SER A 38 -8.77 68.54 14.59
CA SER A 38 -9.53 68.55 15.84
C SER A 38 -10.00 69.98 16.15
N ARG A 39 -11.30 70.17 16.38
CA ARG A 39 -11.86 71.46 16.80
C ARG A 39 -11.10 72.02 18.01
N GLN A 40 -10.73 73.29 17.95
CA GLN A 40 -9.98 73.96 19.02
C GLN A 40 -10.85 74.97 19.78
N LYS A 41 -10.56 75.14 21.08
CA LYS A 41 -11.25 76.10 21.95
C LYS A 41 -10.28 76.88 22.83
N VAL A 42 -10.52 78.18 22.90
CA VAL A 42 -9.82 79.07 23.82
C VAL A 42 -10.33 78.83 25.25
N VAL A 43 -9.42 78.45 26.15
CA VAL A 43 -9.66 78.35 27.59
C VAL A 43 -9.18 79.63 28.24
N ASN A 44 -10.09 80.28 28.95
CA ASN A 44 -9.88 81.58 29.56
C ASN A 44 -9.76 81.43 31.08
N ALA A 45 -8.75 82.07 31.67
CA ALA A 45 -8.58 82.15 33.12
C ALA A 45 -8.57 83.62 33.58
N PRO A 46 -9.08 83.93 34.78
CA PRO A 46 -8.92 85.26 35.34
C PRO A 46 -7.43 85.58 35.57
N TYR A 47 -7.03 86.82 35.32
CA TYR A 47 -5.72 87.28 35.80
C TYR A 47 -5.68 87.24 37.35
N PRO A 48 -4.53 86.91 37.97
CA PRO A 48 -4.39 86.98 39.42
C PRO A 48 -4.86 88.34 39.94
N PRO A 49 -5.79 88.37 40.91
CA PRO A 49 -6.34 89.63 41.37
C PRO A 49 -5.28 90.45 42.10
N THR A 50 -5.26 91.75 41.86
CA THR A 50 -4.32 92.65 42.53
C THR A 50 -4.84 92.96 43.94
N PRO A 51 -4.03 92.80 45.01
CA PRO A 51 -4.46 93.13 46.37
C PRO A 51 -4.79 94.62 46.50
N GLY A 52 -5.98 94.93 47.04
CA GLY A 52 -6.43 96.30 47.27
C GLY A 52 -7.06 96.49 48.66
N PRO A 53 -7.21 97.74 49.14
CA PRO A 53 -7.75 98.06 50.47
C PRO A 53 -9.19 97.58 50.72
N ALA A 54 -9.96 97.30 49.66
CA ALA A 54 -11.35 96.83 49.70
C ALA A 54 -11.48 95.33 49.37
N GLY A 55 -10.37 94.62 49.17
CA GLY A 55 -10.32 93.22 48.71
C GLY A 55 -9.55 93.05 47.38
N PRO A 56 -9.31 91.79 46.97
CA PRO A 56 -8.66 91.48 45.69
C PRO A 56 -9.48 92.01 44.51
N MET A 57 -8.90 92.88 43.67
CA MET A 57 -9.55 93.39 42.46
C MET A 57 -9.10 92.59 41.23
N GLY A 58 -10.07 92.11 40.43
CA GLY A 58 -9.81 91.34 39.22
C GLY A 58 -9.11 92.16 38.13
N SER A 59 -8.16 91.56 37.42
CA SER A 59 -7.35 92.23 36.38
C SER A 59 -7.72 91.80 34.95
N GLY A 60 -8.96 91.34 34.77
CA GLY A 60 -9.50 90.88 33.49
C GLY A 60 -9.25 89.40 33.24
N VAL A 61 -9.30 89.00 31.98
CA VAL A 61 -9.15 87.60 31.54
C VAL A 61 -7.86 87.43 30.73
N LYS A 62 -7.18 86.30 30.91
CA LYS A 62 -6.10 85.84 30.03
C LYS A 62 -6.53 84.58 29.31
N VAL A 63 -5.99 84.38 28.11
CA VAL A 63 -5.98 83.05 27.50
C VAL A 63 -5.00 82.21 28.30
N GLU A 64 -5.50 81.13 28.89
CA GLU A 64 -4.67 80.16 29.60
C GLU A 64 -4.03 79.18 28.64
N GLN A 65 -4.83 78.63 27.71
CA GLN A 65 -4.39 77.72 26.67
C GLN A 65 -5.42 77.64 25.54
N ILE A 66 -5.00 77.17 24.37
CA ILE A 66 -5.89 76.74 23.29
C ILE A 66 -5.93 75.22 23.33
N LYS A 67 -7.06 74.65 23.72
CA LYS A 67 -7.22 73.21 23.90
C LYS A 67 -7.93 72.60 22.69
N ARG A 68 -7.45 71.47 22.17
CA ARG A 68 -8.19 70.67 21.19
C ARG A 68 -9.29 69.82 21.86
N TYR A 69 -10.42 69.65 21.18
CA TYR A 69 -11.41 68.63 21.52
C TYR A 69 -10.96 67.29 20.95
N PHE A 70 -10.49 66.42 21.83
CA PHE A 70 -9.93 65.13 21.48
C PHE A 70 -10.22 64.12 22.60
N ASP A 71 -10.72 62.95 22.23
CA ASP A 71 -10.90 61.82 23.13
C ASP A 71 -9.82 60.77 22.81
N ALA A 72 -8.82 60.69 23.68
CA ALA A 72 -7.68 59.79 23.51
C ALA A 72 -8.09 58.31 23.57
N PHE A 73 -9.11 57.97 24.36
CA PHE A 73 -9.58 56.60 24.48
C PHE A 73 -10.33 56.18 23.22
N LEU A 74 -11.19 57.04 22.69
CA LEU A 74 -11.89 56.77 21.43
C LEU A 74 -10.91 56.64 20.26
N GLU A 75 -9.92 57.52 20.14
CA GLU A 75 -8.92 57.44 19.06
C GLU A 75 -8.06 56.18 19.18
N ALA A 76 -7.64 55.80 20.39
CA ALA A 76 -6.92 54.55 20.61
C ALA A 76 -7.75 53.32 20.20
N ASN A 77 -9.05 53.29 20.53
CA ASN A 77 -9.95 52.22 20.08
C ASN A 77 -10.14 52.23 18.55
N LEU A 78 -10.28 53.41 17.93
CA LEU A 78 -10.40 53.55 16.48
C LEU A 78 -9.15 53.01 15.78
N ASN A 79 -7.96 53.32 16.30
CA ASN A 79 -6.68 52.83 15.79
C ASN A 79 -6.54 51.31 15.93
N LEU A 80 -6.93 50.72 17.06
CA LEU A 80 -6.98 49.26 17.20
C LEU A 80 -7.91 48.63 16.15
N LYS A 81 -9.08 49.22 15.90
CA LYS A 81 -10.01 48.72 14.89
C LYS A 81 -9.49 48.93 13.46
N ARG A 82 -8.75 49.99 13.18
CA ARG A 82 -8.01 50.17 11.92
C ARG A 82 -6.97 49.06 11.71
N SER A 83 -6.27 48.64 12.76
CA SER A 83 -5.34 47.50 12.68
C SER A 83 -6.06 46.19 12.35
N ASP A 84 -7.20 45.91 13.00
CA ASP A 84 -8.04 44.75 12.70
C ASP A 84 -8.56 44.79 11.24
N LEU A 85 -9.00 45.95 10.75
CA LEU A 85 -9.44 46.11 9.35
C LEU A 85 -8.28 45.96 8.36
N GLY A 86 -7.11 46.51 8.67
CA GLY A 86 -5.91 46.39 7.86
C GLY A 86 -5.49 44.93 7.67
N LEU A 87 -5.55 44.13 8.74
CA LEU A 87 -5.35 42.69 8.72
C LEU A 87 -6.31 42.00 7.75
N LEU A 88 -7.62 42.17 7.97
CA LEU A 88 -8.66 41.53 7.16
C LEU A 88 -8.61 41.97 5.69
N SER A 89 -8.22 43.23 5.42
CA SER A 89 -8.05 43.73 4.06
C SER A 89 -6.89 43.06 3.32
N ALA A 90 -5.77 42.82 4.01
CA ALA A 90 -4.63 42.11 3.45
C ALA A 90 -4.95 40.61 3.25
N GLU A 91 -5.58 39.97 4.24
CA GLU A 91 -6.03 38.57 4.16
C GLU A 91 -7.05 38.36 3.03
N GLU A 92 -8.05 39.23 2.89
CA GLU A 92 -9.02 39.15 1.78
C GLU A 92 -8.31 39.21 0.44
N THR A 93 -7.39 40.18 0.28
CA THR A 93 -6.66 40.34 -0.98
C THR A 93 -5.79 39.12 -1.28
N GLY A 94 -5.12 38.55 -0.27
CA GLY A 94 -4.31 37.35 -0.42
C GLY A 94 -5.16 36.11 -0.75
N LEU A 95 -6.22 35.89 0.02
CA LEU A 95 -7.14 34.76 -0.17
C LEU A 95 -7.91 34.84 -1.48
N ASP A 96 -8.26 36.03 -1.99
CA ASP A 96 -8.87 36.18 -3.31
C ASP A 96 -7.90 35.79 -4.44
N LEU A 97 -6.60 36.09 -4.29
CA LEU A 97 -5.58 35.65 -5.24
C LEU A 97 -5.40 34.13 -5.19
N ILE A 98 -5.35 33.55 -3.99
CA ILE A 98 -5.31 32.09 -3.79
C ILE A 98 -6.57 31.44 -4.39
N GLN A 99 -7.76 31.93 -4.06
CA GLN A 99 -9.02 31.39 -4.58
C GLN A 99 -9.09 31.47 -6.11
N GLY A 100 -8.55 32.54 -6.71
CA GLY A 100 -8.41 32.67 -8.16
C GLY A 100 -7.55 31.56 -8.78
N LEU A 101 -6.48 31.16 -8.10
CA LEU A 101 -5.60 30.06 -8.52
C LEU A 101 -6.27 28.68 -8.40
N PHE A 102 -7.08 28.48 -7.37
CA PHE A 102 -7.84 27.25 -7.09
C PHE A 102 -9.28 27.28 -7.63
N ASN A 103 -9.57 28.12 -8.62
CA ASN A 103 -10.93 28.24 -9.15
C ASN A 103 -11.37 26.99 -9.94
N GLU A 104 -12.34 26.25 -9.40
CA GLU A 104 -12.90 25.02 -9.98
C GLU A 104 -14.08 25.25 -10.94
N ALA A 105 -14.56 26.48 -11.12
CA ALA A 105 -15.75 26.76 -11.94
C ALA A 105 -15.55 26.60 -13.46
N ASN A 106 -14.30 26.34 -13.90
CA ASN A 106 -13.96 26.12 -15.30
C ASN A 106 -14.00 24.64 -15.68
N PRO A 107 -14.23 24.30 -16.96
CA PRO A 107 -14.05 22.94 -17.49
C PRO A 107 -12.63 22.37 -17.30
N LEU A 108 -11.68 23.23 -16.89
CA LEU A 108 -10.29 22.92 -16.58
C LEU A 108 -10.00 22.89 -15.06
N GLY A 109 -11.02 22.73 -14.21
CA GLY A 109 -10.85 22.54 -12.77
C GLY A 109 -10.09 21.23 -12.47
N LEU A 110 -9.22 21.23 -11.46
CA LEU A 110 -8.36 20.08 -11.18
C LEU A 110 -9.16 18.90 -10.65
N SER A 111 -10.24 19.14 -9.90
CA SER A 111 -11.15 18.07 -9.45
C SER A 111 -11.74 17.33 -10.66
N LYS A 112 -12.18 18.09 -11.67
CA LYS A 112 -12.72 17.51 -12.90
C LYS A 112 -11.66 16.77 -13.72
N MET A 113 -10.42 17.26 -13.73
CA MET A 113 -9.29 16.58 -14.39
C MET A 113 -8.92 15.27 -13.70
N LEU A 114 -8.96 15.21 -12.37
CA LEU A 114 -8.79 13.97 -11.60
C LEU A 114 -9.89 12.96 -11.95
N ASP A 115 -11.16 13.40 -11.93
CA ASP A 115 -12.30 12.55 -12.31
C ASP A 115 -12.14 12.02 -13.73
N ASP A 116 -11.78 12.88 -14.68
CA ASP A 116 -11.55 12.51 -16.08
C ASP A 116 -10.40 11.50 -16.23
N PHE A 117 -9.32 11.66 -15.45
CA PHE A 117 -8.17 10.77 -15.46
C PHE A 117 -8.53 9.37 -14.95
N PHE A 118 -9.19 9.25 -13.80
CA PHE A 118 -9.61 7.95 -13.27
C PHE A 118 -10.73 7.32 -14.10
N THR A 119 -11.64 8.13 -14.67
CA THR A 119 -12.65 7.66 -15.64
C THR A 119 -11.98 7.11 -16.91
N ALA A 120 -10.89 7.71 -17.37
CA ALA A 120 -10.13 7.19 -18.50
C ALA A 120 -9.53 5.81 -18.19
N TRP A 121 -9.01 5.59 -16.98
CA TRP A 121 -8.57 4.26 -16.53
C TRP A 121 -9.71 3.24 -16.47
N GLN A 122 -10.89 3.65 -15.99
CA GLN A 122 -12.09 2.80 -16.04
C GLN A 122 -12.45 2.44 -17.49
N GLY A 123 -12.40 3.42 -18.40
CA GLY A 123 -12.61 3.22 -19.84
C GLY A 123 -11.63 2.21 -20.43
N LEU A 124 -10.33 2.33 -20.09
CA LEU A 124 -9.30 1.38 -20.49
C LEU A 124 -9.54 -0.01 -19.90
N SER A 125 -10.03 -0.12 -18.66
CA SER A 125 -10.31 -1.43 -18.05
C SER A 125 -11.39 -2.21 -18.80
N ASN A 126 -12.36 -1.53 -19.40
CA ASN A 126 -13.41 -2.15 -20.21
C ASN A 126 -12.88 -2.69 -21.55
N ARG A 127 -11.76 -2.14 -22.05
CA ARG A 127 -11.14 -2.48 -23.35
C ARG A 127 -9.62 -2.39 -23.25
N ALA A 128 -9.00 -3.30 -22.50
CA ALA A 128 -7.57 -3.21 -22.12
C ALA A 128 -6.57 -3.23 -23.30
N GLU A 129 -6.97 -3.76 -24.44
CA GLU A 129 -6.16 -3.78 -25.67
C GLU A 129 -6.28 -2.49 -26.50
N GLY A 130 -7.27 -1.65 -26.20
CA GLY A 130 -7.62 -0.50 -27.01
C GLY A 130 -6.54 0.58 -27.02
N ILE A 131 -5.84 0.73 -28.15
CA ILE A 131 -4.89 1.84 -28.36
C ILE A 131 -5.55 3.22 -28.21
N PRO A 132 -6.79 3.47 -28.69
CA PRO A 132 -7.49 4.73 -28.44
C PRO A 132 -7.69 5.00 -26.95
N GLU A 133 -8.15 4.01 -26.20
CA GLU A 133 -8.40 4.09 -24.75
C GLU A 133 -7.11 4.39 -23.98
N ARG A 134 -6.00 3.73 -24.33
CA ARG A 134 -4.66 4.01 -23.75
C ARG A 134 -4.20 5.44 -24.03
N ARG A 135 -4.44 5.94 -25.25
CA ARG A 135 -4.09 7.32 -25.63
C ARG A 135 -4.88 8.33 -24.82
N VAL A 136 -6.17 8.08 -24.56
CA VAL A 136 -6.99 8.95 -23.71
C VAL A 136 -6.45 8.99 -22.28
N VAL A 137 -6.07 7.85 -21.69
CA VAL A 137 -5.46 7.82 -20.35
C VAL A 137 -4.19 8.68 -20.29
N ILE A 138 -3.33 8.55 -21.30
CA ILE A 138 -2.08 9.30 -21.38
C ILE A 138 -2.34 10.81 -21.55
N GLU A 139 -3.28 11.19 -22.43
CA GLU A 139 -3.66 12.59 -22.64
C GLU A 139 -4.23 13.23 -21.36
N LYS A 140 -5.13 12.52 -20.67
CA LYS A 140 -5.70 13.00 -19.40
C LYS A 140 -4.66 13.08 -18.29
N GLY A 141 -3.74 12.12 -18.22
CA GLY A 141 -2.62 12.14 -17.27
C GLY A 141 -1.67 13.30 -17.54
N GLN A 142 -1.35 13.58 -18.81
CA GLN A 142 -0.49 14.71 -19.18
C GLN A 142 -1.12 16.05 -18.78
N VAL A 143 -2.37 16.29 -19.18
CA VAL A 143 -3.08 17.54 -18.84
C VAL A 143 -3.22 17.71 -17.33
N LEU A 144 -3.44 16.61 -16.59
CA LEU A 144 -3.48 16.62 -15.13
C LEU A 144 -2.14 17.02 -14.51
N ALA A 145 -1.03 16.42 -14.96
CA ALA A 145 0.31 16.75 -14.47
C ALA A 145 0.68 18.22 -14.78
N GLU A 146 0.43 18.67 -16.00
CA GLU A 146 0.65 20.07 -16.40
C GLU A 146 -0.17 21.03 -15.53
N ALA A 147 -1.45 20.74 -15.28
CA ALA A 147 -2.29 21.57 -14.43
C ALA A 147 -1.83 21.63 -12.97
N ILE A 148 -1.31 20.53 -12.41
CA ILE A 148 -0.75 20.49 -11.05
C ILE A 148 0.52 21.35 -10.99
N SER A 149 1.44 21.18 -11.95
CA SER A 149 2.67 21.95 -12.06
C SER A 149 2.40 23.45 -12.24
N ASP A 150 1.47 23.81 -13.13
CA ASP A 150 1.09 25.20 -13.39
C ASP A 150 0.46 25.85 -12.15
N LYS A 151 -0.37 25.11 -11.41
CA LYS A 151 -0.93 25.60 -10.14
C LYS A 151 0.17 25.83 -9.11
N TYR A 152 1.11 24.89 -8.96
CA TYR A 152 2.23 25.06 -8.03
C TYR A 152 3.10 26.26 -8.42
N GLN A 153 3.43 26.43 -9.69
CA GLN A 153 4.16 27.60 -10.16
C GLN A 153 3.37 28.90 -9.89
N GLY A 154 2.05 28.87 -10.03
CA GLY A 154 1.18 29.99 -9.65
C GLY A 154 1.23 30.33 -8.15
N ILE A 155 1.41 29.34 -7.27
CA ILE A 155 1.65 29.57 -5.83
C ILE A 155 3.00 30.27 -5.63
N VAL A 156 4.06 29.80 -6.29
CA VAL A 156 5.41 30.39 -6.22
C VAL A 156 5.40 31.84 -6.71
N ASP A 157 4.73 32.11 -7.82
CA ASP A 157 4.59 33.46 -8.37
C ASP A 157 3.76 34.36 -7.43
N LEU A 158 2.70 33.82 -6.81
CA LEU A 158 1.90 34.53 -5.82
C LEU A 158 2.74 34.88 -4.58
N GLU A 159 3.56 33.95 -4.09
CA GLU A 159 4.47 34.18 -2.97
C GLU A 159 5.40 35.36 -3.27
N GLN A 160 6.03 35.39 -4.45
CA GLN A 160 6.88 36.52 -4.86
C GLN A 160 6.11 37.85 -4.90
N ASN A 161 4.89 37.84 -5.45
CA ASN A 161 4.04 39.03 -5.50
C ASN A 161 3.65 39.54 -4.11
N VAL A 162 3.32 38.64 -3.18
CA VAL A 162 3.02 38.99 -1.79
C VAL A 162 4.26 39.54 -1.08
N ARG A 163 5.45 38.97 -1.34
CA ARG A 163 6.72 39.47 -0.79
C ARG A 163 7.05 40.88 -1.26
N LEU A 164 6.73 41.24 -2.50
CA LEU A 164 6.83 42.63 -2.97
C LEU A 164 5.88 43.56 -2.21
N LYS A 165 4.62 43.15 -1.97
CA LYS A 165 3.67 43.92 -1.16
C LYS A 165 4.14 44.09 0.29
N LEU A 166 4.72 43.05 0.89
CA LEU A 166 5.34 43.15 2.22
C LEU A 166 6.44 44.20 2.26
N ARG A 167 7.31 44.23 1.24
CA ARG A 167 8.37 45.23 1.12
C ARG A 167 7.79 46.65 1.05
N ASP A 168 6.74 46.86 0.28
CA ASP A 168 6.09 48.17 0.17
C ASP A 168 5.48 48.61 1.51
N VAL A 169 4.82 47.69 2.21
CA VAL A 169 4.25 47.95 3.55
C VAL A 169 5.35 48.28 4.57
N VAL A 170 6.46 47.53 4.56
CA VAL A 170 7.62 47.78 5.43
C VAL A 170 8.23 49.16 5.16
N ASN A 171 8.40 49.54 3.89
CA ASN A 171 8.90 50.85 3.53
C ASN A 171 7.98 51.98 4.02
N GLU A 172 6.66 51.80 3.85
CA GLU A 172 5.67 52.78 4.32
C GLU A 172 5.68 52.92 5.85
N ILE A 173 5.82 51.80 6.59
CA ILE A 173 5.97 51.82 8.06
C ILE A 173 7.21 52.61 8.47
N ASN A 174 8.35 52.38 7.82
CA ASN A 174 9.59 53.09 8.11
C ASN A 174 9.49 54.60 7.86
N ASP A 175 8.87 54.98 6.75
CA ASP A 175 8.65 56.39 6.41
C ASP A 175 7.71 57.08 7.41
N LEU A 176 6.65 56.41 7.86
CA LEU A 176 5.75 56.93 8.89
C LEU A 176 6.45 57.05 10.25
N ALA A 177 7.22 56.04 10.66
CA ALA A 177 7.99 56.08 11.90
C ALA A 177 8.94 57.29 11.94
N LYS A 178 9.66 57.52 10.84
CA LYS A 178 10.55 58.68 10.68
C LYS A 178 9.79 60.01 10.75
N GLN A 179 8.64 60.12 10.09
CA GLN A 179 7.81 61.33 10.14
C GLN A 179 7.25 61.59 11.54
N ILE A 180 6.82 60.55 12.26
CA ILE A 180 6.31 60.66 13.63
C ILE A 180 7.42 61.13 14.57
N ALA A 181 8.63 60.58 14.47
CA ALA A 181 9.79 61.01 15.27
C ALA A 181 10.14 62.49 15.02
N GLU A 182 10.10 62.94 13.75
CA GLU A 182 10.33 64.34 13.40
C GLU A 182 9.24 65.27 13.96
N ILE A 183 7.96 64.88 13.87
CA ILE A 183 6.85 65.65 14.43
C ILE A 183 6.93 65.68 15.97
N ASN A 184 7.29 64.57 16.62
CA ASN A 184 7.51 64.54 18.07
C ASN A 184 8.60 65.53 18.50
N ARG A 185 9.70 65.63 17.75
CA ARG A 185 10.77 66.61 17.99
C ARG A 185 10.23 68.04 17.89
N GLN A 186 9.41 68.33 16.87
CA GLN A 186 8.79 69.65 16.69
C GLN A 186 7.80 70.00 17.79
N ILE A 187 6.97 69.03 18.22
CA ILE A 187 6.03 69.19 19.35
C ILE A 187 6.81 69.48 20.63
N THR A 188 7.82 68.66 20.95
CA THR A 188 8.62 68.83 22.18
C THR A 188 9.33 70.20 22.20
N ALA A 189 9.81 70.68 21.05
CA ALA A 189 10.42 72.01 20.93
C ALA A 189 9.39 73.13 21.12
N ALA A 190 8.21 73.02 20.50
CA ALA A 190 7.14 74.01 20.58
C ALA A 190 6.45 74.07 21.96
N GLU A 191 6.41 72.95 22.68
CA GLU A 191 5.74 72.80 23.98
C GLU A 191 6.69 72.96 25.18
N SER A 192 7.90 73.50 24.97
CA SER A 192 8.88 73.80 26.05
C SER A 192 8.43 74.91 27.04
N GLY A 193 7.14 75.28 27.05
CA GLY A 193 6.47 76.26 27.92
C GLY A 193 4.99 75.92 28.16
N LEU A 194 4.10 76.92 28.30
CA LEU A 194 2.64 76.72 28.52
C LEU A 194 1.82 76.65 27.20
N HIS A 195 2.45 76.36 26.06
CA HIS A 195 1.80 76.38 24.74
C HIS A 195 1.61 74.94 24.24
N GLN A 196 0.46 74.64 23.62
CA GLN A 196 0.18 73.35 22.98
C GLN A 196 0.30 73.48 21.46
N ALA A 197 0.95 72.51 20.82
CA ALA A 197 1.13 72.45 19.38
C ALA A 197 0.02 71.64 18.70
N ASN A 198 -1.24 72.11 18.80
CA ASN A 198 -2.43 71.35 18.39
C ASN A 198 -2.38 70.85 16.93
N ASP A 199 -1.99 71.70 15.99
CA ASP A 199 -1.95 71.32 14.56
C ASP A 199 -0.88 70.24 14.29
N LEU A 200 0.28 70.30 14.97
CA LEU A 200 1.31 69.25 14.88
C LEU A 200 0.85 67.94 15.53
N ARG A 201 0.09 68.02 16.63
CA ARG A 201 -0.52 66.84 17.27
C ARG A 201 -1.55 66.18 16.36
N ASP A 202 -2.38 66.96 15.66
CA ASP A 202 -3.33 66.43 14.68
C ASP A 202 -2.62 65.78 13.49
N GLN A 203 -1.53 66.38 12.98
CA GLN A 203 -0.68 65.76 11.95
C GLN A 203 -0.07 64.44 12.43
N ARG A 204 0.46 64.40 13.65
CA ARG A 204 0.98 63.16 14.26
C ARG A 204 -0.09 62.09 14.35
N ASP A 205 -1.27 62.44 14.85
CA ASP A 205 -2.35 61.47 15.03
C ASP A 205 -2.84 60.92 13.68
N LYS A 206 -2.82 61.72 12.61
CA LYS A 206 -3.05 61.25 11.24
C LYS A 206 -1.99 60.24 10.78
N LEU A 207 -0.71 60.48 11.09
CA LEU A 207 0.37 59.54 10.78
C LEU A 207 0.25 58.24 11.58
N VAL A 208 -0.10 58.34 12.87
CA VAL A 208 -0.34 57.17 13.74
C VAL A 208 -1.57 56.38 13.31
N ALA A 209 -2.63 57.05 12.87
CA ALA A 209 -3.81 56.42 12.29
C ALA A 209 -3.45 55.60 11.06
N ARG A 210 -2.67 56.17 10.13
CA ARG A 210 -2.18 55.46 8.95
C ARG A 210 -1.26 54.30 9.32
N LEU A 211 -0.35 54.51 10.26
CA LEU A 211 0.53 53.46 10.77
C LEU A 211 -0.26 52.30 11.39
N SER A 212 -1.36 52.61 12.09
CA SER A 212 -2.25 51.61 12.70
C SER A 212 -2.97 50.76 11.66
N GLU A 213 -3.25 51.27 10.46
CA GLU A 213 -3.76 50.44 9.35
C GLU A 213 -2.70 49.45 8.84
N LEU A 214 -1.43 49.85 8.86
CA LEU A 214 -0.33 49.05 8.32
C LEU A 214 0.16 47.99 9.31
N ALA A 215 0.19 48.29 10.60
CA ALA A 215 0.71 47.38 11.62
C ALA A 215 0.00 47.54 12.96
N GLN A 216 0.04 46.49 13.76
CA GLN A 216 -0.38 46.56 15.15
C GLN A 216 0.52 47.50 15.94
N VAL A 217 0.02 48.68 16.31
CA VAL A 217 0.79 49.64 17.11
C VAL A 217 0.07 50.04 18.39
N ARG A 218 0.86 50.15 19.45
CA ARG A 218 0.45 50.76 20.72
C ARG A 218 1.27 52.02 20.92
N TYR A 219 0.64 53.09 21.38
CA TYR A 219 1.36 54.33 21.63
C TYR A 219 1.01 54.94 22.97
N PHE A 220 1.99 55.62 23.57
CA PHE A 220 1.86 56.29 24.85
C PHE A 220 2.43 57.71 24.74
N GLU A 221 1.71 58.68 25.29
CA GLU A 221 2.20 60.06 25.37
C GLU A 221 3.01 60.27 26.64
N ASN A 222 4.23 60.79 26.51
CA ASN A 222 5.09 61.11 27.65
C ASN A 222 4.73 62.48 28.27
N SER A 223 5.35 62.83 29.40
CA SER A 223 5.12 64.12 30.08
C SER A 223 5.56 65.35 29.29
N GLN A 224 6.31 65.17 28.20
CA GLN A 224 6.79 66.22 27.30
C GLN A 224 5.94 66.30 26.01
N GLY A 225 4.87 65.51 25.91
CA GLY A 225 3.93 65.53 24.79
C GLY A 225 4.33 64.68 23.58
N ALA A 226 5.47 63.99 23.60
CA ALA A 226 5.91 63.09 22.53
C ALA A 226 5.31 61.68 22.66
N TYR A 227 5.07 61.02 21.53
CA TYR A 227 4.59 59.64 21.50
C TYR A 227 5.76 58.64 21.45
N ALA A 228 5.72 57.65 22.33
CA ALA A 228 6.44 56.40 22.14
C ALA A 228 5.50 55.41 21.42
N VAL A 229 5.94 54.83 20.30
CA VAL A 229 5.18 53.89 19.47
C VAL A 229 5.86 52.52 19.52
N ILE A 230 5.09 51.51 19.89
CA ILE A 230 5.52 50.12 20.04
C ILE A 230 4.74 49.26 19.03
N LEU A 231 5.47 48.49 18.23
CA LEU A 231 4.99 47.53 17.26
C LEU A 231 4.73 46.16 17.93
N GLY A 232 3.58 45.57 17.64
CA GLY A 232 3.26 44.18 17.99
C GLY A 232 3.46 43.85 19.47
N ASN A 233 4.16 42.75 19.73
CA ASN A 233 4.40 42.21 21.07
C ASN A 233 5.50 42.92 21.89
N GLY A 234 5.96 44.12 21.49
CA GLY A 234 6.87 44.92 22.32
C GLY A 234 8.03 45.59 21.60
N TYR A 235 8.03 45.64 20.27
CA TYR A 235 9.15 46.17 19.48
C TYR A 235 9.05 47.68 19.35
N ASN A 236 9.99 48.43 19.92
CA ASN A 236 9.97 49.90 19.80
C ASN A 236 10.13 50.32 18.34
N LEU A 237 9.24 51.19 17.86
CA LEU A 237 9.29 51.75 16.51
C LEU A 237 9.64 53.25 16.53
N VAL A 238 9.12 54.00 17.51
CA VAL A 238 9.45 55.41 17.73
C VAL A 238 9.57 55.67 19.22
N ASP A 239 10.60 56.42 19.62
CA ASP A 239 10.76 56.93 20.98
C ASP A 239 11.31 58.36 20.92
N ILE A 240 10.48 59.31 21.35
CA ILE A 240 10.74 60.76 21.30
C ILE A 240 11.16 61.20 19.89
N ASP A 241 12.46 61.35 19.61
CA ASP A 241 13.02 61.83 18.35
C ASP A 241 13.77 60.75 17.57
N SER A 242 13.84 59.53 18.11
CA SER A 242 14.51 58.37 17.53
C SER A 242 13.48 57.41 16.94
N TYR A 243 13.84 56.75 15.83
CA TYR A 243 13.00 55.75 15.18
C TYR A 243 13.82 54.49 14.87
N TRP A 244 13.13 53.35 14.92
CA TRP A 244 13.64 52.05 14.49
C TRP A 244 13.10 51.74 13.11
N HIS A 245 13.76 50.85 12.40
CA HIS A 245 13.34 50.44 11.07
C HIS A 245 13.13 48.94 11.00
N LEU A 246 12.29 48.56 10.07
CA LEU A 246 12.09 47.22 9.61
C LEU A 246 12.85 47.03 8.30
N GLU A 247 13.41 45.85 8.07
CA GLU A 247 14.05 45.53 6.79
C GLU A 247 13.70 44.11 6.38
N LEU A 248 13.57 43.91 5.06
CA LEU A 248 13.35 42.60 4.47
C LEU A 248 14.72 42.00 4.12
N TYR A 249 15.14 40.97 4.85
CA TYR A 249 16.41 40.28 4.60
C TYR A 249 16.11 38.90 4.04
N GLY A 250 16.55 38.63 2.80
CA GLY A 250 16.13 37.45 2.06
C GLY A 250 14.61 37.41 1.88
N ASN A 251 13.97 36.39 2.46
CA ASN A 251 12.54 36.14 2.41
C ASN A 251 11.80 36.49 3.70
N GLU A 252 12.40 37.26 4.62
CA GLU A 252 11.81 37.46 5.94
C GLU A 252 11.91 38.92 6.40
N VAL A 253 10.93 39.33 7.21
CA VAL A 253 10.88 40.69 7.77
C VAL A 253 11.58 40.67 9.12
N TYR A 254 12.44 41.65 9.35
CA TYR A 254 13.18 41.80 10.59
C TYR A 254 13.00 43.19 11.17
N TRP A 255 12.94 43.25 12.50
CA TRP A 255 13.08 44.49 13.27
C TRP A 255 14.53 44.68 13.69
N PHE A 256 15.04 45.92 13.57
CA PHE A 256 16.43 46.27 13.89
C PHE A 256 16.51 47.25 15.06
N GLY A 257 17.16 46.80 16.14
CA GLY A 257 17.51 47.59 17.31
C GLY A 257 18.71 48.51 17.10
N HIS A 258 18.79 49.61 17.87
CA HIS A 258 19.94 50.53 17.86
C HIS A 258 21.25 49.88 18.38
N SER A 259 21.15 48.79 19.15
CA SER A 259 22.27 47.98 19.66
C SER A 259 22.79 46.95 18.64
N GLY A 260 22.17 46.86 17.45
CA GLY A 260 22.47 45.83 16.44
C GLY A 260 21.68 44.54 16.64
N GLU A 261 20.75 44.49 17.59
CA GLU A 261 19.78 43.40 17.75
C GLU A 261 18.90 43.28 16.49
N LYS A 262 18.70 42.05 16.02
CA LYS A 262 17.87 41.73 14.85
C LYS A 262 16.88 40.64 15.26
N VAL A 263 15.58 40.92 15.13
CA VAL A 263 14.51 39.98 15.51
C VAL A 263 13.62 39.70 14.30
N ARG A 264 13.38 38.42 14.01
CA ARG A 264 12.48 37.96 12.94
C ARG A 264 11.04 38.30 13.33
N LEU A 265 10.26 38.83 12.40
CA LEU A 265 8.84 39.11 12.61
C LEU A 265 8.00 38.12 11.82
N THR A 266 7.15 37.37 12.52
CA THR A 266 6.13 36.47 11.99
C THR A 266 4.73 37.00 12.33
N SER A 267 3.68 36.27 11.93
CA SER A 267 2.31 36.60 12.31
C SER A 267 2.04 36.51 13.82
N GLU A 268 2.92 35.87 14.60
CA GLU A 268 2.83 35.84 16.06
C GLU A 268 3.31 37.15 16.70
N GLU A 269 4.45 37.69 16.26
CA GLU A 269 4.98 38.95 16.73
C GLU A 269 4.11 40.15 16.33
N VAL A 270 3.58 40.10 15.10
CA VAL A 270 2.75 41.16 14.51
C VAL A 270 1.44 40.55 13.99
N SER A 271 0.50 40.38 14.92
CA SER A 271 -0.77 39.68 14.66
C SER A 271 -1.84 40.51 13.95
N GLN A 272 -1.67 41.83 13.82
CA GLN A 272 -2.67 42.74 13.23
C GLN A 272 -2.04 43.77 12.27
N GLY A 273 -2.91 44.52 11.58
CA GLY A 273 -2.52 45.44 10.50
C GLY A 273 -2.24 44.70 9.20
N LYS A 274 -2.05 45.45 8.11
CA LYS A 274 -1.71 44.89 6.80
C LYS A 274 -0.45 44.03 6.82
N LEU A 275 0.56 44.41 7.60
CA LEU A 275 1.80 43.65 7.77
C LEU A 275 1.49 42.26 8.30
N GLY A 276 0.72 42.15 9.39
CA GLY A 276 0.33 40.85 9.96
C GLY A 276 -0.49 40.00 8.99
N GLY A 277 -1.42 40.61 8.25
CA GLY A 277 -2.21 39.88 7.25
C GLY A 277 -1.38 39.34 6.09
N TRP A 278 -0.43 40.13 5.58
CA TRP A 278 0.46 39.65 4.54
C TRP A 278 1.45 38.60 5.06
N LEU A 279 1.93 38.70 6.31
CA LEU A 279 2.76 37.66 6.94
C LEU A 279 2.00 36.32 7.00
N ARG A 280 0.74 36.33 7.48
CA ARG A 280 -0.12 35.13 7.49
C ARG A 280 -0.31 34.52 6.10
N ILE A 281 -0.52 35.35 5.07
CA ILE A 281 -0.66 34.86 3.71
C ILE A 281 0.65 34.24 3.21
N VAL A 282 1.81 34.84 3.47
CA VAL A 282 3.12 34.24 3.13
C VAL A 282 3.32 32.91 3.85
N GLU A 283 3.02 32.86 5.14
CA GLU A 283 3.08 31.64 5.94
C GLU A 283 2.19 30.53 5.37
N GLN A 284 1.05 30.88 4.77
CA GLN A 284 0.15 29.91 4.13
C GLN A 284 0.66 29.38 2.77
N ILE A 285 1.36 30.21 2.00
CA ILE A 285 1.74 29.89 0.61
C ILE A 285 3.22 29.55 0.43
N SER A 286 4.06 29.76 1.44
CA SER A 286 5.49 29.51 1.34
C SER A 286 5.83 28.07 1.71
N ASN A 287 6.61 27.39 0.85
CA ASN A 287 6.99 26.00 1.12
C ASN A 287 7.98 25.86 2.30
N ASP A 288 8.74 26.91 2.61
CA ASP A 288 9.75 26.89 3.68
C ASP A 288 9.14 26.64 5.07
N TRP A 289 7.88 27.00 5.26
CA TRP A 289 7.16 26.85 6.53
C TRP A 289 6.70 25.43 6.81
N ASN A 290 6.84 24.51 5.86
CA ASN A 290 6.43 23.10 6.03
C ASN A 290 7.54 22.19 6.53
N TYR A 291 8.74 22.72 6.83
CA TYR A 291 9.90 21.94 7.27
C TYR A 291 10.38 22.41 8.64
N GLU A 292 10.57 21.48 9.59
CA GLU A 292 11.18 21.84 10.86
C GLU A 292 12.64 22.25 10.69
N TYR A 293 13.11 23.18 11.51
CA TYR A 293 14.54 23.41 11.63
C TYR A 293 14.91 23.82 13.04
N VAL A 294 16.13 23.43 13.43
CA VAL A 294 16.76 23.87 14.66
C VAL A 294 17.97 24.74 14.33
N ILE A 295 18.12 25.85 15.04
CA ILE A 295 19.16 26.84 14.78
C ILE A 295 19.98 27.12 16.04
N SER A 296 21.27 27.36 15.85
CA SER A 296 22.18 27.68 16.94
C SER A 296 21.95 29.08 17.51
N GLU A 297 22.04 29.23 18.83
CA GLU A 297 21.93 30.51 19.55
C GLU A 297 23.02 31.53 19.17
N ARG A 298 24.24 31.08 18.82
CA ARG A 298 25.40 31.95 18.64
C ARG A 298 26.00 31.91 17.24
N ASN A 299 26.43 33.08 16.79
CA ASN A 299 27.24 33.25 15.59
C ASN A 299 28.69 32.89 15.88
N VAL A 300 29.36 32.23 14.94
CA VAL A 300 30.80 31.91 15.06
C VAL A 300 31.62 32.88 14.24
N PHE A 301 32.73 33.34 14.82
CA PHE A 301 33.66 34.26 14.20
C PHE A 301 35.05 33.63 14.07
N THR A 302 35.76 33.97 13.00
CA THR A 302 37.18 33.69 12.85
C THR A 302 38.01 34.55 13.81
N PRO A 303 39.28 34.17 14.11
CA PRO A 303 40.16 34.96 14.98
C PRO A 303 40.40 36.41 14.50
N ASP A 304 40.25 36.69 13.21
CA ASP A 304 40.32 38.04 12.62
C ASP A 304 38.99 38.81 12.65
N GLY A 305 37.96 38.26 13.32
CA GLY A 305 36.68 38.92 13.55
C GLY A 305 35.70 38.87 12.38
N LYS A 306 35.93 38.00 11.38
CA LYS A 306 34.98 37.78 10.28
C LYS A 306 34.00 36.67 10.64
N LEU A 307 32.80 36.71 10.06
CA LEU A 307 31.82 35.63 10.21
C LEU A 307 32.31 34.37 9.51
N VAL A 308 32.12 33.23 10.17
CA VAL A 308 32.44 31.92 9.60
C VAL A 308 31.45 31.60 8.48
N LYS A 309 32.00 31.11 7.36
CA LYS A 309 31.25 30.61 6.19
C LYS A 309 31.54 29.14 5.99
N GLU A 310 30.69 28.45 5.21
CA GLU A 310 30.86 27.00 4.98
C GLU A 310 32.21 26.65 4.34
N ASN A 311 32.75 27.52 3.49
CA ASN A 311 34.06 27.33 2.85
C ASN A 311 35.26 27.77 3.72
N THR A 312 35.03 28.21 4.96
CA THR A 312 36.11 28.60 5.87
C THR A 312 36.88 27.35 6.30
N THR A 313 38.20 27.39 6.19
CA THR A 313 39.06 26.25 6.55
C THR A 313 39.28 26.17 8.06
N TRP A 314 39.55 24.97 8.59
CA TRP A 314 39.88 24.80 10.02
C TRP A 314 41.13 25.60 10.42
N LYS A 315 42.08 25.75 9.49
CA LYS A 315 43.26 26.61 9.65
C LYS A 315 42.92 28.09 9.82
N GLU A 316 41.97 28.60 9.04
CA GLU A 316 41.49 29.99 9.17
C GLU A 316 40.77 30.24 10.50
N LEU A 317 40.23 29.19 11.12
CA LEU A 317 39.67 29.23 12.48
C LEU A 317 40.73 29.13 13.58
N GLY A 318 42.01 29.02 13.23
CA GLY A 318 43.11 28.89 14.17
C GLY A 318 43.23 27.50 14.81
N LEU A 319 42.52 26.50 14.29
CA LEU A 319 42.55 25.13 14.78
C LEU A 319 43.64 24.34 14.04
N THR A 320 44.80 24.17 14.70
CA THR A 320 45.93 23.40 14.18
C THR A 320 46.25 22.26 15.15
N GLY A 321 46.24 21.01 14.70
CA GLY A 321 46.47 19.83 15.56
C GLY A 321 45.32 18.82 15.67
N GLY A 322 44.34 18.91 14.77
CA GLY A 322 43.20 17.99 14.69
C GLY A 322 41.93 18.57 15.30
N VAL A 323 40.82 18.46 14.57
CA VAL A 323 39.49 18.91 14.97
C VAL A 323 38.67 17.67 15.30
N ASN A 324 38.05 17.65 16.48
CA ASN A 324 37.08 16.63 16.87
C ASN A 324 35.82 17.31 17.40
N ILE A 325 34.67 17.02 16.77
CA ILE A 325 33.35 17.53 17.15
C ILE A 325 32.42 16.33 17.29
N THR A 326 31.73 16.21 18.41
CA THR A 326 30.68 15.21 18.65
C THR A 326 29.34 15.90 18.81
N PHE A 327 28.29 15.30 18.25
CA PHE A 327 26.93 15.85 18.27
C PHE A 327 25.90 14.73 18.47
N SER A 328 24.74 15.11 18.99
CA SER A 328 23.60 14.24 19.27
C SER A 328 22.30 14.93 18.90
N GLY A 329 21.20 14.18 18.85
CA GLY A 329 19.86 14.71 18.65
C GLY A 329 18.87 13.62 18.25
N THR A 330 17.78 14.01 17.63
CA THR A 330 16.73 13.10 17.15
C THR A 330 16.31 13.49 15.75
N ASP A 331 16.00 12.50 14.91
CA ASP A 331 15.45 12.77 13.57
C ASP A 331 13.96 13.15 13.62
N HIS A 332 13.35 13.39 12.45
CA HIS A 332 11.92 13.69 12.30
C HIS A 332 11.01 12.73 13.08
N PHE A 333 11.35 11.43 13.09
CA PHE A 333 10.54 10.37 13.68
C PHE A 333 10.85 10.14 15.17
N GLY A 334 11.83 10.86 15.72
CA GLY A 334 12.28 10.74 17.10
C GLY A 334 13.32 9.64 17.32
N GLU A 335 13.97 9.15 16.27
CA GLU A 335 15.10 8.23 16.38
C GLU A 335 16.33 8.98 16.91
N GLU A 336 16.96 8.48 17.97
CA GLU A 336 18.16 9.10 18.54
C GLU A 336 19.37 8.95 17.60
N ILE A 337 19.98 10.08 17.23
CA ILE A 337 21.15 10.15 16.37
C ILE A 337 22.35 10.61 17.20
N THR A 338 23.46 9.90 17.05
CA THR A 338 24.77 10.32 17.57
C THR A 338 25.80 10.29 16.45
N GLY A 339 26.65 11.32 16.39
CA GLY A 339 27.64 11.46 15.33
C GLY A 339 28.90 12.16 15.80
N SER A 340 29.97 11.97 15.03
CA SER A 340 31.24 12.64 15.27
C SER A 340 31.92 12.99 13.97
N TYR A 341 32.55 14.15 13.92
CA TYR A 341 33.45 14.58 12.87
C TYR A 341 34.85 14.71 13.44
N SER A 342 35.82 14.05 12.81
CA SER A 342 37.22 14.11 13.20
C SER A 342 38.11 14.25 11.97
N THR A 343 39.03 15.22 11.99
CA THR A 343 40.02 15.40 10.94
C THR A 343 41.35 15.88 11.49
N THR A 344 42.45 15.47 10.86
CA THR A 344 43.81 16.00 11.12
C THR A 344 44.29 16.92 10.00
N ASP A 345 43.51 17.06 8.92
CA ASP A 345 43.80 17.90 7.77
C ASP A 345 43.24 19.32 7.99
N ASP A 346 44.12 20.30 8.14
CA ASP A 346 43.77 21.69 8.41
C ASP A 346 43.25 22.43 7.16
N THR A 347 43.28 21.79 5.98
CA THR A 347 42.73 22.32 4.72
C THR A 347 41.25 21.98 4.51
N GLN A 348 40.69 21.05 5.29
CA GLN A 348 39.26 20.81 5.30
C GLN A 348 38.49 22.02 5.84
N THR A 349 37.21 22.07 5.49
CA THR A 349 36.33 23.22 5.69
C THR A 349 35.19 22.92 6.66
N VAL A 350 34.50 23.97 7.11
CA VAL A 350 33.28 23.79 7.92
C VAL A 350 32.21 23.00 7.17
N ARG A 351 32.14 23.09 5.83
CA ARG A 351 31.25 22.25 5.00
C ARG A 351 31.47 20.75 5.22
N ASP A 352 32.70 20.31 5.46
CA ASP A 352 32.98 18.89 5.72
C ASP A 352 32.36 18.40 7.03
N PHE A 353 32.29 19.28 8.03
CA PHE A 353 31.54 19.02 9.27
C PHE A 353 30.03 19.00 9.03
N LEU A 354 29.49 19.95 8.25
CA LEU A 354 28.06 19.97 7.91
C LEU A 354 27.64 18.71 7.16
N ASN A 355 28.44 18.28 6.17
CA ASN A 355 28.22 17.02 5.46
C ASN A 355 28.28 15.81 6.41
N ALA A 356 29.08 15.85 7.48
CA ALA A 356 29.12 14.80 8.48
C ALA A 356 27.84 14.76 9.34
N ILE A 357 27.23 15.92 9.63
CA ILE A 357 25.90 15.99 10.26
C ILE A 357 24.87 15.37 9.32
N GLU A 358 24.77 15.86 8.08
CA GLU A 358 23.80 15.35 7.09
C GLU A 358 23.94 13.83 6.96
N LYS A 359 25.17 13.32 6.84
CA LYS A 359 25.44 11.88 6.76
C LYS A 359 25.01 11.11 8.00
N ALA A 360 25.24 11.65 9.21
CA ALA A 360 24.85 11.01 10.46
C ALA A 360 23.32 10.91 10.60
N TYR A 361 22.60 11.94 10.16
CA TYR A 361 21.13 11.94 10.05
C TYR A 361 20.63 11.24 8.80
N HIS A 362 21.47 10.45 8.12
CA HIS A 362 21.11 9.70 6.92
C HIS A 362 20.52 10.57 5.80
N TYR A 363 20.98 11.81 5.69
CA TYR A 363 20.50 12.84 4.77
C TYR A 363 19.01 13.19 4.92
N LYS A 364 18.40 12.83 6.07
CA LYS A 364 17.07 13.29 6.46
C LYS A 364 17.06 14.74 6.94
N VAL A 365 18.24 15.36 7.04
CA VAL A 365 18.39 16.78 7.37
C VAL A 365 19.38 17.43 6.40
N GLN A 366 19.20 18.72 6.19
CA GLN A 366 20.15 19.60 5.53
C GLN A 366 20.83 20.47 6.59
N ALA A 367 22.16 20.48 6.60
CA ALA A 367 22.95 21.29 7.53
C ALA A 367 23.65 22.41 6.77
N TYR A 368 23.44 23.66 7.19
CA TYR A 368 24.01 24.83 6.54
C TYR A 368 24.32 25.95 7.54
N LEU A 369 25.17 26.89 7.12
CA LEU A 369 25.38 28.14 7.84
C LEU A 369 24.54 29.25 7.23
N THR A 370 23.81 29.98 8.06
CA THR A 370 23.15 31.22 7.66
C THR A 370 24.18 32.28 7.29
N GLU A 371 23.76 33.35 6.59
CA GLU A 371 24.68 34.45 6.22
C GLU A 371 25.29 35.18 7.44
N ASP A 372 24.60 35.14 8.58
CA ASP A 372 25.07 35.63 9.88
C ASP A 372 25.89 34.61 10.67
N GLY A 373 26.21 33.44 10.11
CA GLY A 373 27.14 32.46 10.68
C GLY A 373 26.57 31.57 11.79
N ARG A 374 25.24 31.38 11.82
CA ARG A 374 24.56 30.41 12.71
C ARG A 374 24.39 29.07 11.99
N LEU A 375 24.50 27.98 12.75
CA LEU A 375 24.27 26.62 12.24
C LEU A 375 22.78 26.32 12.26
N VAL A 376 22.24 25.92 11.10
CA VAL A 376 20.89 25.41 10.94
C VAL A 376 20.95 23.94 10.56
N VAL A 377 20.14 23.13 11.21
CA VAL A 377 19.81 21.77 10.81
C VAL A 377 18.33 21.75 10.48
N LYS A 378 18.02 21.67 9.18
CA LYS A 378 16.66 21.69 8.63
C LYS A 378 16.23 20.28 8.25
N ASP A 379 15.00 19.90 8.58
CA ASP A 379 14.41 18.63 8.17
C ASP A 379 14.26 18.56 6.65
N ALA A 380 14.47 17.38 6.08
CA ALA A 380 14.16 17.08 4.69
C ALA A 380 12.72 16.58 4.50
N VAL A 381 12.04 16.22 5.59
CA VAL A 381 10.65 15.74 5.62
C VAL A 381 9.70 16.90 5.94
N GLN A 382 8.60 17.00 5.19
CA GLN A 382 7.54 17.98 5.45
C GLN A 382 6.61 17.50 6.57
N GLY A 383 6.14 18.42 7.39
CA GLY A 383 5.20 18.16 8.47
C GLY A 383 5.85 18.15 9.85
N GLY A 384 5.02 17.90 10.86
CA GLY A 384 5.47 17.91 12.25
C GLY A 384 6.35 16.73 12.60
N GLY A 385 7.46 17.02 13.27
CA GLY A 385 8.48 16.06 13.62
C GLY A 385 8.97 16.24 15.05
N LYS A 386 10.01 15.47 15.39
CA LYS A 386 10.72 15.55 16.66
C LYS A 386 12.18 15.93 16.46
N LEU A 387 12.49 16.73 15.43
CA LEU A 387 13.87 17.08 15.10
C LEU A 387 14.55 17.77 16.29
N THR A 388 15.63 17.21 16.81
CA THR A 388 16.48 17.90 17.79
C THR A 388 17.94 17.77 17.37
N PHE A 389 18.77 18.73 17.76
CA PHE A 389 20.19 18.71 17.48
C PHE A 389 20.93 19.40 18.61
N GLU A 390 22.09 18.89 19.00
CA GLU A 390 23.00 19.53 19.94
C GLU A 390 24.44 19.15 19.63
N ILE A 391 25.38 20.06 19.92
CA ILE A 391 26.81 19.77 19.88
C ILE A 391 27.27 19.43 21.28
N THR A 392 27.57 18.15 21.52
CA THR A 392 27.95 17.61 22.83
C THR A 392 29.37 18.00 23.22
N SER A 393 30.30 18.05 22.25
CA SER A 393 31.68 18.49 22.50
C SER A 393 32.36 18.95 21.21
N GLY A 394 33.24 19.95 21.28
CA GLY A 394 34.02 20.40 20.13
C GLY A 394 34.73 21.74 20.36
N PRO A 395 35.68 22.10 19.48
CA PRO A 395 36.41 23.37 19.57
C PRO A 395 35.59 24.60 19.16
N LEU A 396 34.44 24.42 18.49
CA LEU A 396 33.53 25.50 18.09
C LEU A 396 32.34 25.60 19.05
N ALA A 397 32.02 26.81 19.50
CA ALA A 397 30.93 27.09 20.41
C ALA A 397 29.75 27.76 19.68
N PHE A 398 28.89 26.96 19.06
CA PHE A 398 27.65 27.42 18.43
C PHE A 398 26.54 27.77 19.44
N GLY A 399 26.74 27.45 20.73
CA GLY A 399 25.72 27.67 21.77
C GLY A 399 24.72 26.52 21.85
N ARG A 400 23.55 26.78 22.42
CA ARG A 400 22.45 25.82 22.48
C ARG A 400 21.61 25.87 21.19
N PHE A 401 20.76 24.87 21.01
CA PHE A 401 19.85 24.72 19.86
C PHE A 401 18.38 24.57 20.30
N ASP A 402 18.10 24.90 21.56
CA ASP A 402 16.78 24.76 22.20
C ASP A 402 16.03 26.08 22.35
N ASP A 403 16.46 27.13 21.62
CA ASP A 403 15.74 28.40 21.60
C ASP A 403 14.46 28.28 20.76
N GLU A 404 13.32 28.17 21.43
CA GLU A 404 12.00 28.08 20.80
C GLU A 404 11.69 29.29 19.90
N ALA A 405 12.22 30.48 20.20
CA ALA A 405 11.96 31.67 19.39
C ALA A 405 12.75 31.69 18.06
N ALA A 406 13.81 30.89 17.98
CA ALA A 406 14.66 30.82 16.79
C ALA A 406 14.37 29.56 15.94
N ASN A 407 13.96 28.47 16.59
CA ASN A 407 13.57 27.21 15.95
C ASN A 407 12.23 27.34 15.23
N HIS A 408 12.01 26.51 14.21
CA HIS A 408 10.71 26.40 13.54
C HIS A 408 10.15 24.99 13.72
N ARG A 409 8.91 24.92 14.21
CA ARG A 409 8.16 23.69 14.42
C ARG A 409 6.92 23.71 13.56
N VAL A 410 6.59 22.55 12.99
CA VAL A 410 5.44 22.42 12.09
C VAL A 410 4.36 21.65 12.84
N GLU A 411 3.25 22.30 13.18
CA GLU A 411 2.11 21.59 13.77
C GLU A 411 1.20 21.00 12.68
N GLU A 412 0.90 21.82 11.67
CA GLU A 412 0.09 21.44 10.52
C GLU A 412 0.73 21.96 9.23
N LEU A 413 0.52 21.24 8.13
CA LEU A 413 0.94 21.70 6.80
C LEU A 413 0.10 22.90 6.39
N ASN A 414 0.78 23.91 5.84
CA ASN A 414 0.10 25.04 5.22
C ASN A 414 -0.52 24.67 3.86
N LEU A 415 -1.19 25.61 3.19
CA LEU A 415 -1.83 25.36 1.89
C LEU A 415 -0.86 24.75 0.85
N THR A 416 0.35 25.29 0.74
CA THR A 416 1.36 24.79 -0.19
C THR A 416 1.83 23.39 0.17
N GLY A 417 2.06 23.12 1.46
CA GLY A 417 2.43 21.81 1.96
C GLY A 417 1.33 20.77 1.72
N LYS A 418 0.07 21.14 1.98
CA LYS A 418 -1.11 20.31 1.67
C LYS A 418 -1.18 20.00 0.17
N PHE A 419 -0.97 20.98 -0.70
CA PHE A 419 -0.99 20.78 -2.15
C PHE A 419 0.18 19.91 -2.65
N GLN A 420 1.38 20.10 -2.10
CA GLN A 420 2.52 19.22 -2.41
C GLN A 420 2.29 17.79 -1.94
N LEU A 421 1.75 17.60 -0.73
CA LEU A 421 1.41 16.28 -0.22
C LEU A 421 0.38 15.59 -1.12
N PHE A 422 -0.67 16.30 -1.53
CA PHE A 422 -1.64 15.82 -2.51
C PHE A 422 -0.96 15.31 -3.79
N ALA A 423 -0.08 16.12 -4.40
CA ALA A 423 0.60 15.74 -5.64
C ALA A 423 1.56 14.56 -5.43
N LYS A 424 2.34 14.58 -4.36
CA LYS A 424 3.25 13.50 -3.97
C LYS A 424 2.50 12.18 -3.81
N GLU A 425 1.35 12.20 -3.14
CA GLU A 425 0.52 11.02 -2.92
C GLU A 425 -0.15 10.51 -4.20
N LEU A 426 -0.62 11.41 -5.08
CA LEU A 426 -1.12 11.02 -6.40
C LEU A 426 -0.03 10.32 -7.23
N ILE A 427 1.16 10.93 -7.32
CA ILE A 427 2.31 10.36 -8.05
C ILE A 427 2.65 8.99 -7.48
N ARG A 428 2.80 8.91 -6.16
CA ARG A 428 3.16 7.68 -5.45
C ARG A 428 2.13 6.58 -5.73
N ALA A 429 0.85 6.84 -5.47
CA ALA A 429 -0.21 5.86 -5.62
C ALA A 429 -0.34 5.31 -7.04
N VAL A 430 -0.27 6.20 -8.05
CA VAL A 430 -0.36 5.81 -9.45
C VAL A 430 0.88 5.02 -9.87
N ASN A 431 2.08 5.48 -9.50
CA ASN A 431 3.32 4.80 -9.86
C ASN A 431 3.48 3.45 -9.15
N GLU A 432 3.09 3.35 -7.89
CA GLU A 432 3.10 2.09 -7.13
C GLU A 432 2.28 1.01 -7.84
N ILE A 433 1.10 1.34 -8.36
CA ILE A 433 0.27 0.38 -9.10
C ILE A 433 0.81 0.18 -10.53
N HIS A 434 1.19 1.24 -11.23
CA HIS A 434 1.68 1.16 -12.61
C HIS A 434 2.93 0.29 -12.72
N THR A 435 3.87 0.41 -11.79
CA THR A 435 5.12 -0.39 -11.75
C THR A 435 4.88 -1.89 -11.59
N GLN A 436 3.74 -2.30 -11.01
CA GLN A 436 3.34 -3.69 -10.85
C GLN A 436 2.68 -4.30 -12.11
N GLY A 437 2.43 -3.49 -13.14
CA GLY A 437 1.77 -3.90 -14.38
C GLY A 437 2.70 -4.00 -15.59
N VAL A 438 2.13 -4.55 -16.67
CA VAL A 438 2.79 -4.68 -17.98
C VAL A 438 1.98 -4.00 -19.09
N GLY A 439 2.68 -3.49 -20.09
CA GLY A 439 2.11 -3.00 -21.34
C GLY A 439 1.79 -4.11 -22.35
N LEU A 440 1.21 -3.73 -23.49
CA LEU A 440 1.05 -4.63 -24.64
C LEU A 440 2.39 -5.00 -25.28
N LYS A 441 3.39 -4.13 -25.11
CA LYS A 441 4.73 -4.30 -25.66
C LYS A 441 5.78 -4.35 -24.54
N PHE A 442 6.70 -5.31 -24.64
CA PHE A 442 7.90 -5.37 -23.79
C PHE A 442 8.87 -4.26 -24.18
N TYR A 443 9.59 -3.70 -23.21
CA TYR A 443 10.65 -2.73 -23.48
C TYR A 443 11.77 -3.39 -24.29
N GLU A 444 12.17 -2.73 -25.37
CA GLU A 444 13.28 -3.12 -26.25
C GLU A 444 14.36 -2.03 -26.18
N GLY A 445 15.64 -2.41 -26.19
CA GLY A 445 16.76 -1.47 -26.05
C GLY A 445 16.94 -0.95 -24.63
N GLU A 446 17.09 0.37 -24.46
CA GLU A 446 17.35 0.99 -23.14
C GLU A 446 16.11 1.62 -22.51
N LEU A 447 15.90 1.29 -21.23
CA LEU A 447 14.99 1.97 -20.31
C LEU A 447 15.79 2.55 -19.15
N GLU A 448 15.84 3.88 -19.10
CA GLU A 448 16.53 4.64 -18.05
C GLU A 448 15.53 5.18 -17.03
N GLY A 449 15.88 5.05 -15.76
CA GLY A 449 15.09 5.58 -14.64
C GLY A 449 15.07 7.10 -14.64
N THR A 450 13.97 7.67 -14.16
CA THR A 450 13.77 9.12 -14.17
C THR A 450 14.51 9.83 -13.04
N PHE A 451 14.79 9.13 -11.93
CA PHE A 451 15.42 9.71 -10.74
C PHE A 451 16.91 9.39 -10.65
N GLN A 452 17.68 10.43 -10.32
CA GLN A 452 19.12 10.35 -10.13
C GLN A 452 19.44 10.27 -8.63
N SER A 453 20.31 9.33 -8.29
CA SER A 453 20.94 9.21 -6.97
C SER A 453 22.33 9.83 -6.94
N ASP A 454 22.76 10.28 -5.76
CA ASP A 454 24.12 10.72 -5.47
C ASP A 454 25.09 9.57 -5.16
N GLY A 455 24.61 8.32 -5.28
CA GLY A 455 25.32 7.08 -4.94
C GLY A 455 24.58 6.26 -3.88
N SER A 456 23.78 6.90 -3.02
CA SER A 456 22.98 6.22 -2.00
C SER A 456 21.53 6.02 -2.46
N LEU A 457 20.92 4.87 -2.14
CA LEU A 457 19.47 4.71 -2.37
C LEU A 457 18.65 5.74 -1.58
N LYS A 458 19.17 6.23 -0.45
CA LYS A 458 18.50 7.24 0.40
C LYS A 458 18.25 8.57 -0.29
N SER A 459 19.04 8.90 -1.30
CA SER A 459 18.88 10.14 -2.06
C SER A 459 17.73 10.04 -3.08
N LEU A 460 17.16 8.85 -3.30
CA LEU A 460 16.06 8.66 -4.23
C LEU A 460 14.74 9.16 -3.62
N PRO A 461 13.83 9.70 -4.47
CA PRO A 461 12.45 9.92 -4.05
C PRO A 461 11.79 8.62 -3.59
N PHE A 462 10.85 8.72 -2.65
CA PHE A 462 10.12 7.56 -2.11
C PHE A 462 11.01 6.48 -1.48
N PHE A 463 12.26 6.80 -1.10
CA PHE A 463 13.16 5.85 -0.44
C PHE A 463 12.53 5.19 0.80
N GLN A 464 11.71 5.92 1.55
CA GLN A 464 11.02 5.39 2.74
C GLN A 464 10.04 4.27 2.41
N ASP A 465 9.56 4.21 1.16
CA ASP A 465 8.66 3.14 0.69
C ASP A 465 9.44 1.90 0.21
N ILE A 466 10.79 1.96 0.15
CA ILE A 466 11.62 0.83 -0.25
C ILE A 466 11.70 -0.19 0.89
N LYS A 467 11.27 -1.43 0.59
CA LYS A 467 11.41 -2.58 1.50
C LYS A 467 12.69 -3.34 1.20
N GLY A 468 13.63 -3.32 2.14
CA GLY A 468 14.96 -3.91 1.97
C GLY A 468 14.97 -5.42 1.72
N ASP A 469 13.92 -6.13 2.11
CA ASP A 469 13.67 -7.57 1.91
C ASP A 469 12.59 -7.85 0.84
N GLY A 470 12.15 -6.83 0.11
CA GLY A 470 11.14 -6.96 -0.93
C GLY A 470 11.65 -7.72 -2.16
N SER A 471 10.74 -7.97 -3.10
CA SER A 471 11.07 -8.61 -4.37
C SER A 471 10.33 -7.99 -5.55
N LEU A 472 10.83 -8.17 -6.77
CA LEU A 472 10.12 -7.83 -8.00
C LEU A 472 10.28 -8.92 -9.04
N PHE A 473 9.44 -8.94 -10.07
CA PHE A 473 9.63 -9.79 -11.25
C PHE A 473 10.04 -8.96 -12.47
N VAL A 474 11.09 -9.40 -13.15
CA VAL A 474 11.48 -8.96 -14.50
C VAL A 474 11.21 -10.09 -15.48
N TRP A 475 10.35 -9.86 -16.45
CA TRP A 475 10.02 -10.83 -17.50
C TRP A 475 10.93 -10.58 -18.68
N LEU A 476 11.75 -11.57 -19.04
CA LEU A 476 12.68 -11.46 -20.18
C LEU A 476 12.11 -12.18 -21.39
N LYS A 477 12.02 -11.49 -22.51
CA LYS A 477 11.65 -12.03 -23.81
C LYS A 477 12.91 -12.24 -24.63
N ASP A 478 13.14 -13.46 -25.10
CA ASP A 478 14.27 -13.77 -25.97
C ASP A 478 13.96 -13.50 -27.47
N PRO A 479 14.96 -13.56 -28.38
CA PRO A 479 14.75 -13.40 -29.82
C PRO A 479 13.83 -14.44 -30.46
N ALA A 480 13.64 -15.60 -29.81
CA ALA A 480 12.71 -16.64 -30.25
C ALA A 480 11.26 -16.38 -29.77
N GLY A 481 11.06 -15.37 -28.91
CA GLY A 481 9.77 -15.01 -28.34
C GLY A 481 9.41 -15.76 -27.05
N LYS A 482 10.32 -16.58 -26.48
CA LYS A 482 10.11 -17.21 -25.16
C LYS A 482 10.17 -16.11 -24.10
N ILE A 483 9.16 -16.08 -23.22
CA ILE A 483 9.12 -15.18 -22.07
C ILE A 483 9.50 -15.98 -20.82
N THR A 484 10.46 -15.47 -20.04
CA THR A 484 11.01 -16.13 -18.84
C THR A 484 10.91 -15.19 -17.63
N PRO A 485 10.21 -15.59 -16.54
CA PRO A 485 10.10 -14.78 -15.33
C PRO A 485 11.36 -14.81 -14.45
N VAL A 486 11.95 -13.65 -14.22
CA VAL A 486 13.04 -13.45 -13.26
C VAL A 486 12.56 -12.68 -12.04
N LYS A 487 12.17 -13.39 -10.98
CA LYS A 487 12.14 -12.85 -9.61
C LYS A 487 13.52 -12.29 -9.22
N VAL A 488 13.54 -11.11 -8.64
CA VAL A 488 14.71 -10.50 -8.00
C VAL A 488 14.32 -10.34 -6.55
N ASP A 489 14.95 -11.11 -5.67
CA ASP A 489 14.81 -10.99 -4.22
C ASP A 489 15.88 -10.02 -3.74
N PHE A 490 15.47 -8.93 -3.09
CA PHE A 490 16.38 -7.93 -2.59
C PHE A 490 16.80 -8.24 -1.16
N ALA A 491 18.08 -7.99 -0.89
CA ALA A 491 18.64 -7.93 0.45
C ALA A 491 19.43 -6.62 0.54
N LEU A 492 18.73 -5.50 0.69
CA LEU A 492 19.30 -4.16 0.67
C LEU A 492 19.47 -3.64 2.10
N PRO A 493 20.71 -3.51 2.61
CA PRO A 493 20.95 -2.85 3.89
C PRO A 493 20.61 -1.35 3.82
N SER A 494 20.48 -0.69 4.97
CA SER A 494 20.18 0.75 5.05
C SER A 494 21.27 1.66 4.46
N THR A 495 22.42 1.11 4.05
CA THR A 495 23.53 1.79 3.37
C THR A 495 23.65 1.41 1.89
N ALA A 496 22.67 0.68 1.32
CA ALA A 496 22.73 0.19 -0.05
C ALA A 496 22.79 1.32 -1.09
N THR A 497 23.43 1.02 -2.22
CA THR A 497 23.63 1.89 -3.37
C THR A 497 22.83 1.41 -4.59
N LEU A 498 22.68 2.24 -5.61
CA LEU A 498 22.09 1.80 -6.88
C LEU A 498 22.91 0.71 -7.57
N ASP A 499 24.22 0.70 -7.38
CA ASP A 499 25.10 -0.34 -7.92
C ASP A 499 24.83 -1.69 -7.24
N ASP A 500 24.50 -1.71 -5.94
CA ASP A 500 24.08 -2.93 -5.24
C ASP A 500 22.77 -3.49 -5.82
N VAL A 501 21.81 -2.60 -6.13
CA VAL A 501 20.54 -2.97 -6.77
C VAL A 501 20.79 -3.55 -8.16
N ALA A 502 21.58 -2.86 -9.00
CA ALA A 502 21.93 -3.34 -10.34
C ALA A 502 22.68 -4.68 -10.28
N GLY A 503 23.58 -4.84 -9.30
CA GLY A 503 24.29 -6.09 -9.02
C GLY A 503 23.33 -7.24 -8.73
N GLN A 504 22.42 -7.08 -7.77
CA GLN A 504 21.45 -8.12 -7.39
C GLN A 504 20.50 -8.50 -8.55
N ILE A 505 20.09 -7.52 -9.37
CA ILE A 505 19.30 -7.78 -10.59
C ILE A 505 20.12 -8.61 -11.59
N ASN A 506 21.35 -8.19 -11.89
CA ASN A 506 22.21 -8.93 -12.83
C ASN A 506 22.54 -10.33 -12.34
N ASP A 507 22.71 -10.52 -11.04
CA ASP A 507 22.95 -11.84 -10.45
C ASP A 507 21.70 -12.71 -10.51
N ALA A 508 20.50 -12.14 -10.43
CA ALA A 508 19.25 -12.84 -10.72
C ALA A 508 19.15 -13.27 -12.20
N PHE A 509 19.57 -12.43 -13.15
CA PHE A 509 19.63 -12.79 -14.58
C PHE A 509 20.61 -13.95 -14.83
N LYS A 510 21.83 -13.86 -14.29
CA LYS A 510 22.87 -14.90 -14.44
C LYS A 510 22.40 -16.26 -13.90
N ARG A 511 21.68 -16.28 -12.77
CA ARG A 511 21.13 -17.51 -12.16
C ARG A 511 20.21 -18.29 -13.10
N LEU A 512 19.56 -17.62 -14.06
CA LEU A 512 18.67 -18.23 -15.06
C LEU A 512 19.32 -18.33 -16.46
N GLY A 513 20.65 -18.22 -16.54
CA GLY A 513 21.39 -18.39 -17.79
C GLY A 513 21.39 -17.17 -18.73
N PHE A 514 20.82 -16.03 -18.30
CA PHE A 514 20.89 -14.78 -19.05
C PHE A 514 22.20 -14.06 -18.73
N ASN A 515 23.10 -13.99 -19.70
CA ASN A 515 24.34 -13.24 -19.57
C ASN A 515 24.07 -11.72 -19.75
N PRO A 516 24.35 -10.87 -18.76
CA PRO A 516 24.10 -9.43 -18.82
C PRO A 516 24.71 -8.73 -20.06
N ASP A 517 25.86 -9.20 -20.54
CA ASP A 517 26.53 -8.56 -21.67
C ASP A 517 25.94 -8.95 -23.04
N THR A 518 25.17 -10.05 -23.11
CA THR A 518 24.62 -10.57 -24.37
C THR A 518 23.09 -10.70 -24.39
N SER A 519 22.40 -10.38 -23.29
CA SER A 519 20.94 -10.47 -23.19
C SER A 519 20.33 -9.18 -22.62
N VAL A 520 20.03 -9.13 -21.32
CA VAL A 520 19.54 -7.93 -20.63
C VAL A 520 20.38 -7.68 -19.40
N LYS A 521 20.77 -6.41 -19.16
CA LYS A 521 21.49 -6.00 -17.96
C LYS A 521 20.89 -4.77 -17.29
N ALA A 522 21.03 -4.72 -15.98
CA ALA A 522 20.87 -3.52 -15.19
C ALA A 522 22.24 -2.85 -14.98
N LEU A 523 22.33 -1.54 -15.08
CA LEU A 523 23.55 -0.77 -14.80
C LEU A 523 23.20 0.59 -14.23
N VAL A 524 24.18 1.26 -13.60
CA VAL A 524 24.03 2.64 -13.15
C VAL A 524 24.74 3.57 -14.13
N ARG A 525 24.03 4.55 -14.69
CA ARG A 525 24.59 5.56 -15.58
C ARG A 525 24.16 6.94 -15.11
N GLY A 526 25.12 7.81 -14.82
CA GLY A 526 24.83 9.16 -14.32
C GLY A 526 23.98 9.17 -13.05
N GLY A 527 24.17 8.17 -12.16
CA GLY A 527 23.36 8.02 -10.93
C GLY A 527 21.94 7.50 -11.15
N ARG A 528 21.59 7.02 -12.34
CA ARG A 528 20.26 6.45 -12.65
C ARG A 528 20.37 4.95 -12.89
N LEU A 529 19.37 4.19 -12.45
CA LEU A 529 19.24 2.78 -12.82
C LEU A 529 18.81 2.68 -14.29
N VAL A 530 19.50 1.85 -15.08
CA VAL A 530 19.24 1.65 -16.50
C VAL A 530 19.13 0.16 -16.79
N PHE A 531 18.05 -0.26 -17.43
CA PHE A 531 17.92 -1.57 -18.03
C PHE A 531 18.27 -1.48 -19.52
N GLN A 532 19.19 -2.32 -19.98
CA GLN A 532 19.60 -2.40 -21.38
C GLN A 532 19.38 -3.81 -21.89
N ALA A 533 18.53 -3.95 -22.91
CA ALA A 533 18.33 -5.18 -23.68
C ALA A 533 19.11 -5.12 -25.00
N GLN A 534 19.78 -6.22 -25.32
CA GLN A 534 20.43 -6.45 -26.61
C GLN A 534 19.39 -6.71 -27.71
N GLU A 535 19.83 -6.66 -28.97
CA GLU A 535 18.96 -6.83 -30.13
C GLU A 535 18.20 -8.16 -30.08
N GLY A 536 16.87 -8.09 -30.30
CA GLY A 536 15.97 -9.25 -30.23
C GLY A 536 15.52 -9.64 -28.82
N PHE A 537 16.13 -9.10 -27.76
CA PHE A 537 15.64 -9.26 -26.40
C PHE A 537 14.69 -8.13 -26.01
N GLY A 538 13.77 -8.43 -25.10
CA GLY A 538 12.92 -7.43 -24.46
C GLY A 538 12.67 -7.74 -22.99
N PHE A 539 12.17 -6.78 -22.24
CA PHE A 539 11.84 -6.97 -20.82
C PHE A 539 10.57 -6.26 -20.38
N ALA A 540 9.95 -6.75 -19.32
CA ALA A 540 8.81 -6.15 -18.65
C ALA A 540 8.91 -6.36 -17.14
N PHE A 541 8.09 -5.66 -16.36
CA PHE A 541 8.09 -5.73 -14.90
C PHE A 541 6.73 -6.18 -14.38
N SER A 542 6.70 -6.82 -13.22
CA SER A 542 5.48 -7.00 -12.44
C SER A 542 5.78 -7.30 -10.97
N ASN A 543 4.73 -7.26 -10.14
CA ASN A 543 4.74 -7.69 -8.74
C ASN A 543 5.92 -7.12 -7.93
N ASP A 544 6.23 -5.83 -8.13
CA ASP A 544 7.21 -5.12 -7.30
C ASP A 544 6.63 -4.87 -5.90
N THR A 545 7.15 -5.63 -4.94
CA THR A 545 6.88 -5.49 -3.50
C THR A 545 8.00 -4.73 -2.78
N SER A 546 9.11 -4.47 -3.48
CA SER A 546 10.28 -3.76 -2.95
C SER A 546 10.14 -2.25 -3.02
N GLY A 547 9.30 -1.72 -3.92
CA GLY A 547 9.14 -0.29 -4.16
C GLY A 547 10.29 0.34 -4.97
N ILE A 548 11.28 -0.47 -5.38
CA ILE A 548 12.49 0.02 -6.04
C ILE A 548 12.20 0.60 -7.42
N LEU A 549 11.20 0.08 -8.16
CA LEU A 549 10.88 0.57 -9.49
C LEU A 549 10.29 1.99 -9.41
N ALA A 550 9.39 2.22 -8.45
CA ALA A 550 8.83 3.54 -8.21
C ALA A 550 9.91 4.54 -7.75
N ALA A 551 10.77 4.14 -6.80
CA ALA A 551 11.83 5.00 -6.26
C ALA A 551 12.94 5.34 -7.28
N THR A 552 13.21 4.45 -8.23
CA THR A 552 14.17 4.70 -9.33
C THR A 552 13.54 5.33 -10.56
N GLY A 553 12.21 5.37 -10.64
CA GLY A 553 11.49 5.93 -11.76
C GLY A 553 11.48 5.00 -12.99
N ILE A 554 11.56 3.68 -12.77
CA ILE A 554 11.46 2.66 -13.81
C ILE A 554 9.99 2.20 -13.90
N ASN A 555 9.45 2.06 -15.12
CA ASN A 555 8.06 1.64 -15.35
C ASN A 555 7.01 2.51 -14.60
N VAL A 556 7.29 3.81 -14.45
CA VAL A 556 6.39 4.77 -13.80
C VAL A 556 5.48 5.47 -14.81
N PHE A 557 4.28 5.86 -14.37
CA PHE A 557 3.34 6.65 -15.16
C PHE A 557 3.70 8.14 -15.11
N PHE A 558 3.80 8.67 -13.89
CA PHE A 558 4.24 10.03 -13.63
C PHE A 558 5.74 10.07 -13.33
N THR A 559 6.41 11.07 -13.87
CA THR A 559 7.74 11.51 -13.44
C THR A 559 7.61 12.59 -12.37
N GLY A 560 8.71 12.93 -11.70
CA GLY A 560 8.68 13.87 -10.56
C GLY A 560 8.24 13.22 -9.26
N PHE A 561 8.34 13.96 -8.17
CA PHE A 561 8.02 13.48 -6.82
C PHE A 561 7.22 14.47 -5.97
N ASP A 562 6.93 15.64 -6.51
CA ASP A 562 6.16 16.72 -5.88
C ASP A 562 5.33 17.47 -6.93
N ALA A 563 4.55 18.46 -6.48
CA ALA A 563 3.69 19.26 -7.36
C ALA A 563 4.47 20.07 -8.41
N GLY A 564 5.73 20.42 -8.16
CA GLY A 564 6.53 21.25 -9.07
C GLY A 564 7.33 20.45 -10.11
N SER A 565 7.54 19.16 -9.86
CA SER A 565 8.31 18.27 -10.74
C SER A 565 7.45 17.23 -11.46
N ILE A 566 6.16 17.12 -11.12
CA ILE A 566 5.24 16.16 -11.73
C ILE A 566 5.20 16.32 -13.26
N GLY A 567 5.33 15.20 -13.96
CA GLY A 567 5.24 15.15 -15.41
C GLY A 567 4.77 13.79 -15.90
N LEU A 568 4.44 13.67 -17.19
CA LEU A 568 4.17 12.38 -17.81
C LEU A 568 5.49 11.73 -18.25
N ASN A 569 5.61 10.41 -18.06
CA ASN A 569 6.72 9.65 -18.64
C ASN A 569 6.69 9.70 -20.18
N GLU A 570 7.70 10.31 -20.79
CA GLU A 570 7.78 10.52 -22.25
C GLU A 570 7.71 9.20 -23.06
N LYS A 571 8.11 8.07 -22.48
CA LYS A 571 8.00 6.77 -23.17
C LYS A 571 6.54 6.39 -23.45
N LEU A 572 5.62 6.79 -22.57
CA LEU A 572 4.18 6.55 -22.71
C LEU A 572 3.57 7.47 -23.77
N SER A 573 3.99 8.74 -23.84
CA SER A 573 3.48 9.68 -24.85
C SER A 573 3.87 9.27 -26.28
N VAL A 574 5.08 8.72 -26.45
CA VAL A 574 5.56 8.21 -27.74
C VAL A 574 4.88 6.90 -28.12
N ASN A 575 4.74 5.96 -27.18
CA ASN A 575 4.11 4.66 -27.44
C ASN A 575 3.13 4.24 -26.33
N PRO A 576 1.81 4.36 -26.57
CA PRO A 576 0.77 3.93 -25.63
C PRO A 576 0.77 2.44 -25.27
N GLU A 577 1.44 1.60 -26.07
CA GLU A 577 1.55 0.17 -25.80
C GLU A 577 2.40 -0.14 -24.56
N TYR A 578 3.25 0.79 -24.11
CA TYR A 578 3.99 0.63 -22.85
C TYR A 578 3.17 0.92 -21.59
N LEU A 579 1.94 1.42 -21.72
CA LEU A 579 1.08 1.73 -20.58
C LEU A 579 0.75 0.44 -19.80
N ALA A 580 1.12 0.40 -18.52
CA ALA A 580 1.06 -0.81 -17.69
C ALA A 580 -0.35 -1.08 -17.16
N ALA A 581 -1.23 -1.60 -18.01
CA ALA A 581 -2.65 -1.83 -17.70
C ALA A 581 -2.97 -3.28 -17.32
N ALA A 582 -2.12 -4.24 -17.71
CA ALA A 582 -2.28 -5.67 -17.41
C ALA A 582 -1.33 -6.10 -16.28
N ARG A 583 -1.45 -7.33 -15.76
CA ARG A 583 -0.48 -7.92 -14.83
C ARG A 583 0.05 -9.24 -15.36
N LEU A 584 1.35 -9.46 -15.22
CA LEU A 584 1.94 -10.79 -15.37
C LEU A 584 2.14 -11.35 -13.97
N ASP A 585 1.43 -12.42 -13.66
CA ASP A 585 1.56 -13.08 -12.37
C ASP A 585 1.93 -14.54 -12.58
N ARG A 586 2.85 -15.03 -11.74
CA ARG A 586 3.17 -16.44 -11.65
C ARG A 586 2.02 -17.22 -11.01
N GLU A 587 1.19 -16.57 -10.21
CA GLU A 587 -0.02 -17.12 -9.57
C GLU A 587 -1.28 -17.00 -10.44
N ALA A 588 -1.28 -16.14 -11.47
CA ALA A 588 -2.32 -16.14 -12.51
C ALA A 588 -2.19 -17.34 -13.48
N TRP A 589 -1.15 -18.17 -13.31
CA TRP A 589 -1.15 -19.56 -13.79
C TRP A 589 -2.00 -20.51 -12.92
N ARG A 590 -2.62 -20.02 -11.83
CA ARG A 590 -3.48 -20.80 -10.91
C ARG A 590 -4.58 -19.96 -10.25
N SER A 591 -5.31 -19.13 -10.97
CA SER A 591 -6.70 -18.82 -10.59
C SER A 591 -7.39 -18.08 -11.73
N GLU A 592 -8.15 -18.80 -12.55
CA GLU A 592 -9.37 -18.30 -13.20
C GLU A 592 -9.96 -19.46 -14.01
N THR A 593 -10.49 -20.43 -13.28
CA THR A 593 -11.69 -21.16 -13.68
C THR A 593 -12.15 -21.85 -12.41
N ASN A 594 -13.33 -21.46 -11.91
CA ASN A 594 -14.07 -22.40 -11.05
C ASN A 594 -14.19 -23.69 -11.88
N LEU A 595 -13.58 -24.77 -11.40
CA LEU A 595 -13.46 -26.01 -12.17
C LEU A 595 -14.81 -26.64 -12.55
N PHE A 596 -15.91 -26.15 -11.96
CA PHE A 596 -17.28 -26.51 -12.29
C PHE A 596 -18.17 -25.27 -12.44
N SER A 597 -17.70 -24.27 -13.19
CA SER A 597 -18.48 -23.05 -13.35
C SER A 597 -19.76 -23.29 -14.13
N GLU A 598 -19.76 -24.07 -15.21
CA GLU A 598 -20.92 -24.25 -16.11
C GLU A 598 -21.03 -25.70 -16.63
N PHE A 599 -22.12 -26.38 -16.26
CA PHE A 599 -22.51 -27.67 -16.82
C PHE A 599 -23.57 -27.44 -17.90
N ARG A 600 -23.23 -27.77 -19.14
CA ARG A 600 -24.11 -27.66 -20.32
C ARG A 600 -24.42 -29.04 -20.89
N SER A 601 -25.68 -29.28 -21.28
CA SER A 601 -26.08 -30.56 -21.89
C SER A 601 -25.40 -30.77 -23.24
N LYS A 602 -25.16 -32.02 -23.64
CA LYS A 602 -24.58 -32.38 -24.95
C LYS A 602 -25.64 -32.49 -26.05
N LEU A 603 -26.87 -32.77 -25.67
CA LEU A 603 -28.03 -32.79 -26.55
C LEU A 603 -28.97 -31.63 -26.23
N PRO A 604 -29.66 -31.05 -27.24
CA PRO A 604 -30.58 -29.96 -27.02
C PRO A 604 -31.83 -30.43 -26.26
N VAL A 605 -32.43 -29.55 -25.47
CA VAL A 605 -33.63 -29.81 -24.66
C VAL A 605 -34.81 -30.23 -25.53
N SER A 606 -34.88 -29.82 -26.80
CA SER A 606 -35.85 -30.33 -27.76
C SER A 606 -35.79 -31.85 -28.02
N SER A 607 -34.70 -32.53 -27.64
CA SER A 607 -34.59 -34.00 -27.65
C SER A 607 -35.17 -34.67 -26.39
N TRP A 608 -35.55 -33.89 -25.38
CA TRP A 608 -36.26 -34.35 -24.18
C TRP A 608 -37.72 -34.69 -24.54
N THR A 609 -38.10 -35.95 -24.37
CA THR A 609 -39.47 -36.43 -24.72
C THR A 609 -40.24 -37.04 -23.54
N SER A 610 -39.59 -37.22 -22.39
CA SER A 610 -40.17 -37.75 -21.15
C SER A 610 -40.77 -36.66 -20.24
N PRO A 611 -41.75 -36.96 -19.38
CA PRO A 611 -42.12 -36.07 -18.27
C PRO A 611 -40.94 -35.86 -17.30
N VAL A 612 -40.92 -34.73 -16.59
CA VAL A 612 -39.82 -34.32 -15.69
C VAL A 612 -39.74 -35.17 -14.42
N SER A 613 -40.86 -35.80 -14.07
CA SER A 613 -41.05 -36.58 -12.84
C SER A 613 -42.23 -37.55 -13.01
N GLU A 614 -42.15 -38.74 -12.38
CA GLU A 614 -43.27 -39.69 -12.22
C GLU A 614 -43.92 -39.64 -10.81
N GLY A 615 -43.51 -38.72 -9.93
CA GLY A 615 -44.03 -38.56 -8.56
C GLY A 615 -43.37 -37.42 -7.76
N ASP A 616 -43.94 -37.02 -6.61
CA ASP A 616 -43.34 -35.94 -5.81
C ASP A 616 -42.03 -36.39 -5.13
N TYR A 617 -40.96 -35.62 -5.29
CA TYR A 617 -39.66 -35.86 -4.62
C TYR A 617 -38.88 -34.56 -4.41
N LYS A 618 -37.80 -34.62 -3.64
CA LYS A 618 -36.92 -33.47 -3.41
C LYS A 618 -35.52 -33.68 -3.97
N LEU A 619 -34.98 -32.60 -4.52
CA LEU A 619 -33.57 -32.46 -4.86
C LEU A 619 -32.86 -31.75 -3.71
N PHE A 620 -31.64 -32.17 -3.37
CA PHE A 620 -30.76 -31.36 -2.53
C PHE A 620 -29.62 -30.76 -3.36
N LEU A 621 -29.17 -29.60 -2.93
CA LEU A 621 -28.03 -28.87 -3.46
C LEU A 621 -27.07 -28.54 -2.32
N ARG A 622 -25.79 -28.88 -2.48
CA ARG A 622 -24.74 -28.52 -1.51
C ARG A 622 -23.60 -27.82 -2.26
N PHE A 623 -23.07 -26.76 -1.66
CA PHE A 623 -21.98 -25.96 -2.23
C PHE A 623 -20.67 -26.24 -1.49
N TYR A 624 -19.55 -26.06 -2.19
CA TYR A 624 -18.22 -26.26 -1.63
C TYR A 624 -17.31 -25.08 -1.94
N ASP A 625 -16.39 -24.78 -1.02
CA ASP A 625 -15.30 -23.84 -1.25
C ASP A 625 -14.18 -24.48 -2.06
N ALA A 626 -13.15 -23.67 -2.36
CA ALA A 626 -11.94 -24.13 -3.03
C ALA A 626 -11.17 -25.22 -2.26
N SER A 627 -11.45 -25.38 -0.95
CA SER A 627 -10.95 -26.46 -0.10
C SER A 627 -11.86 -27.70 -0.08
N GLY A 628 -12.92 -27.78 -0.88
CA GLY A 628 -13.82 -28.95 -0.86
C GLY A 628 -14.57 -29.15 0.46
N LYS A 629 -14.51 -28.18 1.37
CA LYS A 629 -15.32 -28.15 2.57
C LYS A 629 -16.71 -27.68 2.15
N SER A 630 -17.75 -28.34 2.63
CA SER A 630 -19.11 -27.90 2.36
C SER A 630 -19.29 -26.49 2.91
N LEU A 631 -19.49 -25.54 2.02
CA LEU A 631 -19.83 -24.16 2.36
C LEU A 631 -21.31 -24.15 2.69
N ASN A 632 -21.61 -24.24 3.98
CA ASN A 632 -22.97 -24.16 4.43
C ASN A 632 -23.57 -22.80 4.06
N GLN A 633 -24.80 -22.79 3.55
CA GLN A 633 -25.65 -21.61 3.62
C GLN A 633 -26.28 -21.48 5.02
N ASN A 634 -25.49 -21.65 6.09
CA ASN A 634 -25.95 -21.85 7.48
C ASN A 634 -27.12 -20.92 7.87
N PHE A 635 -28.34 -21.41 7.69
CA PHE A 635 -29.53 -20.76 8.17
C PHE A 635 -29.83 -21.31 9.56
N LEU A 636 -30.11 -20.44 10.53
CA LEU A 636 -30.58 -20.87 11.83
C LEU A 636 -32.06 -21.23 11.71
N VAL A 637 -32.40 -22.50 11.83
CA VAL A 637 -33.80 -22.95 11.83
C VAL A 637 -34.24 -23.08 13.29
N ALA A 638 -35.11 -22.18 13.73
CA ALA A 638 -35.65 -22.17 15.09
C ALA A 638 -37.05 -22.81 15.09
N TYR A 639 -37.17 -23.96 15.77
CA TYR A 639 -38.46 -24.60 15.98
C TYR A 639 -39.15 -24.02 17.22
N ASN A 640 -40.42 -23.64 17.08
CA ASN A 640 -41.32 -23.43 18.21
C ASN A 640 -42.67 -24.10 17.93
N LEU A 641 -43.25 -24.76 18.94
CA LEU A 641 -44.50 -25.53 18.87
C LEU A 641 -45.73 -24.59 18.82
N ALA A 642 -45.77 -23.68 17.85
CA ALA A 642 -46.91 -22.78 17.67
C ALA A 642 -47.90 -23.36 16.66
N SER A 643 -49.10 -23.69 17.14
CA SER A 643 -50.19 -24.23 16.33
C SER A 643 -50.97 -23.15 15.54
N SER A 644 -50.57 -21.86 15.60
CA SER A 644 -51.23 -20.76 14.90
C SER A 644 -50.24 -19.76 14.26
N GLU A 645 -50.61 -19.24 13.08
CA GLU A 645 -49.82 -18.28 12.30
C GLU A 645 -49.68 -16.92 13.00
N ALA A 646 -50.63 -16.55 13.87
CA ALA A 646 -50.56 -15.31 14.61
C ALA A 646 -49.45 -15.34 15.69
N ASP A 647 -49.27 -16.49 16.33
CA ASP A 647 -48.29 -16.67 17.40
C ASP A 647 -46.85 -16.67 16.85
N ILE A 648 -46.63 -17.32 15.70
CA ILE A 648 -45.31 -17.35 15.05
C ILE A 648 -44.91 -15.97 14.52
N ASN A 649 -45.86 -15.16 14.02
CA ASN A 649 -45.60 -13.80 13.56
C ASN A 649 -45.29 -12.84 14.71
N ASN A 650 -45.94 -13.00 15.88
CA ASN A 650 -45.62 -12.20 17.06
C ASN A 650 -44.19 -12.53 17.57
N LEU A 651 -43.83 -13.81 17.58
CA LEU A 651 -42.47 -14.25 17.92
C LEU A 651 -41.43 -13.72 16.92
N LYS A 652 -41.73 -13.72 15.62
CA LYS A 652 -40.89 -13.11 14.58
C LYS A 652 -40.56 -11.65 14.92
N THR A 653 -41.58 -10.84 15.22
CA THR A 653 -41.37 -9.41 15.54
C THR A 653 -40.53 -9.20 16.81
N GLN A 654 -40.68 -10.07 17.82
CA GLN A 654 -39.85 -10.02 19.03
C GLN A 654 -38.39 -10.34 18.75
N ILE A 655 -38.13 -11.35 17.91
CA ILE A 655 -36.77 -11.75 17.50
C ILE A 655 -36.14 -10.65 16.63
N GLU A 656 -36.87 -10.08 15.67
CA GLU A 656 -36.38 -8.96 14.84
C GLU A 656 -36.02 -7.74 15.71
N SER A 657 -36.85 -7.44 16.72
CA SER A 657 -36.57 -6.34 17.66
C SER A 657 -35.36 -6.64 18.54
N PHE A 658 -35.19 -7.89 18.97
CA PHE A 658 -34.02 -8.33 19.73
C PHE A 658 -32.73 -8.21 18.90
N LEU A 659 -32.77 -8.62 17.63
CA LEU A 659 -31.65 -8.50 16.70
C LEU A 659 -31.28 -7.03 16.46
N ALA A 660 -32.26 -6.17 16.19
CA ALA A 660 -32.03 -4.73 15.99
C ALA A 660 -31.41 -4.05 17.23
N ASN A 661 -31.90 -4.35 18.43
CA ASN A 661 -31.38 -3.77 19.68
C ASN A 661 -29.94 -4.19 20.00
N ASN A 662 -29.45 -5.28 19.40
CA ASN A 662 -28.08 -5.76 19.56
C ASN A 662 -27.18 -5.42 18.35
N TYR A 663 -27.60 -4.47 17.51
CA TYR A 663 -26.89 -4.04 16.29
C TYR A 663 -26.66 -5.19 15.28
N LEU A 664 -27.62 -6.12 15.18
CA LEU A 664 -27.61 -7.25 14.26
C LEU A 664 -28.72 -7.10 13.19
N GLU A 665 -28.85 -5.91 12.61
CA GLU A 665 -29.91 -5.57 11.64
C GLU A 665 -29.78 -6.31 10.29
N ASP A 666 -28.61 -6.91 10.02
CA ASP A 666 -28.34 -7.67 8.81
C ASP A 666 -28.98 -9.07 8.81
N PHE A 667 -29.58 -9.50 9.92
CA PHE A 667 -30.28 -10.78 10.04
C PHE A 667 -31.76 -10.63 9.66
N GLN A 668 -32.21 -11.43 8.71
CA GLN A 668 -33.59 -11.48 8.24
C GLN A 668 -34.31 -12.71 8.81
N VAL A 669 -35.59 -12.57 9.18
CA VAL A 669 -36.38 -13.63 9.79
C VAL A 669 -37.60 -13.97 8.91
N GLU A 670 -37.78 -15.24 8.59
CA GLU A 670 -38.90 -15.74 7.78
C GLU A 670 -39.68 -16.85 8.49
N THR A 671 -40.99 -16.90 8.26
CA THR A 671 -41.88 -17.95 8.79
C THR A 671 -42.08 -19.04 7.76
N PHE A 672 -42.07 -20.30 8.19
CA PHE A 672 -42.36 -21.45 7.31
C PHE A 672 -43.23 -22.48 8.02
N ARG A 673 -43.78 -23.45 7.27
CA ARG A 673 -44.61 -24.54 7.79
C ARG A 673 -43.86 -25.87 7.81
N LEU A 674 -43.98 -26.60 8.92
CA LEU A 674 -43.45 -27.95 9.10
C LEU A 674 -44.57 -28.99 8.96
N ASN A 675 -44.29 -30.05 8.19
CA ASN A 675 -45.04 -31.30 8.02
C ASN A 675 -46.51 -31.27 8.46
N GLY A 676 -47.30 -30.45 7.78
CA GLY A 676 -48.75 -30.57 7.75
C GLY A 676 -49.57 -29.90 8.84
N ASN A 677 -49.03 -29.23 9.89
CA ASN A 677 -49.82 -28.35 10.78
C ASN A 677 -49.04 -27.46 11.78
N GLU A 678 -47.71 -27.39 11.74
CA GLU A 678 -46.91 -26.59 12.70
C GLU A 678 -46.14 -25.46 12.00
N TRP A 679 -45.89 -24.35 12.71
CA TRP A 679 -45.17 -23.18 12.19
C TRP A 679 -43.77 -23.05 12.78
N GLY A 680 -42.77 -22.72 11.95
CA GLY A 680 -41.39 -22.49 12.35
C GLY A 680 -40.85 -21.14 11.87
N LEU A 681 -39.68 -20.74 12.40
CA LEU A 681 -38.96 -19.53 12.00
C LEU A 681 -37.57 -19.87 11.47
N LYS A 682 -37.18 -19.23 10.38
CA LYS A 682 -35.86 -19.35 9.75
C LYS A 682 -35.18 -17.99 9.80
N ILE A 683 -33.96 -17.95 10.35
CA ILE A 683 -33.18 -16.71 10.51
C ILE A 683 -31.93 -16.83 9.64
N PHE A 684 -31.67 -15.82 8.82
CA PHE A 684 -30.58 -15.81 7.85
C PHE A 684 -29.78 -14.50 7.88
N SER A 685 -28.48 -14.58 7.56
CA SER A 685 -27.54 -13.43 7.54
C SER A 685 -26.64 -13.49 6.31
N SER A 686 -26.15 -12.33 5.86
CA SER A 686 -25.12 -12.19 4.82
C SER A 686 -23.67 -12.28 5.34
N PHE A 687 -23.46 -12.33 6.66
CA PHE A 687 -22.14 -12.35 7.30
C PHE A 687 -22.03 -13.48 8.35
N GLU A 688 -20.90 -14.19 8.37
CA GLU A 688 -20.79 -15.57 8.92
C GLU A 688 -20.35 -15.64 10.40
N ASP A 689 -19.64 -14.63 10.91
CA ASP A 689 -18.83 -14.79 12.14
C ASP A 689 -19.62 -14.84 13.47
N ARG A 690 -20.95 -14.69 13.47
CA ARG A 690 -21.76 -14.59 14.70
C ARG A 690 -22.98 -15.52 14.80
N LEU A 691 -23.20 -16.40 13.82
CA LEU A 691 -24.39 -17.27 13.77
C LEU A 691 -24.54 -18.20 14.99
N GLU A 692 -23.43 -18.73 15.50
CA GLU A 692 -23.46 -19.64 16.66
C GLU A 692 -23.66 -18.89 17.99
N GLU A 693 -23.15 -17.66 18.09
CA GLU A 693 -23.44 -16.75 19.20
C GLU A 693 -24.92 -16.33 19.20
N VAL A 694 -25.49 -16.06 18.03
CA VAL A 694 -26.91 -15.73 17.86
C VAL A 694 -27.80 -16.94 18.17
N ARG A 695 -27.41 -18.15 17.75
CA ARG A 695 -28.10 -19.40 18.13
C ARG A 695 -28.17 -19.57 19.64
N LEU A 696 -27.03 -19.41 20.33
CA LEU A 696 -26.98 -19.51 21.78
C LEU A 696 -27.80 -18.40 22.46
N ALA A 697 -27.71 -17.17 21.98
CA ALA A 697 -28.47 -16.04 22.53
C ALA A 697 -29.99 -16.25 22.39
N LEU A 698 -30.46 -16.67 21.21
CA LEU A 698 -31.87 -16.93 20.97
C LEU A 698 -32.40 -18.14 21.76
N ASN A 699 -31.61 -19.21 21.87
CA ASN A 699 -31.98 -20.37 22.69
C ASN A 699 -32.01 -20.01 24.18
N ASN A 700 -31.11 -19.14 24.65
CA ASN A 700 -31.10 -18.67 26.04
C ASN A 700 -32.27 -17.73 26.35
N GLU A 701 -32.64 -16.84 25.43
CA GLU A 701 -33.63 -15.79 25.68
C GLU A 701 -35.07 -16.23 25.38
N PHE A 702 -35.26 -17.05 24.35
CA PHE A 702 -36.59 -17.48 23.88
C PHE A 702 -36.84 -19.00 24.00
N SER A 703 -35.86 -19.80 24.44
CA SER A 703 -35.98 -21.26 24.62
C SER A 703 -36.39 -22.02 23.35
N LEU A 704 -35.84 -21.63 22.20
CA LEU A 704 -36.11 -22.24 20.89
C LEU A 704 -35.25 -23.49 20.68
N GLY A 705 -35.74 -24.47 19.92
CA GLY A 705 -34.98 -25.69 19.62
C GLY A 705 -34.10 -25.56 18.38
N ALA A 706 -33.22 -24.56 18.27
CA ALA A 706 -32.65 -24.19 16.97
C ALA A 706 -31.47 -25.09 16.48
N THR A 707 -31.50 -25.47 15.19
CA THR A 707 -30.48 -26.28 14.47
C THR A 707 -29.90 -25.56 13.25
N ILE A 708 -28.74 -26.03 12.78
CA ILE A 708 -28.00 -25.49 11.63
C ILE A 708 -27.93 -26.57 10.55
N GLU A 709 -28.34 -26.27 9.31
CA GLU A 709 -28.30 -27.19 8.15
C GLU A 709 -27.30 -26.73 7.08
N ASP A 710 -26.69 -27.70 6.37
CA ASP A 710 -25.60 -27.54 5.39
C ASP A 710 -26.03 -27.69 3.90
N GLN A 711 -27.29 -28.02 3.62
CA GLN A 711 -27.81 -28.33 2.28
C GLN A 711 -29.13 -27.59 1.97
N VAL A 712 -29.37 -27.30 0.69
CA VAL A 712 -30.58 -26.61 0.20
C VAL A 712 -31.50 -27.60 -0.51
N TRP A 713 -32.75 -27.70 -0.07
CA TRP A 713 -33.76 -28.59 -0.68
C TRP A 713 -34.63 -27.86 -1.70
N VAL A 714 -34.92 -28.51 -2.83
CA VAL A 714 -35.79 -28.05 -3.91
C VAL A 714 -36.85 -29.11 -4.20
N ASP A 715 -38.12 -28.79 -3.96
CA ASP A 715 -39.24 -29.68 -4.23
C ASP A 715 -39.53 -29.79 -5.74
N VAL A 716 -39.68 -31.02 -6.24
CA VAL A 716 -40.16 -31.36 -7.58
C VAL A 716 -41.48 -32.12 -7.46
N ARG A 717 -42.53 -31.58 -8.08
CA ARG A 717 -43.88 -32.16 -8.06
C ARG A 717 -44.15 -32.95 -9.34
N ALA A 718 -45.05 -33.93 -9.25
CA ALA A 718 -45.41 -34.80 -10.36
C ALA A 718 -45.95 -34.05 -11.60
N ASP A 719 -46.46 -32.84 -11.44
CA ASP A 719 -47.02 -31.99 -12.52
C ASP A 719 -46.10 -30.85 -12.97
N ASP A 720 -44.90 -30.72 -12.40
CA ASP A 720 -43.97 -29.64 -12.76
C ASP A 720 -43.42 -29.80 -14.18
N THR A 721 -43.34 -28.69 -14.92
CA THR A 721 -42.60 -28.65 -16.19
C THR A 721 -41.12 -28.44 -15.95
N LEU A 722 -40.26 -28.75 -16.94
CA LEU A 722 -38.81 -28.55 -16.82
C LEU A 722 -38.48 -27.09 -16.50
N LYS A 723 -39.27 -26.18 -17.08
CA LYS A 723 -39.17 -24.75 -16.83
C LYS A 723 -39.49 -24.38 -15.38
N ASP A 724 -40.47 -25.04 -14.76
CA ASP A 724 -40.84 -24.79 -13.36
C ASP A 724 -39.73 -25.25 -12.41
N VAL A 725 -39.13 -26.41 -12.69
CA VAL A 725 -38.00 -26.94 -11.89
C VAL A 725 -36.73 -26.10 -12.10
N MET A 726 -36.41 -25.70 -13.33
CA MET A 726 -35.26 -24.83 -13.62
C MET A 726 -35.42 -23.45 -12.96
N ALA A 727 -36.63 -22.88 -12.97
CA ALA A 727 -36.90 -21.61 -12.31
C ALA A 727 -36.77 -21.69 -10.78
N ARG A 728 -36.98 -22.87 -10.17
CA ARG A 728 -36.73 -23.08 -8.73
C ARG A 728 -35.24 -23.24 -8.43
N LEU A 729 -34.50 -23.96 -9.28
CA LEU A 729 -33.05 -24.08 -9.17
C LEU A 729 -32.32 -22.74 -9.38
N ASP A 730 -32.76 -21.91 -10.32
CA ASP A 730 -32.19 -20.57 -10.59
C ASP A 730 -32.44 -19.56 -9.45
N ARG A 731 -33.36 -19.87 -8.53
CA ARG A 731 -33.60 -19.05 -7.32
C ARG A 731 -32.71 -19.41 -6.15
N VAL A 732 -31.94 -20.50 -6.23
CA VAL A 732 -31.02 -20.89 -5.17
C VAL A 732 -29.81 -19.96 -5.22
N ALA A 733 -29.57 -19.21 -4.14
CA ALA A 733 -28.47 -18.25 -4.06
C ALA A 733 -27.13 -18.94 -4.36
N GLY A 734 -26.35 -18.40 -5.30
CA GLY A 734 -25.07 -19.00 -5.73
C GLY A 734 -25.16 -19.98 -6.89
N LEU A 735 -26.36 -20.34 -7.36
CA LEU A 735 -26.58 -21.18 -8.55
C LEU A 735 -27.43 -20.43 -9.58
N ARG A 736 -27.13 -20.65 -10.86
CA ARG A 736 -27.94 -20.24 -12.01
C ARG A 736 -28.32 -21.45 -12.83
N ALA A 737 -29.58 -21.53 -13.22
CA ALA A 737 -30.13 -22.65 -13.97
C ALA A 737 -31.05 -22.15 -15.09
N TYR A 738 -30.69 -22.39 -16.35
CA TYR A 738 -31.47 -21.91 -17.50
C TYR A 738 -31.28 -22.78 -18.73
N VAL A 739 -32.16 -22.62 -19.72
CA VAL A 739 -31.95 -23.13 -21.08
C VAL A 739 -31.40 -21.99 -21.92
N ASP A 740 -30.27 -22.20 -22.57
CA ASP A 740 -29.59 -21.17 -23.35
C ASP A 740 -30.26 -20.91 -24.71
N PRO A 741 -29.86 -19.86 -25.46
CA PRO A 741 -30.45 -19.54 -26.76
C PRO A 741 -30.28 -20.60 -27.84
N ASP A 742 -29.33 -21.53 -27.68
CA ASP A 742 -29.05 -22.63 -28.62
C ASP A 742 -29.83 -23.92 -28.24
N ASP A 743 -30.74 -23.83 -27.28
CA ASP A 743 -31.60 -24.93 -26.79
C ASP A 743 -30.88 -25.96 -25.92
N TYR A 744 -29.79 -25.61 -25.21
CA TYR A 744 -29.12 -26.52 -24.27
C TYR A 744 -29.37 -26.14 -22.81
N LEU A 745 -29.46 -27.14 -21.94
CA LEU A 745 -29.67 -26.92 -20.51
C LEU A 745 -28.35 -26.58 -19.83
N VAL A 746 -28.35 -25.51 -19.03
CA VAL A 746 -27.16 -24.97 -18.37
C VAL A 746 -27.39 -24.82 -16.87
N LEU A 747 -26.50 -25.40 -16.07
CA LEU A 747 -26.41 -25.23 -14.61
C LEU A 747 -25.03 -24.66 -14.27
N ARG A 748 -24.98 -23.52 -13.59
CA ARG A 748 -23.71 -22.83 -13.32
C ARG A 748 -23.69 -22.11 -11.98
N LEU A 749 -22.51 -21.93 -11.39
CA LEU A 749 -22.37 -21.06 -10.22
C LEU A 749 -22.63 -19.60 -10.60
N ASP A 750 -23.31 -18.82 -9.75
CA ASP A 750 -23.57 -17.40 -10.03
C ASP A 750 -22.26 -16.59 -9.91
N PRO A 751 -21.73 -16.02 -11.01
CA PRO A 751 -20.48 -15.27 -10.99
C PRO A 751 -20.57 -13.96 -10.21
N ASN A 752 -21.77 -13.47 -9.92
CA ASN A 752 -21.98 -12.26 -9.11
C ASN A 752 -22.22 -12.57 -7.62
N SER A 753 -22.07 -13.83 -7.19
CA SER A 753 -22.22 -14.19 -5.79
C SER A 753 -21.08 -13.58 -4.95
N TYR A 754 -21.42 -12.95 -3.82
CA TYR A 754 -20.43 -12.44 -2.86
C TYR A 754 -19.64 -13.56 -2.16
N LYS A 755 -20.10 -14.82 -2.28
CA LYS A 755 -19.43 -16.02 -1.77
C LYS A 755 -18.66 -16.72 -2.90
N ASN A 756 -17.37 -16.98 -2.68
CA ASN A 756 -16.50 -17.72 -3.61
C ASN A 756 -16.80 -19.23 -3.54
N TYR A 757 -17.91 -19.66 -4.14
CA TYR A 757 -18.17 -21.09 -4.35
C TYR A 757 -17.23 -21.62 -5.43
N ALA A 758 -16.58 -22.76 -5.18
CA ALA A 758 -15.72 -23.42 -6.16
C ALA A 758 -16.43 -24.56 -6.89
N SER A 759 -17.40 -25.23 -6.25
CA SER A 759 -18.22 -26.29 -6.85
C SER A 759 -19.58 -26.48 -6.15
N PHE A 760 -20.47 -27.26 -6.78
CA PHE A 760 -21.76 -27.66 -6.22
C PHE A 760 -22.10 -29.11 -6.57
N GLU A 761 -22.90 -29.78 -5.72
CA GLU A 761 -23.44 -31.12 -5.97
C GLU A 761 -24.97 -31.11 -6.00
N LEU A 762 -25.56 -32.04 -6.75
CA LEU A 762 -27.01 -32.27 -6.86
C LEU A 762 -27.32 -33.73 -6.51
N GLY A 763 -28.32 -33.96 -5.65
CA GLY A 763 -28.77 -35.31 -5.32
C GLY A 763 -30.27 -35.40 -5.00
N LEU A 764 -30.74 -36.60 -4.69
CA LEU A 764 -32.15 -36.93 -4.43
C LEU A 764 -32.38 -37.36 -2.98
N GLU A 765 -33.56 -37.05 -2.44
CA GLU A 765 -34.00 -37.52 -1.11
C GLU A 765 -34.25 -39.03 -1.06
N ASP A 766 -34.85 -39.61 -2.11
CA ASP A 766 -35.14 -41.06 -2.21
C ASP A 766 -34.42 -41.67 -3.44
N PRO A 767 -33.44 -42.56 -3.24
CA PRO A 767 -32.63 -43.14 -4.31
C PRO A 767 -33.37 -44.18 -5.17
N GLU A 768 -34.53 -44.70 -4.76
CA GLU A 768 -35.26 -45.70 -5.56
C GLU A 768 -36.19 -45.09 -6.63
N ASN A 769 -36.24 -43.76 -6.75
CA ASN A 769 -37.17 -43.08 -7.65
C ASN A 769 -36.69 -43.13 -9.13
N LYS A 770 -37.05 -44.21 -9.83
CA LYS A 770 -36.56 -44.61 -11.18
C LYS A 770 -36.91 -43.65 -12.35
N GLY A 771 -37.69 -42.60 -12.10
CA GLY A 771 -38.14 -41.58 -13.06
C GLY A 771 -37.68 -40.15 -12.75
N SER A 772 -36.51 -39.97 -12.12
CA SER A 772 -36.04 -38.67 -11.63
C SER A 772 -35.37 -37.77 -12.70
N LEU A 773 -35.47 -36.45 -12.52
CA LEU A 773 -34.83 -35.40 -13.33
C LEU A 773 -33.33 -35.66 -13.60
N LEU A 774 -32.60 -36.24 -12.63
CA LEU A 774 -31.18 -36.54 -12.77
C LEU A 774 -30.89 -37.63 -13.81
N LYS A 775 -31.82 -38.54 -14.06
CA LYS A 775 -31.72 -39.55 -15.13
C LYS A 775 -31.86 -38.89 -16.51
N GLU A 776 -32.79 -37.95 -16.64
CA GLU A 776 -32.99 -37.22 -17.89
C GLU A 776 -31.86 -36.24 -18.19
N PHE A 777 -31.22 -35.65 -17.16
CA PHE A 777 -29.96 -34.92 -17.34
C PHE A 777 -28.87 -35.79 -17.97
N LYS A 778 -28.70 -37.03 -17.49
CA LYS A 778 -27.74 -37.99 -18.07
C LYS A 778 -28.09 -38.35 -19.51
N ASN A 779 -29.37 -38.58 -19.82
CA ASN A 779 -29.82 -38.86 -21.19
C ASN A 779 -29.50 -37.72 -22.17
N LEU A 780 -29.56 -36.46 -21.72
CA LEU A 780 -29.13 -35.28 -22.49
C LEU A 780 -27.61 -35.06 -22.50
N GLY A 781 -26.86 -35.96 -21.87
CA GLY A 781 -25.41 -35.87 -21.73
C GLY A 781 -24.95 -34.76 -20.78
N LEU A 782 -25.81 -34.30 -19.86
CA LEU A 782 -25.48 -33.39 -18.77
C LEU A 782 -25.11 -34.22 -17.53
N TYR A 783 -23.82 -34.30 -17.25
CA TYR A 783 -23.27 -35.06 -16.13
C TYR A 783 -22.84 -34.10 -15.01
N VAL A 784 -23.73 -33.87 -14.05
CA VAL A 784 -23.46 -33.12 -12.82
C VAL A 784 -22.97 -34.07 -11.72
N PRO A 785 -22.05 -33.66 -10.82
CA PRO A 785 -21.60 -34.46 -9.69
C PRO A 785 -22.78 -34.96 -8.83
N GLN A 786 -22.80 -36.27 -8.53
CA GLN A 786 -23.90 -36.93 -7.81
C GLN A 786 -23.41 -37.60 -6.52
N PHE A 787 -24.16 -37.41 -5.43
CA PHE A 787 -23.92 -38.05 -4.14
C PHE A 787 -25.04 -39.05 -3.80
N ASN A 788 -24.66 -40.26 -3.42
CA ASN A 788 -25.59 -41.31 -3.01
C ASN A 788 -25.68 -41.39 -1.48
N GLN A 789 -26.76 -40.84 -0.90
CA GLN A 789 -26.97 -40.84 0.56
C GLN A 789 -27.12 -42.25 1.16
N ALA A 790 -27.59 -43.26 0.42
CA ALA A 790 -27.83 -44.61 0.95
C ALA A 790 -26.55 -45.46 1.06
N THR A 791 -25.54 -45.20 0.22
CA THR A 791 -24.28 -45.94 0.22
C THR A 791 -23.09 -45.14 0.77
N GLY A 792 -23.27 -43.83 1.03
CA GLY A 792 -22.23 -42.94 1.52
C GLY A 792 -21.09 -42.71 0.53
N LYS A 793 -21.28 -43.02 -0.75
CA LYS A 793 -20.25 -42.96 -1.79
C LYS A 793 -20.55 -41.87 -2.81
N SER A 794 -19.55 -41.06 -3.12
CA SER A 794 -19.56 -40.08 -4.22
C SER A 794 -19.25 -40.79 -5.53
N ILE A 795 -20.10 -40.62 -6.54
CA ILE A 795 -19.87 -41.17 -7.88
C ILE A 795 -19.39 -40.01 -8.76
N PHE A 796 -18.09 -39.96 -9.04
CA PHE A 796 -17.55 -39.06 -10.06
C PHE A 796 -17.85 -39.66 -11.43
N SER A 797 -18.89 -39.19 -12.12
CA SER A 797 -19.00 -39.43 -13.56
C SER A 797 -18.22 -38.32 -14.28
N GLY A 798 -17.04 -38.62 -14.82
CA GLY A 798 -16.28 -37.65 -15.62
C GLY A 798 -14.77 -37.88 -15.79
N LEU A 799 -14.17 -38.90 -15.16
CA LEU A 799 -12.72 -39.20 -15.27
C LEU A 799 -12.41 -40.44 -16.14
N GLU A 800 -13.42 -41.07 -16.70
CA GLU A 800 -13.35 -42.33 -17.44
C GLU A 800 -12.56 -42.29 -18.77
N PRO A 801 -12.43 -41.17 -19.50
CA PRO A 801 -11.65 -41.11 -20.75
C PRO A 801 -10.12 -41.28 -20.59
N LEU A 802 -9.60 -41.38 -19.36
CA LEU A 802 -8.16 -41.41 -19.07
C LEU A 802 -7.55 -42.83 -19.07
N LEU A 803 -8.37 -43.89 -19.00
CA LEU A 803 -7.91 -45.27 -18.93
C LEU A 803 -8.17 -46.00 -20.25
N LYS A 804 -7.09 -46.48 -20.89
CA LYS A 804 -7.11 -47.17 -22.19
C LYS A 804 -6.60 -48.62 -22.05
N PRO A 805 -7.34 -49.52 -21.37
CA PRO A 805 -6.87 -50.86 -21.07
C PRO A 805 -6.79 -51.77 -22.32
N THR A 806 -5.64 -52.41 -22.49
CA THR A 806 -5.36 -53.43 -23.52
C THR A 806 -5.33 -54.85 -22.93
N GLN A 807 -5.42 -54.96 -21.60
CA GLN A 807 -5.49 -56.20 -20.83
C GLN A 807 -6.22 -55.97 -19.51
N TYR A 808 -6.97 -56.97 -19.04
CA TYR A 808 -7.61 -57.05 -17.74
C TYR A 808 -7.11 -58.28 -16.99
N VAL A 809 -6.79 -58.16 -15.71
CA VAL A 809 -6.41 -59.26 -14.82
C VAL A 809 -7.25 -59.18 -13.55
N ALA A 810 -7.81 -60.27 -13.05
CA ALA A 810 -8.58 -60.31 -11.81
C ALA A 810 -8.15 -61.49 -10.94
N ASP A 811 -7.69 -61.22 -9.73
CA ASP A 811 -7.38 -62.28 -8.75
C ASP A 811 -8.68 -62.79 -8.08
N ILE A 812 -8.91 -64.09 -8.15
CA ILE A 812 -10.00 -64.79 -7.45
C ILE A 812 -9.51 -65.48 -6.17
N GLY A 813 -8.24 -65.33 -5.82
CA GLY A 813 -7.59 -65.89 -4.65
C GLY A 813 -7.57 -67.42 -4.69
N SER A 814 -7.78 -68.05 -3.53
CA SER A 814 -7.86 -69.52 -3.39
C SER A 814 -9.25 -70.10 -3.68
N LEU A 815 -10.16 -69.33 -4.28
CA LEU A 815 -11.54 -69.75 -4.55
C LEU A 815 -11.59 -70.64 -5.80
N ASP A 816 -12.46 -71.66 -5.79
CA ASP A 816 -12.66 -72.53 -6.95
C ASP A 816 -13.49 -71.79 -8.03
N PRO A 817 -12.95 -71.56 -9.24
CA PRO A 817 -13.66 -70.86 -10.32
C PRO A 817 -15.02 -71.46 -10.66
N SER A 818 -15.19 -72.77 -10.45
CA SER A 818 -16.44 -73.48 -10.73
C SER A 818 -17.56 -73.17 -9.71
N SER A 819 -17.23 -72.53 -8.58
CA SER A 819 -18.16 -72.15 -7.50
C SER A 819 -18.67 -70.70 -7.57
N LEU A 820 -18.14 -69.90 -8.49
CA LEU A 820 -18.48 -68.49 -8.68
C LEU A 820 -19.43 -68.33 -9.87
N GLY A 821 -20.72 -68.09 -9.62
CA GLY A 821 -21.70 -68.06 -10.69
C GLY A 821 -22.00 -66.67 -11.25
N PHE A 822 -22.12 -66.57 -12.57
CA PHE A 822 -22.54 -65.36 -13.28
C PHE A 822 -23.90 -65.59 -13.97
N SER A 823 -24.78 -64.59 -13.92
CA SER A 823 -26.03 -64.59 -14.70
C SER A 823 -26.35 -63.19 -15.20
N GLY A 824 -25.96 -62.91 -16.45
CA GLY A 824 -26.17 -61.60 -17.06
C GLY A 824 -25.70 -61.56 -18.51
N SER A 825 -25.82 -60.38 -19.12
CA SER A 825 -25.19 -60.07 -20.40
C SER A 825 -23.95 -59.21 -20.17
N LEU A 826 -22.91 -59.49 -20.93
CA LEU A 826 -21.67 -58.71 -20.95
C LEU A 826 -21.57 -57.99 -22.29
N THR A 827 -21.18 -56.72 -22.24
CA THR A 827 -20.89 -55.90 -23.40
C THR A 827 -19.39 -55.69 -23.52
N VAL A 828 -18.85 -55.95 -24.70
CA VAL A 828 -17.46 -55.62 -25.05
C VAL A 828 -17.47 -54.54 -26.12
N SER A 829 -16.85 -53.40 -25.83
CA SER A 829 -16.72 -52.26 -26.74
C SER A 829 -15.25 -51.90 -26.98
N PHE A 830 -14.90 -51.56 -28.21
CA PHE A 830 -13.55 -51.24 -28.68
C PHE A 830 -13.51 -49.77 -29.09
N PHE A 831 -12.47 -49.05 -28.65
CA PHE A 831 -12.35 -47.61 -28.83
C PHE A 831 -11.04 -47.24 -29.50
N ASP A 832 -11.03 -46.13 -30.22
CA ASP A 832 -9.81 -45.55 -30.80
C ASP A 832 -9.04 -44.70 -29.79
N ALA A 833 -7.87 -44.20 -30.20
CA ALA A 833 -7.03 -43.37 -29.34
C ALA A 833 -7.67 -42.03 -28.94
N SER A 834 -8.74 -41.60 -29.61
CA SER A 834 -9.50 -40.37 -29.27
C SER A 834 -10.69 -40.64 -28.36
N GLY A 835 -10.98 -41.91 -28.06
CA GLY A 835 -12.11 -42.34 -27.24
C GLY A 835 -13.41 -42.52 -28.03
N GLN A 836 -13.35 -42.56 -29.36
CA GLN A 836 -14.51 -42.87 -30.19
C GLN A 836 -14.70 -44.39 -30.28
N GLU A 837 -15.92 -44.87 -30.03
CA GLU A 837 -16.24 -46.29 -30.15
C GLU A 837 -16.17 -46.72 -31.63
N ILE A 838 -15.34 -47.72 -31.90
CA ILE A 838 -15.10 -48.29 -33.24
C ILE A 838 -16.06 -49.46 -33.49
N ALA A 839 -16.26 -50.31 -32.47
CA ALA A 839 -17.13 -51.49 -32.54
C ALA A 839 -17.51 -51.94 -31.13
N GLY A 840 -18.73 -52.45 -30.94
CA GLY A 840 -19.18 -52.99 -29.66
C GLY A 840 -20.19 -54.12 -29.85
N SER A 841 -20.24 -55.06 -28.91
CA SER A 841 -21.19 -56.18 -28.96
C SER A 841 -21.48 -56.78 -27.59
N SER A 842 -22.76 -56.94 -27.31
CA SER A 842 -23.27 -57.61 -26.11
C SER A 842 -23.53 -59.10 -26.36
N PHE A 843 -23.27 -59.92 -25.35
CA PHE A 843 -23.48 -61.36 -25.41
C PHE A 843 -23.87 -61.91 -24.04
N SER A 844 -24.66 -62.97 -24.05
CA SER A 844 -25.08 -63.65 -22.83
C SER A 844 -24.19 -64.85 -22.58
N VAL A 845 -23.73 -65.02 -21.34
CA VAL A 845 -22.92 -66.17 -20.94
C VAL A 845 -23.84 -67.34 -20.62
N SER A 846 -23.65 -68.48 -21.29
CA SER A 846 -24.44 -69.70 -21.06
C SER A 846 -23.64 -70.72 -20.24
N GLY A 847 -23.97 -70.84 -18.96
CA GLY A 847 -23.25 -71.67 -17.99
C GLY A 847 -22.85 -70.79 -16.81
N GLY A 848 -23.56 -70.92 -15.70
CA GLY A 848 -23.47 -69.98 -14.59
C GLY A 848 -22.23 -70.20 -13.71
N SER A 849 -21.03 -70.30 -14.29
CA SER A 849 -19.75 -70.35 -13.57
C SER A 849 -18.73 -69.41 -14.20
N LEU A 850 -17.74 -68.95 -13.42
CA LEU A 850 -16.70 -68.04 -13.90
C LEU A 850 -15.85 -68.68 -15.01
N SER A 851 -15.63 -69.99 -14.95
CA SER A 851 -14.96 -70.73 -16.04
C SER A 851 -15.70 -70.65 -17.36
N ASP A 852 -17.03 -70.63 -17.34
CA ASP A 852 -17.86 -70.48 -18.55
C ASP A 852 -17.80 -69.05 -19.11
N VAL A 853 -17.71 -68.04 -18.23
CA VAL A 853 -17.50 -66.63 -18.61
C VAL A 853 -16.16 -66.47 -19.34
N VAL A 854 -15.08 -67.02 -18.77
CA VAL A 854 -13.73 -66.95 -19.37
C VAL A 854 -13.68 -67.71 -20.71
N ALA A 855 -14.29 -68.89 -20.80
CA ALA A 855 -14.36 -69.65 -22.04
C ALA A 855 -15.17 -68.93 -23.13
N THR A 856 -16.24 -68.22 -22.75
CA THR A 856 -17.05 -67.41 -23.68
C THR A 856 -16.27 -66.21 -24.22
N LEU A 857 -15.45 -65.59 -23.36
CA LEU A 857 -14.56 -64.48 -23.74
C LEU A 857 -13.40 -64.95 -24.64
N ASP A 858 -12.77 -66.10 -24.35
CA ASP A 858 -11.66 -66.66 -25.16
C ASP A 858 -12.11 -67.19 -26.53
N ALA A 859 -13.38 -67.54 -26.68
CA ALA A 859 -13.94 -67.98 -27.97
C ALA A 859 -14.08 -66.84 -28.99
N ARG A 860 -13.95 -65.58 -28.55
CA ARG A 860 -14.03 -64.40 -29.42
C ARG A 860 -12.70 -64.16 -30.10
N SER A 861 -12.69 -64.03 -31.42
CA SER A 861 -11.45 -63.81 -32.18
C SER A 861 -10.71 -62.52 -31.79
N GLU A 862 -11.41 -61.55 -31.23
CA GLU A 862 -10.88 -60.25 -30.83
C GLU A 862 -10.12 -60.30 -29.50
N LEU A 863 -10.39 -61.29 -28.64
CA LEU A 863 -9.89 -61.39 -27.26
C LEU A 863 -9.19 -62.74 -27.00
N LYS A 864 -8.25 -62.74 -26.06
CA LYS A 864 -7.70 -63.94 -25.44
C LYS A 864 -8.03 -63.93 -23.96
N ALA A 865 -8.66 -64.97 -23.43
CA ALA A 865 -9.00 -65.07 -22.01
C ALA A 865 -8.62 -66.42 -21.41
N TYR A 866 -8.02 -66.43 -20.21
CA TYR A 866 -7.62 -67.66 -19.52
C TYR A 866 -7.52 -67.44 -18.00
N ILE A 867 -7.37 -68.52 -17.23
CA ILE A 867 -7.10 -68.47 -15.79
C ILE A 867 -5.71 -69.04 -15.54
N ASP A 868 -4.84 -68.31 -14.85
CA ASP A 868 -3.49 -68.72 -14.46
C ASP A 868 -3.22 -68.42 -12.98
N ASN A 869 -2.75 -69.39 -12.20
CA ASN A 869 -2.46 -69.27 -10.76
C ASN A 869 -3.52 -68.57 -9.86
N GLY A 870 -4.81 -68.66 -10.20
CA GLY A 870 -5.89 -67.98 -9.46
C GLY A 870 -6.22 -66.58 -9.97
N GLU A 871 -5.68 -66.18 -11.12
CA GLU A 871 -5.98 -64.92 -11.78
C GLU A 871 -6.69 -65.16 -13.12
N VAL A 872 -7.78 -64.44 -13.36
CA VAL A 872 -8.47 -64.38 -14.66
C VAL A 872 -7.81 -63.30 -15.50
N VAL A 873 -7.26 -63.66 -16.66
CA VAL A 873 -6.61 -62.74 -17.59
C VAL A 873 -7.43 -62.63 -18.87
N ILE A 874 -7.68 -61.42 -19.36
CA ILE A 874 -8.33 -61.12 -20.63
C ILE A 874 -7.50 -60.07 -21.39
N THR A 875 -7.09 -60.31 -22.62
CA THR A 875 -6.28 -59.37 -23.42
C THR A 875 -6.75 -59.31 -24.87
N LEU A 876 -6.30 -58.30 -25.61
CA LEU A 876 -6.54 -58.18 -27.04
C LEU A 876 -5.65 -59.17 -27.82
N GLU A 877 -6.23 -59.95 -28.74
CA GLU A 877 -5.45 -60.82 -29.63
C GLU A 877 -5.53 -60.36 -31.09
N ASN A 878 -6.74 -60.14 -31.62
CA ASN A 878 -6.95 -59.59 -32.97
C ASN A 878 -8.08 -58.55 -33.01
N PRO A 879 -7.92 -57.37 -32.38
CA PRO A 879 -8.96 -56.35 -32.32
C PRO A 879 -9.22 -55.67 -33.68
N PRO A 880 -10.39 -55.02 -33.87
CA PRO A 880 -10.68 -54.20 -35.05
C PRO A 880 -9.60 -53.15 -35.34
N SER A 881 -9.33 -52.87 -36.61
CA SER A 881 -8.28 -51.91 -37.01
C SER A 881 -8.53 -50.52 -36.43
N GLY A 882 -7.53 -49.95 -35.75
CA GLY A 882 -7.61 -48.63 -35.10
C GLY A 882 -7.96 -48.69 -33.61
N THR A 883 -8.23 -49.89 -33.08
CA THR A 883 -8.49 -50.08 -31.65
C THR A 883 -7.25 -49.73 -30.83
N ALA A 884 -7.42 -48.79 -29.91
CA ALA A 884 -6.42 -48.43 -28.91
C ALA A 884 -6.69 -49.13 -27.56
N TYR A 885 -7.95 -49.38 -27.22
CA TYR A 885 -8.35 -50.07 -25.99
C TYR A 885 -9.75 -50.70 -26.08
N PHE A 886 -10.11 -51.52 -25.10
CA PHE A 886 -11.44 -52.14 -25.03
C PHE A 886 -12.01 -52.12 -23.61
N VAL A 887 -13.33 -52.06 -23.52
CA VAL A 887 -14.09 -52.01 -22.26
C VAL A 887 -14.98 -53.24 -22.15
N LEU A 888 -15.03 -53.81 -20.95
CA LEU A 888 -15.93 -54.88 -20.53
C LEU A 888 -16.93 -54.30 -19.52
N GLU A 889 -18.22 -54.44 -19.82
CA GLU A 889 -19.32 -53.96 -18.97
C GLU A 889 -20.34 -55.07 -18.74
N GLU A 890 -20.82 -55.19 -17.51
CA GLU A 890 -22.07 -55.90 -17.21
C GLU A 890 -23.24 -54.96 -17.46
N ASP A 891 -24.28 -55.40 -18.18
CA ASP A 891 -25.49 -54.60 -18.46
C ASP A 891 -26.37 -54.43 -17.18
N ASN A 892 -25.85 -53.78 -16.14
CA ASN A 892 -26.50 -53.54 -14.84
C ASN A 892 -26.25 -52.09 -14.35
N GLU A 893 -27.30 -51.38 -13.88
CA GLU A 893 -27.27 -49.94 -13.52
C GLU A 893 -26.31 -49.58 -12.37
N ALA A 894 -25.74 -50.57 -11.66
CA ALA A 894 -24.77 -50.40 -10.59
C ALA A 894 -23.32 -50.81 -10.98
N ALA A 895 -23.10 -51.33 -12.20
CA ALA A 895 -21.79 -51.79 -12.64
C ALA A 895 -21.01 -50.68 -13.36
N SER A 896 -19.78 -50.45 -12.90
CA SER A 896 -18.78 -49.60 -13.56
C SER A 896 -17.88 -50.43 -14.48
N TRP A 897 -17.14 -49.77 -15.38
CA TRP A 897 -16.18 -50.40 -16.30
C TRP A 897 -15.23 -51.36 -15.56
N GLY A 898 -15.11 -52.61 -16.04
CA GLY A 898 -14.15 -53.58 -15.51
C GLY A 898 -14.58 -54.30 -14.22
N HIS A 899 -15.85 -54.22 -13.83
CA HIS A 899 -16.44 -54.99 -12.73
C HIS A 899 -17.46 -56.00 -13.26
N ILE A 900 -17.37 -57.25 -12.78
CA ILE A 900 -18.36 -58.30 -13.06
C ILE A 900 -18.84 -58.85 -11.72
N TYR A 901 -20.14 -58.73 -11.44
CA TYR A 901 -20.71 -59.20 -10.19
C TYR A 901 -21.10 -60.68 -10.29
N LEU A 902 -20.51 -61.49 -9.41
CA LEU A 902 -20.74 -62.94 -9.30
C LEU A 902 -21.62 -63.24 -8.07
N ASN A 903 -22.34 -64.37 -8.12
CA ASN A 903 -23.24 -64.86 -7.08
C ASN A 903 -24.25 -63.81 -6.58
N GLY A 904 -24.92 -63.12 -7.53
CA GLY A 904 -25.97 -62.14 -7.23
C GLY A 904 -25.46 -60.88 -6.52
N GLY A 905 -24.20 -60.48 -6.79
CA GLY A 905 -23.57 -59.30 -6.18
C GLY A 905 -22.77 -59.58 -4.91
N SER A 906 -22.71 -60.85 -4.46
CA SER A 906 -21.98 -61.23 -3.23
C SER A 906 -20.46 -61.27 -3.43
N PHE A 907 -20.00 -61.35 -4.67
CA PHE A 907 -18.58 -61.33 -5.02
C PHE A 907 -18.37 -60.42 -6.22
N ASP A 908 -17.54 -59.41 -6.08
CA ASP A 908 -17.16 -58.51 -7.16
C ASP A 908 -15.86 -59.02 -7.78
N LEU A 909 -15.95 -59.55 -9.01
CA LEU A 909 -14.77 -59.82 -9.80
C LEU A 909 -14.29 -58.51 -10.42
N SER A 910 -13.54 -57.77 -9.61
CA SER A 910 -12.87 -56.56 -10.05
C SER A 910 -11.65 -56.95 -10.87
N PHE A 911 -11.63 -56.58 -12.15
CA PHE A 911 -10.42 -56.71 -12.94
C PHE A 911 -9.43 -55.64 -12.48
N LYS A 912 -8.57 -56.04 -11.54
CA LYS A 912 -7.38 -55.32 -11.12
C LYS A 912 -6.41 -55.27 -12.30
N ILE A 913 -6.62 -54.24 -13.09
CA ILE A 913 -5.52 -53.61 -13.75
C ILE A 913 -4.65 -53.08 -12.57
N GLY A 914 -3.61 -53.85 -12.16
CA GLY A 914 -2.51 -53.60 -11.18
C GLY A 914 -2.66 -52.61 -10.01
N THR A 915 -2.23 -52.99 -8.80
CA THR A 915 -2.54 -52.25 -7.55
C THR A 915 -1.52 -51.15 -7.19
N ILE A 916 -2.01 -49.93 -6.96
CA ILE A 916 -1.26 -48.81 -6.34
C ILE A 916 -2.12 -48.24 -5.19
N GLU A 917 -1.52 -47.97 -4.04
CA GLU A 917 -2.21 -47.44 -2.85
C GLU A 917 -1.97 -45.93 -2.65
N ASN A 918 -3.02 -45.18 -2.29
CA ASN A 918 -2.97 -43.73 -2.08
C ASN A 918 -3.17 -43.38 -0.58
N TRP A 919 -2.41 -42.40 -0.09
CA TRP A 919 -2.52 -41.85 1.25
C TRP A 919 -2.79 -40.34 1.18
N LEU A 920 -3.74 -39.84 1.98
CA LEU A 920 -4.06 -38.41 2.10
C LEU A 920 -3.27 -37.81 3.26
N PHE A 921 -2.59 -36.67 3.06
CA PHE A 921 -1.76 -36.02 4.08
C PHE A 921 -2.07 -34.53 4.26
N ASP A 922 -1.89 -34.02 5.48
CA ASP A 922 -2.07 -32.62 5.85
C ASP A 922 -0.84 -31.74 5.49
N GLU A 923 -0.88 -30.47 5.90
CA GLU A 923 0.17 -29.47 5.68
C GLU A 923 1.54 -29.82 6.23
N LYS A 924 1.58 -30.75 7.18
CA LYS A 924 2.76 -31.18 7.90
C LYS A 924 3.11 -32.62 7.56
N VAL A 925 2.54 -33.17 6.47
CA VAL A 925 2.78 -34.53 5.97
C VAL A 925 2.30 -35.60 6.97
N LYS A 926 1.20 -35.33 7.68
CA LYS A 926 0.56 -36.30 8.57
C LYS A 926 -0.70 -36.88 7.89
N PRO A 927 -0.94 -38.20 7.91
CA PRO A 927 -2.12 -38.78 7.27
C PRO A 927 -3.42 -38.15 7.81
N ILE A 928 -4.30 -37.72 6.92
CA ILE A 928 -5.61 -37.16 7.28
C ILE A 928 -6.58 -38.32 7.51
N ASP A 929 -7.08 -38.44 8.74
CA ASP A 929 -8.07 -39.44 9.16
C ASP A 929 -9.49 -38.89 8.97
N VAL A 930 -10.41 -39.71 8.45
CA VAL A 930 -11.79 -39.30 8.14
C VAL A 930 -12.80 -39.90 9.13
N ASP A 931 -12.36 -40.68 10.13
CA ASP A 931 -13.24 -41.20 11.19
C ASP A 931 -12.68 -40.88 12.58
N PRO A 932 -13.23 -39.91 13.33
CA PRO A 932 -12.69 -39.53 14.63
C PRO A 932 -12.90 -40.60 15.72
N GLU A 933 -13.68 -41.66 15.47
CA GLU A 933 -14.07 -42.65 16.50
C GLU A 933 -13.30 -43.98 16.47
N ASN A 934 -12.51 -44.29 15.44
CA ASN A 934 -11.71 -45.51 15.39
C ASN A 934 -10.21 -45.17 15.27
N GLU A 935 -9.40 -45.53 16.26
CA GLU A 935 -7.93 -45.28 16.30
C GLU A 935 -7.12 -46.05 15.22
N VAL A 936 -7.72 -46.41 14.09
CA VAL A 936 -7.08 -47.03 12.92
C VAL A 936 -7.38 -46.16 11.70
N SER A 937 -6.35 -45.46 11.21
CA SER A 937 -6.39 -44.63 10.00
C SER A 937 -6.82 -45.45 8.78
N ASP A 938 -8.03 -45.21 8.26
CA ASP A 938 -8.54 -45.83 7.02
C ASP A 938 -8.58 -44.79 5.86
N PRO A 939 -7.57 -44.76 4.97
CA PRO A 939 -7.52 -43.80 3.85
C PRO A 939 -8.40 -44.21 2.65
N PHE A 940 -8.81 -43.19 1.88
CA PHE A 940 -9.51 -43.30 0.60
C PHE A 940 -8.68 -44.06 -0.46
N ARG A 941 -9.23 -45.10 -1.10
CA ARG A 941 -8.51 -45.98 -2.04
C ARG A 941 -8.96 -45.76 -3.49
N ILE A 942 -8.03 -45.46 -4.39
CA ILE A 942 -8.22 -45.49 -5.85
C ILE A 942 -7.17 -46.45 -6.43
N ALA A 943 -7.60 -47.47 -7.16
CA ALA A 943 -6.71 -48.43 -7.82
C ALA A 943 -6.44 -47.99 -9.27
N ILE A 944 -5.17 -47.88 -9.68
CA ILE A 944 -4.76 -47.54 -11.04
C ILE A 944 -3.56 -48.39 -11.41
N SER A 945 -3.58 -49.05 -12.58
CA SER A 945 -2.38 -49.69 -13.13
C SER A 945 -1.86 -49.09 -14.39
N SER A 946 -0.56 -49.30 -14.56
CA SER A 946 0.14 -49.11 -15.80
C SER A 946 1.28 -50.12 -15.87
N ASP A 947 1.36 -50.84 -16.99
CA ASP A 947 2.48 -51.63 -17.49
C ASP A 947 3.64 -50.74 -17.99
N GLU A 948 3.47 -49.42 -17.92
CA GLU A 948 4.48 -48.41 -18.24
C GLU A 948 5.20 -47.90 -16.96
N GLY A 949 6.52 -47.69 -17.04
CA GLY A 949 7.32 -47.18 -15.91
C GLY A 949 6.96 -45.73 -15.51
N LEU A 950 7.35 -45.30 -14.29
CA LEU A 950 6.98 -44.01 -13.69
C LEU A 950 7.09 -42.80 -14.63
N ILE A 951 8.13 -42.76 -15.49
CA ILE A 951 8.36 -41.67 -16.45
C ILE A 951 7.34 -41.66 -17.60
N GLN A 952 6.89 -42.83 -18.04
CA GLN A 952 5.84 -42.96 -19.06
C GLN A 952 4.48 -42.57 -18.47
N LEU A 953 4.19 -43.01 -17.24
CA LEU A 953 3.05 -42.56 -16.44
C LEU A 953 3.01 -41.03 -16.29
N ILE A 954 4.14 -40.38 -15.98
CA ILE A 954 4.25 -38.91 -15.89
C ILE A 954 3.95 -38.25 -17.24
N LYS A 955 4.52 -38.76 -18.33
CA LYS A 955 4.26 -38.23 -19.67
C LYS A 955 2.80 -38.40 -20.09
N LYS A 956 2.15 -39.48 -19.65
CA LYS A 956 0.74 -39.78 -19.90
C LYS A 956 -0.17 -38.87 -19.08
N TYR A 957 0.05 -38.70 -17.78
CA TYR A 957 -0.71 -37.75 -16.95
C TYR A 957 -0.51 -36.30 -17.39
N ASN A 958 0.70 -35.93 -17.80
CA ASN A 958 1.01 -34.58 -18.29
C ASN A 958 0.80 -34.41 -19.80
N ALA A 959 0.17 -35.37 -20.47
CA ALA A 959 -0.14 -35.23 -21.88
C ALA A 959 -1.16 -34.09 -22.10
N PRO A 960 -1.03 -33.29 -23.18
CA PRO A 960 -1.94 -32.17 -23.46
C PRO A 960 -3.43 -32.57 -23.51
N GLU A 961 -3.70 -33.81 -23.91
CA GLU A 961 -5.04 -34.42 -24.00
C GLU A 961 -5.68 -34.66 -22.62
N ASN A 962 -4.85 -34.81 -21.58
CA ASN A 962 -5.25 -35.12 -20.21
C ASN A 962 -5.25 -33.87 -19.31
N ALA A 963 -4.59 -32.80 -19.75
CA ALA A 963 -4.61 -31.49 -19.09
C ALA A 963 -6.03 -30.88 -18.97
N ARG A 964 -6.95 -31.24 -19.87
CA ARG A 964 -8.38 -30.83 -19.80
C ARG A 964 -9.14 -31.38 -18.59
N TYR A 965 -8.60 -32.41 -17.92
CA TYR A 965 -9.17 -33.03 -16.72
C TYR A 965 -8.49 -32.56 -15.43
N GLY A 966 -7.58 -31.58 -15.50
CA GLY A 966 -6.94 -31.01 -14.33
C GLY A 966 -5.96 -31.94 -13.61
N LEU A 967 -5.36 -32.90 -14.31
CA LEU A 967 -4.38 -33.83 -13.73
C LEU A 967 -2.96 -33.40 -14.12
N LEU A 968 -2.06 -33.28 -13.14
CA LEU A 968 -0.65 -32.97 -13.37
C LEU A 968 0.23 -33.81 -12.44
N ALA A 969 1.00 -34.73 -12.99
CA ALA A 969 1.87 -35.63 -12.23
C ALA A 969 3.31 -35.12 -12.20
N GLU A 970 3.92 -35.07 -11.02
CA GLU A 970 5.34 -34.77 -10.83
C GLU A 970 5.98 -35.81 -9.92
N ILE A 971 7.31 -35.89 -9.90
CA ILE A 971 8.00 -36.66 -8.87
C ILE A 971 8.42 -35.69 -7.77
N ASP A 972 8.03 -35.97 -6.53
CA ASP A 972 8.43 -35.13 -5.41
C ASP A 972 9.92 -35.34 -5.04
N THR A 973 10.38 -34.55 -4.07
CA THR A 973 11.77 -34.60 -3.61
C THR A 973 12.17 -35.95 -3.01
N ALA A 974 11.21 -36.83 -2.69
CA ALA A 974 11.42 -38.18 -2.15
C ALA A 974 11.30 -39.29 -3.23
N GLY A 975 11.21 -38.94 -4.52
CA GLY A 975 11.15 -39.91 -5.61
C GLY A 975 9.78 -40.54 -5.82
N ARG A 976 8.73 -40.02 -5.17
CA ARG A 976 7.38 -40.55 -5.24
C ARG A 976 6.59 -39.84 -6.34
N LEU A 977 5.72 -40.56 -7.06
CA LEU A 977 4.89 -39.97 -8.10
C LEU A 977 3.72 -39.24 -7.46
N VAL A 978 3.74 -37.91 -7.52
CA VAL A 978 2.74 -37.03 -6.94
C VAL A 978 1.82 -36.53 -8.04
N VAL A 979 0.59 -37.03 -8.07
CA VAL A 979 -0.43 -36.57 -9.02
C VAL A 979 -1.25 -35.46 -8.37
N LYS A 980 -1.09 -34.27 -8.91
CA LYS A 980 -1.82 -33.06 -8.51
C LYS A 980 -3.10 -32.98 -9.32
N THR A 981 -4.22 -33.11 -8.62
CA THR A 981 -5.54 -32.84 -9.18
C THR A 981 -5.86 -31.38 -8.95
N SER A 982 -5.77 -30.55 -9.98
CA SER A 982 -6.38 -29.24 -9.91
C SER A 982 -7.90 -29.44 -9.91
N GLY A 983 -8.54 -29.22 -8.76
CA GLY A 983 -9.94 -28.79 -8.72
C GLY A 983 -11.03 -29.73 -8.21
N LEU A 984 -10.70 -30.85 -7.59
CA LEU A 984 -11.68 -31.72 -6.93
C LEU A 984 -11.26 -31.93 -5.47
N TYR A 985 -11.86 -31.15 -4.57
CA TYR A 985 -11.66 -31.09 -3.11
C TYR A 985 -10.29 -30.55 -2.64
N ASP A 986 -10.13 -30.14 -1.35
CA ASP A 986 -8.80 -29.99 -0.71
C ASP A 986 -8.11 -31.36 -0.68
N THR A 987 -7.71 -31.84 -1.83
CA THR A 987 -6.79 -32.95 -1.93
C THR A 987 -5.45 -32.35 -2.34
N ARG A 988 -4.65 -32.05 -1.32
CA ARG A 988 -3.21 -31.90 -1.46
C ARG A 988 -2.69 -33.23 -1.98
N SER A 989 -2.49 -33.27 -3.31
CA SER A 989 -1.65 -34.22 -4.05
C SER A 989 -1.60 -35.65 -3.50
N PHE A 990 -2.20 -36.63 -4.17
CA PHE A 990 -1.98 -38.03 -3.77
C PHE A 990 -0.62 -38.52 -4.25
N VAL A 991 0.04 -39.24 -3.35
CA VAL A 991 1.36 -39.82 -3.57
C VAL A 991 1.16 -41.27 -3.97
N ILE A 992 1.48 -41.58 -5.22
CA ILE A 992 1.56 -42.93 -5.77
C ILE A 992 2.91 -43.51 -5.31
N THR A 993 2.84 -44.44 -4.37
CA THR A 993 3.99 -45.27 -3.96
C THR A 993 3.85 -46.66 -4.57
N ASP A 994 4.96 -47.22 -5.05
CA ASP A 994 5.01 -48.63 -5.44
C ASP A 994 4.65 -49.51 -4.22
N GLY A 995 3.64 -50.35 -4.39
CA GLY A 995 3.06 -51.19 -3.34
C GLY A 995 3.88 -52.45 -3.08
N GLY A 996 5.12 -52.30 -2.60
CA GLY A 996 5.94 -53.37 -2.03
C GLY A 996 7.43 -53.11 -2.26
N VAL A 997 8.30 -53.01 -1.25
CA VAL A 997 8.38 -53.79 0.00
C VAL A 997 8.53 -52.86 1.21
N LYS A 998 7.68 -53.07 2.22
CA LYS A 998 7.93 -52.61 3.59
C LYS A 998 9.14 -53.39 4.14
N GLU A 999 10.13 -52.65 4.65
CA GLU A 999 11.32 -53.07 5.44
C GLU A 999 12.68 -53.01 4.72
N ALA A 1000 13.54 -52.06 5.12
CA ALA A 1000 15.00 -52.19 5.38
C ALA A 1000 15.82 -50.94 4.96
N PHE A 1001 15.80 -49.88 5.78
CA PHE A 1001 16.96 -48.97 5.84
C PHE A 1001 18.11 -49.73 6.50
N ALA A 1002 19.25 -49.88 5.83
CA ALA A 1002 20.45 -50.44 6.45
C ALA A 1002 21.48 -49.33 6.66
N GLU A 1003 21.82 -49.09 7.93
CA GLU A 1003 22.80 -48.11 8.41
C GLU A 1003 24.22 -48.37 7.84
N ASN A 1004 24.47 -49.50 7.17
CA ASN A 1004 25.79 -49.86 6.61
C ASN A 1004 25.63 -50.66 5.31
N ILE A 1005 26.54 -50.52 4.33
CA ILE A 1005 26.63 -51.48 3.23
C ILE A 1005 27.20 -52.77 3.80
N THR A 1006 26.35 -53.80 3.87
CA THR A 1006 26.70 -55.17 4.27
C THR A 1006 26.27 -56.11 3.17
N ALA A 1007 27.01 -57.20 2.96
CA ALA A 1007 26.67 -58.16 1.92
C ALA A 1007 25.24 -58.71 2.14
N ASN A 1008 24.36 -58.52 1.16
CA ASN A 1008 22.91 -58.72 1.29
C ASN A 1008 22.38 -59.94 0.51
N LYS A 1009 23.22 -60.60 -0.30
CA LYS A 1009 22.90 -61.84 -1.01
C LYS A 1009 24.04 -62.85 -0.87
N PHE A 1010 23.69 -64.12 -0.79
CA PHE A 1010 24.65 -65.23 -0.72
C PHE A 1010 24.67 -65.96 -2.06
N ASP A 1011 25.86 -66.18 -2.62
CA ASP A 1011 26.04 -67.01 -3.80
C ASP A 1011 26.35 -68.46 -3.36
N PRO A 1012 25.44 -69.44 -3.56
CA PRO A 1012 25.64 -70.81 -3.10
C PRO A 1012 26.73 -71.57 -3.88
N ASP A 1013 27.03 -71.15 -5.11
CA ASP A 1013 27.99 -71.82 -5.97
C ASP A 1013 29.44 -71.43 -5.61
N GLU A 1014 29.64 -70.19 -5.15
CA GLU A 1014 30.94 -69.65 -4.71
C GLU A 1014 31.10 -69.61 -3.17
N ASN A 1015 30.04 -69.92 -2.42
CA ASN A 1015 29.99 -69.97 -0.95
C ASN A 1015 30.37 -68.65 -0.24
N ASN A 1016 30.14 -67.52 -0.89
CA ASN A 1016 30.48 -66.18 -0.38
C ASN A 1016 29.28 -65.23 -0.43
N TRP A 1017 29.29 -64.20 0.43
CA TRP A 1017 28.28 -63.13 0.42
C TRP A 1017 28.70 -61.97 -0.49
N TYR A 1018 27.76 -61.46 -1.27
CA TYR A 1018 27.93 -60.27 -2.10
C TYR A 1018 26.81 -59.27 -1.85
N PHE A 1019 27.09 -58.01 -2.17
CA PHE A 1019 26.11 -56.94 -2.14
C PHE A 1019 25.62 -56.64 -3.55
N LEU A 1020 24.32 -56.44 -3.71
CA LEU A 1020 23.70 -55.98 -4.95
C LEU A 1020 22.61 -54.96 -4.63
N THR A 1021 22.60 -53.86 -5.37
CA THR A 1021 21.56 -52.84 -5.24
C THR A 1021 20.27 -53.28 -5.88
N ASP A 1022 19.15 -52.85 -5.31
CA ASP A 1022 17.84 -53.15 -5.88
C ASP A 1022 17.52 -52.28 -7.11
N SER A 1023 18.23 -51.15 -7.28
CA SER A 1023 18.04 -50.19 -8.39
C SER A 1023 19.34 -49.85 -9.13
N PRO A 1024 19.27 -49.43 -10.42
CA PRO A 1024 20.43 -49.00 -11.20
C PRO A 1024 21.04 -47.71 -10.65
N VAL A 1025 22.34 -47.52 -10.80
CA VAL A 1025 23.09 -46.34 -10.32
C VAL A 1025 23.88 -45.67 -11.45
N GLY A 1026 24.13 -44.37 -11.34
CA GLY A 1026 24.85 -43.57 -12.35
C GLY A 1026 26.37 -43.55 -12.12
N LEU A 1027 27.16 -43.88 -13.14
CA LEU A 1027 28.63 -43.90 -13.02
C LEU A 1027 29.25 -42.50 -12.79
N ASN A 1028 28.59 -41.42 -13.22
CA ASN A 1028 29.10 -40.05 -13.13
C ASN A 1028 28.68 -39.33 -11.84
N ASP A 1029 28.03 -40.00 -10.90
CA ASP A 1029 27.53 -39.38 -9.67
C ASP A 1029 28.72 -38.98 -8.77
N SER A 1030 28.82 -37.70 -8.41
CA SER A 1030 29.99 -37.15 -7.71
C SER A 1030 29.84 -37.17 -6.18
N PHE A 1031 30.91 -37.54 -5.47
CA PHE A 1031 31.02 -37.57 -4.02
C PHE A 1031 31.52 -36.24 -3.43
N ASP A 1032 31.07 -35.91 -2.22
CA ASP A 1032 31.73 -34.91 -1.36
C ASP A 1032 32.99 -35.52 -0.70
N ALA A 1033 33.90 -34.68 -0.20
CA ALA A 1033 35.14 -35.16 0.41
C ALA A 1033 34.85 -35.96 1.70
N GLN A 1034 35.27 -37.23 1.74
CA GLN A 1034 34.98 -38.14 2.85
C GLN A 1034 35.96 -39.32 2.89
N SER A 1035 36.06 -39.99 4.04
CA SER A 1035 36.85 -41.22 4.20
C SER A 1035 35.95 -42.40 4.55
N ILE A 1036 35.90 -43.45 3.71
CA ILE A 1036 35.10 -44.67 3.87
C ILE A 1036 35.93 -45.78 4.52
N THR A 1037 35.56 -46.20 5.72
CA THR A 1037 36.19 -47.29 6.47
C THR A 1037 35.55 -48.62 6.11
N ILE A 1038 36.32 -49.62 5.69
CA ILE A 1038 35.82 -50.96 5.35
C ILE A 1038 36.24 -51.91 6.46
N SER A 1039 35.29 -52.60 7.08
CA SER A 1039 35.50 -53.63 8.10
C SER A 1039 35.29 -55.02 7.53
N TYR A 1040 36.31 -55.88 7.65
CA TYR A 1040 36.30 -57.28 7.20
C TYR A 1040 35.73 -58.13 8.34
N LEU A 1041 34.68 -58.91 8.11
CA LEU A 1041 33.96 -59.64 9.16
C LEU A 1041 34.16 -61.16 9.05
N LYS A 1042 34.56 -61.77 10.17
CA LYS A 1042 34.66 -63.23 10.35
C LYS A 1042 33.28 -63.90 10.29
N PRO A 1043 33.20 -65.24 10.11
CA PRO A 1043 31.94 -65.98 10.12
C PRO A 1043 31.07 -65.80 11.38
N ASP A 1044 31.67 -65.44 12.51
CA ASP A 1044 30.96 -65.17 13.76
C ASP A 1044 30.50 -63.70 13.91
N GLY A 1045 30.75 -62.86 12.90
CA GLY A 1045 30.39 -61.45 12.85
C GLY A 1045 31.39 -60.50 13.52
N THR A 1046 32.53 -61.00 14.02
CA THR A 1046 33.57 -60.14 14.60
C THR A 1046 34.49 -59.53 13.53
N THR A 1047 34.90 -58.27 13.72
CA THR A 1047 35.80 -57.58 12.78
C THR A 1047 37.22 -58.15 12.86
N LEU A 1048 37.74 -58.61 11.71
CA LEU A 1048 39.09 -59.11 11.52
C LEU A 1048 40.10 -57.96 11.38
N SER A 1049 39.84 -57.03 10.46
CA SER A 1049 40.67 -55.87 10.14
C SER A 1049 39.80 -54.72 9.57
N THR A 1050 40.38 -53.52 9.47
CA THR A 1050 39.70 -52.37 8.87
C THR A 1050 40.63 -51.59 7.94
N GLU A 1051 40.14 -51.18 6.78
CA GLU A 1051 40.83 -50.29 5.83
C GLU A 1051 40.06 -48.98 5.61
N THR A 1052 40.69 -47.96 5.00
CA THR A 1052 40.01 -46.68 4.77
C THR A 1052 40.35 -46.07 3.42
N ILE A 1053 39.33 -45.82 2.60
CA ILE A 1053 39.42 -45.13 1.31
C ILE A 1053 39.11 -43.66 1.50
N SER A 1054 39.92 -42.75 0.96
CA SER A 1054 39.60 -41.32 0.93
C SER A 1054 39.09 -40.89 -0.44
N LEU A 1055 37.94 -40.21 -0.45
CA LEU A 1055 37.30 -39.58 -1.60
C LEU A 1055 37.45 -38.06 -1.50
N ASN A 1056 37.82 -37.41 -2.60
CA ASN A 1056 37.87 -35.96 -2.68
C ASN A 1056 36.53 -35.41 -3.20
N SER A 1057 36.26 -34.13 -2.92
CA SER A 1057 35.06 -33.48 -3.44
C SER A 1057 35.14 -33.42 -4.98
N GLY A 1058 34.15 -34.05 -5.63
CA GLY A 1058 34.05 -34.14 -7.09
C GLY A 1058 34.50 -35.47 -7.69
N ASP A 1059 35.09 -36.39 -6.91
CA ASP A 1059 35.35 -37.77 -7.36
C ASP A 1059 34.01 -38.45 -7.72
N THR A 1060 33.91 -39.23 -8.79
CA THR A 1060 32.66 -39.88 -9.25
C THR A 1060 32.49 -41.32 -8.77
N LEU A 1061 31.29 -41.91 -8.89
CA LEU A 1061 31.07 -43.34 -8.63
C LEU A 1061 32.06 -44.21 -9.41
N GLU A 1062 32.36 -43.84 -10.65
CA GLU A 1062 33.41 -44.47 -11.43
C GLU A 1062 34.79 -44.38 -10.75
N ASP A 1063 35.15 -43.23 -10.17
CA ASP A 1063 36.41 -43.05 -9.43
C ASP A 1063 36.45 -43.82 -8.10
N PHE A 1064 35.31 -44.01 -7.42
CA PHE A 1064 35.20 -44.87 -6.24
C PHE A 1064 35.32 -46.35 -6.60
N LEU A 1065 34.68 -46.79 -7.69
CA LEU A 1065 34.80 -48.16 -8.18
C LEU A 1065 36.22 -48.47 -8.65
N LYS A 1066 36.95 -47.49 -9.21
CA LYS A 1066 38.37 -47.61 -9.54
C LYS A 1066 39.28 -47.76 -8.31
N LYS A 1067 38.90 -47.23 -7.14
CA LYS A 1067 39.64 -47.42 -5.89
C LYS A 1067 39.38 -48.79 -5.25
N LEU A 1068 38.28 -49.45 -5.60
CA LEU A 1068 37.92 -50.79 -5.13
C LEU A 1068 38.39 -51.92 -6.07
N ASN A 1069 38.48 -51.66 -7.38
CA ASN A 1069 38.93 -52.63 -8.38
C ASN A 1069 40.36 -52.36 -8.84
N LYS A 1070 41.11 -53.41 -9.18
CA LYS A 1070 42.39 -53.27 -9.89
C LYS A 1070 42.17 -52.87 -11.34
N ASP A 1071 42.37 -51.61 -11.66
CA ASP A 1071 42.40 -51.13 -13.04
C ASP A 1071 43.69 -51.58 -13.73
N SER A 1072 43.59 -52.19 -14.92
CA SER A 1072 44.73 -52.76 -15.64
C SER A 1072 45.67 -51.72 -16.25
N ASP A 1073 45.26 -50.44 -16.32
CA ASP A 1073 45.97 -49.39 -17.08
C ASP A 1073 46.63 -48.29 -16.22
N THR A 1074 46.50 -48.30 -14.89
CA THR A 1074 47.10 -47.28 -14.00
C THR A 1074 47.61 -47.86 -12.68
N ASP A 1075 48.82 -47.46 -12.28
CA ASP A 1075 49.54 -47.82 -11.03
C ASP A 1075 48.90 -47.19 -9.76
N THR A 1076 47.56 -47.15 -9.69
CA THR A 1076 46.80 -46.55 -8.59
C THR A 1076 46.43 -47.59 -7.53
N GLU A 1077 46.60 -47.23 -6.26
CA GLU A 1077 46.31 -48.03 -5.05
C GLU A 1077 44.90 -48.65 -5.11
N PHE A 1078 44.82 -49.97 -5.31
CA PHE A 1078 43.60 -50.77 -5.08
C PHE A 1078 43.71 -51.45 -3.72
N ILE A 1079 42.58 -51.87 -3.16
CA ILE A 1079 42.53 -52.53 -1.85
C ILE A 1079 42.92 -54.01 -2.00
N ASP A 1080 44.00 -54.35 -1.29
CA ASP A 1080 44.66 -55.66 -1.26
C ASP A 1080 45.38 -55.73 0.09
N SER A 1081 44.67 -56.22 1.11
CA SER A 1081 45.09 -56.05 2.51
C SER A 1081 46.28 -56.93 2.90
N ASP A 1082 46.43 -58.09 2.26
CA ASP A 1082 47.56 -59.00 2.45
C ASP A 1082 48.69 -58.79 1.41
N ASN A 1083 48.43 -57.94 0.41
CA ASN A 1083 49.36 -57.45 -0.60
C ASN A 1083 49.93 -58.58 -1.47
N ASP A 1084 49.10 -59.59 -1.74
CA ASP A 1084 49.43 -60.77 -2.54
C ASP A 1084 49.21 -60.55 -4.06
N GLY A 1085 48.59 -59.42 -4.41
CA GLY A 1085 48.34 -58.98 -5.77
C GLY A 1085 46.93 -59.28 -6.28
N VAL A 1086 46.07 -59.92 -5.49
CA VAL A 1086 44.65 -60.15 -5.74
C VAL A 1086 43.83 -59.08 -4.99
N PRO A 1087 42.88 -58.38 -5.66
CA PRO A 1087 42.05 -57.41 -4.96
C PRO A 1087 41.07 -58.11 -4.01
N ASP A 1088 40.92 -57.59 -2.80
CA ASP A 1088 40.00 -58.15 -1.80
C ASP A 1088 38.54 -58.09 -2.26
N PHE A 1089 38.18 -57.09 -3.07
CA PHE A 1089 36.84 -56.85 -3.59
C PHE A 1089 36.81 -56.76 -5.12
N SER A 1090 35.68 -57.15 -5.71
CA SER A 1090 35.31 -56.80 -7.09
C SER A 1090 33.98 -56.06 -7.11
N ALA A 1091 33.93 -54.91 -7.76
CA ALA A 1091 32.79 -54.00 -7.76
C ALA A 1091 32.43 -53.57 -9.18
N GLY A 1092 31.15 -53.45 -9.50
CA GLY A 1092 30.76 -53.02 -10.84
C GLY A 1092 29.26 -52.88 -11.02
N LEU A 1093 28.82 -52.58 -12.23
CA LEU A 1093 27.40 -52.56 -12.56
C LEU A 1093 27.00 -53.82 -13.31
N ASP A 1094 25.87 -54.42 -12.97
CA ASP A 1094 25.30 -55.53 -13.74
C ASP A 1094 24.69 -55.03 -15.07
N ALA A 1095 24.20 -55.95 -15.91
CA ALA A 1095 23.60 -55.60 -17.21
C ALA A 1095 22.36 -54.69 -17.11
N SER A 1096 21.80 -54.55 -15.90
CA SER A 1096 20.67 -53.68 -15.58
C SER A 1096 21.11 -52.37 -14.92
N GLY A 1097 22.41 -52.13 -14.78
CA GLY A 1097 23.00 -50.93 -14.20
C GLY A 1097 23.07 -50.91 -12.68
N ARG A 1098 22.79 -52.03 -12.00
CA ARG A 1098 22.77 -52.13 -10.52
C ARG A 1098 24.18 -52.37 -10.00
N LEU A 1099 24.56 -51.67 -8.94
CA LEU A 1099 25.87 -51.84 -8.33
C LEU A 1099 25.95 -53.17 -7.59
N TYR A 1100 27.01 -53.90 -7.84
CA TYR A 1100 27.39 -55.07 -7.05
C TYR A 1100 28.78 -54.88 -6.44
N LEU A 1101 28.98 -55.47 -5.26
CA LEU A 1101 30.26 -55.60 -4.56
C LEU A 1101 30.40 -57.06 -4.13
N ARG A 1102 31.40 -57.76 -4.63
CA ARG A 1102 31.69 -59.17 -4.35
C ARG A 1102 33.01 -59.28 -3.62
N ILE A 1103 33.07 -60.18 -2.65
CA ILE A 1103 34.33 -60.60 -2.03
C ILE A 1103 35.08 -61.42 -3.07
N ASN A 1104 36.30 -61.00 -3.39
CA ASN A 1104 37.13 -61.62 -4.40
C ASN A 1104 38.29 -62.40 -3.79
N ASP A 1105 38.81 -61.97 -2.63
CA ASP A 1105 39.78 -62.73 -1.83
C ASP A 1105 39.39 -62.85 -0.34
N PRO A 1106 38.79 -63.97 0.09
CA PRO A 1106 38.38 -64.17 1.48
C PRO A 1106 39.48 -64.72 2.42
N ASP A 1107 40.69 -65.04 1.93
CA ASP A 1107 41.77 -65.74 2.67
C ASP A 1107 43.01 -64.84 2.81
N LEU A 1108 43.05 -64.00 3.86
CA LEU A 1108 44.06 -62.95 4.02
C LEU A 1108 45.39 -63.45 4.59
N ASP A 1109 45.46 -64.66 5.14
CA ASP A 1109 46.71 -65.30 5.57
C ASP A 1109 47.17 -66.46 4.67
N ASN A 1110 46.42 -66.72 3.60
CA ASN A 1110 46.73 -67.62 2.49
C ASN A 1110 46.91 -69.08 2.97
N ASP A 1111 46.16 -69.49 4.00
CA ASP A 1111 46.20 -70.84 4.58
C ASP A 1111 45.26 -71.86 3.90
N GLY A 1112 44.46 -71.39 2.95
CA GLY A 1112 43.47 -72.16 2.19
C GLY A 1112 42.10 -72.22 2.85
N GLN A 1113 41.84 -71.47 3.92
CA GLN A 1113 40.53 -71.26 4.52
C GLN A 1113 40.17 -69.77 4.54
N ALA A 1114 38.88 -69.48 4.32
CA ALA A 1114 38.38 -68.11 4.38
C ALA A 1114 38.49 -67.53 5.80
N ASP A 1115 39.31 -66.50 5.97
CA ASP A 1115 39.46 -65.73 7.20
C ASP A 1115 38.23 -64.84 7.49
N TRP A 1116 37.55 -64.41 6.43
CA TRP A 1116 36.38 -63.55 6.48
C TRP A 1116 35.34 -63.96 5.42
N VAL A 1117 34.07 -63.70 5.70
CA VAL A 1117 32.96 -64.14 4.82
C VAL A 1117 31.94 -63.03 4.53
N SER A 1118 32.11 -61.85 5.15
CA SER A 1118 31.24 -60.70 4.96
C SER A 1118 32.00 -59.41 5.25
N PHE A 1119 31.49 -58.28 4.79
CA PHE A 1119 32.10 -56.96 5.01
C PHE A 1119 31.06 -55.94 5.43
N LYS A 1120 31.54 -54.84 6.02
CA LYS A 1120 30.75 -53.67 6.38
C LYS A 1120 31.49 -52.39 6.00
N MET A 1121 30.86 -51.44 5.31
CA MET A 1121 31.49 -50.16 4.93
C MET A 1121 30.88 -48.93 5.64
N GLU A 1122 31.75 -48.04 6.15
CA GLU A 1122 31.48 -46.87 7.01
C GLU A 1122 32.43 -45.62 6.80
N SER A 1123 32.02 -44.61 6.06
CA SER A 1123 32.30 -43.15 5.98
C SER A 1123 32.29 -42.38 7.29
N SER A 1124 33.16 -41.39 7.25
CA SER A 1124 33.36 -40.35 8.22
C SER A 1124 32.31 -39.24 8.24
N LEU A 1125 31.43 -39.10 7.23
CA LEU A 1125 30.39 -38.07 7.24
C LEU A 1125 29.30 -38.46 8.25
N THR A 1126 28.91 -37.56 9.14
CA THR A 1126 27.91 -37.80 10.21
C THR A 1126 26.65 -36.97 9.98
N ASP A 1127 25.56 -37.56 9.50
CA ASP A 1127 24.21 -37.01 9.59
C ASP A 1127 23.42 -37.64 10.76
N PRO A 1128 22.23 -37.10 11.13
CA PRO A 1128 21.44 -37.59 12.28
C PRO A 1128 20.83 -39.00 12.12
N GLU A 1129 21.03 -39.68 11.00
CA GLU A 1129 20.23 -40.86 10.59
C GLU A 1129 21.08 -42.12 10.35
N GLY A 1130 22.36 -42.13 10.72
CA GLY A 1130 23.17 -43.35 10.75
C GLY A 1130 23.80 -43.67 9.40
N ASN A 1131 24.88 -42.94 9.12
CA ASN A 1131 25.82 -43.10 8.01
C ASN A 1131 26.05 -44.59 7.69
N LEU A 1132 25.93 -45.07 6.45
CA LEU A 1132 26.94 -44.68 5.50
C LEU A 1132 26.57 -44.37 4.07
N VAL A 1133 26.05 -43.18 3.98
CA VAL A 1133 26.13 -42.29 2.85
C VAL A 1133 25.15 -42.82 1.75
N ALA A 1134 25.00 -44.09 1.40
CA ALA A 1134 23.71 -44.54 0.84
C ALA A 1134 23.38 -44.01 -0.59
N TYR A 1135 24.35 -43.90 -1.52
CA TYR A 1135 24.28 -43.42 -2.94
C TYR A 1135 24.44 -41.93 -3.32
N LEU A 1136 24.42 -40.97 -2.37
CA LEU A 1136 25.44 -39.91 -2.21
C LEU A 1136 25.85 -38.93 -3.28
N GLY A 1137 24.85 -38.23 -3.77
CA GLY A 1137 25.03 -36.86 -4.20
C GLY A 1137 23.71 -36.12 -4.29
N ARG A 1138 23.02 -35.89 -3.16
CA ARG A 1138 22.04 -34.80 -3.11
C ARG A 1138 22.25 -33.93 -1.88
N LYS A 1139 23.08 -32.91 -2.09
CA LYS A 1139 23.16 -31.71 -1.25
C LYS A 1139 21.77 -31.12 -1.06
N SER A 1140 21.44 -30.87 0.21
CA SER A 1140 20.38 -29.96 0.61
C SER A 1140 20.62 -28.59 -0.03
N TYR A 1141 19.77 -28.20 -0.99
CA TYR A 1141 19.61 -26.81 -1.36
C TYR A 1141 18.42 -26.24 -0.60
N THR A 1142 18.70 -25.48 0.45
CA THR A 1142 17.82 -24.38 0.86
C THR A 1142 18.02 -23.24 -0.13
N GLN A 1143 17.19 -23.17 -1.19
CA GLN A 1143 16.73 -21.93 -1.84
C GLN A 1143 15.79 -22.26 -3.01
N THR A 1144 14.54 -21.82 -2.86
CA THR A 1144 13.71 -21.10 -3.83
C THR A 1144 14.05 -21.21 -5.34
N ARG A 1145 13.05 -21.59 -6.16
CA ARG A 1145 12.94 -21.52 -7.66
C ARG A 1145 13.60 -22.71 -8.39
N SER A 1146 13.12 -23.31 -9.49
CA SER A 1146 12.05 -23.02 -10.46
C SER A 1146 11.70 -24.33 -11.20
N LEU A 1147 10.41 -24.61 -11.44
CA LEU A 1147 9.93 -25.47 -12.53
C LEU A 1147 8.81 -24.75 -13.31
N ILE A 1148 8.85 -23.40 -13.32
CA ILE A 1148 7.99 -22.56 -14.17
C ILE A 1148 8.78 -22.03 -15.39
N ASP A 1149 10.08 -22.33 -15.50
CA ASP A 1149 10.89 -21.86 -16.63
C ASP A 1149 10.94 -22.82 -17.83
N ASP A 1150 10.44 -24.05 -17.73
CA ASP A 1150 10.50 -25.00 -18.84
C ASP A 1150 9.14 -25.65 -19.12
N LEU A 1151 8.27 -24.91 -19.82
CA LEU A 1151 7.66 -25.36 -21.10
C LEU A 1151 6.69 -24.30 -21.65
N GLN A 1152 7.29 -23.38 -22.43
CA GLN A 1152 6.80 -22.69 -23.63
C GLN A 1152 5.47 -21.90 -23.59
N GLY A 1153 5.64 -20.58 -23.54
CA GLY A 1153 5.00 -19.67 -24.51
C GLY A 1153 3.62 -19.13 -24.17
N PHE A 1154 3.52 -18.20 -23.24
CA PHE A 1154 2.37 -17.30 -23.15
C PHE A 1154 2.80 -15.84 -23.15
N SER A 1155 2.49 -15.16 -24.25
CA SER A 1155 2.38 -13.69 -24.36
C SER A 1155 1.31 -13.18 -23.39
N PRO A 1156 1.38 -11.92 -22.89
CA PRO A 1156 0.24 -11.28 -22.23
C PRO A 1156 -1.01 -11.56 -23.06
N GLN A 1157 -2.03 -12.19 -22.46
CA GLN A 1157 -3.26 -12.42 -23.18
C GLN A 1157 -3.87 -11.05 -23.48
N PRO A 1158 -4.21 -10.77 -24.74
CA PRO A 1158 -5.04 -9.64 -25.08
C PRO A 1158 -6.29 -9.67 -24.17
N GLY A 1159 -6.49 -8.62 -23.33
CA GLY A 1159 -7.69 -8.46 -22.50
C GLY A 1159 -7.48 -8.26 -20.99
N ASP A 1160 -6.30 -8.56 -20.42
CA ASP A 1160 -6.08 -8.38 -18.96
C ASP A 1160 -6.15 -6.90 -18.56
N ASN A 1161 -7.08 -6.59 -17.65
CA ASN A 1161 -7.42 -5.25 -17.18
C ASN A 1161 -7.18 -5.04 -15.68
N ARG A 1162 -6.57 -6.00 -14.97
CA ARG A 1162 -6.48 -5.97 -13.50
C ARG A 1162 -5.74 -4.75 -12.97
N ASN A 1163 -4.67 -4.32 -13.64
CA ASN A 1163 -3.93 -3.13 -13.20
C ASN A 1163 -4.72 -1.84 -13.50
N ALA A 1164 -5.42 -1.79 -14.64
CA ALA A 1164 -6.29 -0.68 -14.98
C ALA A 1164 -7.47 -0.51 -14.00
N LEU A 1165 -8.07 -1.61 -13.52
CA LEU A 1165 -9.12 -1.59 -12.49
C LEU A 1165 -8.59 -1.07 -11.15
N ARG A 1166 -7.39 -1.48 -10.75
CA ARG A 1166 -6.74 -0.97 -9.53
C ARG A 1166 -6.45 0.52 -9.62
N LEU A 1167 -6.02 0.99 -10.80
CA LEU A 1167 -5.76 2.41 -11.05
C LEU A 1167 -7.05 3.24 -11.10
N SER A 1168 -8.15 2.72 -11.65
CA SER A 1168 -9.43 3.43 -11.61
C SER A 1168 -10.00 3.53 -10.19
N ALA A 1169 -9.82 2.49 -9.37
CA ALA A 1169 -10.26 2.47 -7.97
C ALA A 1169 -9.47 3.42 -7.05
N LEU A 1170 -8.35 4.00 -7.51
CA LEU A 1170 -7.56 4.96 -6.72
C LEU A 1170 -8.32 6.24 -6.37
N SER A 1171 -9.31 6.62 -7.17
CA SER A 1171 -10.12 7.82 -6.91
C SER A 1171 -10.76 7.78 -5.53
N ASP A 1172 -11.24 6.60 -5.11
CA ASP A 1172 -12.04 6.41 -3.89
C ASP A 1172 -11.24 5.72 -2.78
N ALA A 1173 -10.00 5.31 -3.07
CA ALA A 1173 -9.15 4.62 -2.12
C ALA A 1173 -8.67 5.56 -1.01
N ARG A 1174 -8.97 5.21 0.25
CA ARG A 1174 -8.50 5.93 1.44
C ARG A 1174 -7.00 5.74 1.62
N ARG A 1175 -6.32 6.80 2.05
CA ARG A 1175 -4.87 6.82 2.25
C ARG A 1175 -4.51 7.36 3.63
N GLU A 1176 -3.73 6.59 4.39
CA GLU A 1176 -3.24 6.97 5.72
C GLU A 1176 -2.49 8.30 5.69
N ASN A 1177 -1.59 8.49 4.71
CA ASN A 1177 -0.83 9.74 4.54
C ASN A 1177 -1.69 10.98 4.26
N LEU A 1178 -2.96 10.80 3.88
CA LEU A 1178 -3.93 11.88 3.67
C LEU A 1178 -4.96 11.95 4.81
N GLY A 1179 -4.70 11.29 5.94
CA GLY A 1179 -5.63 11.23 7.07
C GLY A 1179 -6.88 10.39 6.78
N GLU A 1180 -6.73 9.27 6.07
CA GLU A 1180 -7.81 8.38 5.62
C GLU A 1180 -8.77 9.00 4.59
N ALA A 1181 -8.42 10.16 4.03
CA ALA A 1181 -9.12 10.74 2.88
C ALA A 1181 -8.70 10.05 1.57
N SER A 1182 -9.59 10.07 0.57
CA SER A 1182 -9.20 9.77 -0.80
C SER A 1182 -8.45 10.95 -1.43
N ILE A 1183 -7.75 10.72 -2.53
CA ILE A 1183 -7.02 11.78 -3.25
C ILE A 1183 -7.98 12.90 -3.70
N SER A 1184 -9.17 12.51 -4.18
CA SER A 1184 -10.21 13.44 -4.63
C SER A 1184 -10.84 14.21 -3.47
N ASP A 1185 -11.13 13.54 -2.35
CA ASP A 1185 -11.68 14.18 -1.14
C ASP A 1185 -10.68 15.17 -0.53
N TYR A 1186 -9.40 14.79 -0.48
CA TYR A 1186 -8.35 15.62 0.11
C TYR A 1186 -8.15 16.92 -0.69
N TYR A 1187 -8.11 16.85 -2.03
CA TYR A 1187 -8.06 18.07 -2.85
C TYR A 1187 -9.33 18.93 -2.70
N THR A 1188 -10.51 18.30 -2.65
CA THR A 1188 -11.78 19.02 -2.42
C THR A 1188 -11.79 19.74 -1.07
N ALA A 1189 -11.20 19.13 -0.04
CA ALA A 1189 -11.05 19.75 1.28
C ALA A 1189 -10.14 20.99 1.23
N ILE A 1190 -9.03 20.95 0.50
CA ILE A 1190 -8.14 22.11 0.29
C ILE A 1190 -8.90 23.27 -0.34
N VAL A 1191 -9.64 23.03 -1.42
CA VAL A 1191 -10.43 24.07 -2.11
C VAL A 1191 -11.54 24.61 -1.21
N GLY A 1192 -12.19 23.71 -0.45
CA GLY A 1192 -13.23 24.06 0.52
C GLY A 1192 -12.72 24.96 1.63
N GLU A 1193 -11.54 24.66 2.19
CA GLU A 1193 -10.89 25.45 3.24
C GLU A 1193 -10.61 26.88 2.78
N VAL A 1194 -10.01 27.04 1.59
CA VAL A 1194 -9.77 28.37 0.99
C VAL A 1194 -11.11 29.11 0.79
N GLY A 1195 -12.13 28.44 0.24
CA GLY A 1195 -13.44 29.05 0.00
C GLY A 1195 -14.14 29.53 1.28
N ILE A 1196 -14.07 28.74 2.36
CA ILE A 1196 -14.62 29.08 3.67
C ILE A 1196 -13.82 30.22 4.31
N ALA A 1197 -12.49 30.17 4.25
CA ALA A 1197 -11.61 31.20 4.77
C ALA A 1197 -11.89 32.56 4.09
N THR A 1198 -11.92 32.59 2.75
CA THR A 1198 -12.22 33.83 2.00
C THR A 1198 -13.57 34.42 2.39
N LYS A 1199 -14.62 33.58 2.47
CA LYS A 1199 -15.96 34.05 2.86
C LYS A 1199 -16.00 34.58 4.28
N THR A 1200 -15.29 33.93 5.20
CA THR A 1200 -15.22 34.34 6.62
C THR A 1200 -14.50 35.67 6.77
N VAL A 1201 -13.37 35.85 6.08
CA VAL A 1201 -12.61 37.11 6.08
C VAL A 1201 -13.43 38.24 5.46
N LYS A 1202 -14.12 38.01 4.34
CA LYS A 1202 -15.00 39.02 3.71
C LYS A 1202 -16.10 39.49 4.65
N ASN A 1203 -16.82 38.56 5.28
CA ASN A 1203 -17.87 38.91 6.24
C ASN A 1203 -17.32 39.69 7.44
N SER A 1204 -16.18 39.26 7.97
CA SER A 1204 -15.52 39.91 9.11
C SER A 1204 -15.03 41.31 8.74
N LYS A 1205 -14.51 41.50 7.52
CA LYS A 1205 -14.08 42.79 7.00
C LYS A 1205 -15.25 43.77 6.90
N THR A 1206 -16.36 43.37 6.29
CA THR A 1206 -17.56 44.22 6.19
C THR A 1206 -18.08 44.62 7.57
N PHE A 1207 -18.14 43.68 8.52
CA PHE A 1207 -18.51 43.99 9.90
C PHE A 1207 -17.56 45.02 10.54
N MET A 1208 -16.25 44.87 10.33
CA MET A 1208 -15.24 45.81 10.83
C MET A 1208 -15.32 47.19 10.19
N GLU A 1209 -15.61 47.28 8.88
CA GLU A 1209 -15.86 48.54 8.18
C GLU A 1209 -17.06 49.30 8.79
N ASP A 1210 -18.17 48.59 9.04
CA ASP A 1210 -19.36 49.17 9.67
C ASP A 1210 -19.08 49.67 11.09
N LEU A 1211 -18.31 48.91 11.87
CA LEU A 1211 -17.92 49.30 13.23
C LEU A 1211 -17.04 50.55 13.24
N ILE A 1212 -16.06 50.64 12.33
CA ILE A 1212 -15.21 51.83 12.18
C ILE A 1212 -16.04 53.03 11.76
N ASN A 1213 -17.00 52.87 10.86
CA ASN A 1213 -17.92 53.94 10.47
C ASN A 1213 -18.72 54.48 11.67
N GLN A 1214 -19.20 53.60 12.56
CA GLN A 1214 -19.88 54.03 13.78
C GLN A 1214 -18.94 54.78 14.74
N LEU A 1215 -17.71 54.31 14.91
CA LEU A 1215 -16.70 54.97 15.75
C LEU A 1215 -16.29 56.34 15.18
N ASN A 1216 -16.17 56.47 13.86
CA ASN A 1216 -15.91 57.75 13.20
C ASN A 1216 -17.05 58.75 13.45
N ILE A 1217 -18.32 58.32 13.35
CA ILE A 1217 -19.48 59.18 13.67
C ILE A 1217 -19.42 59.64 15.14
N MET A 1218 -19.08 58.74 16.06
CA MET A 1218 -18.89 59.09 17.48
C MET A 1218 -17.75 60.09 17.67
N ARG A 1219 -16.62 59.89 16.99
CA ARG A 1219 -15.47 60.79 17.03
C ARG A 1219 -15.83 62.18 16.51
N ASP A 1220 -16.48 62.25 15.35
CA ASP A 1220 -16.89 63.52 14.72
C ASP A 1220 -17.89 64.30 15.58
N SER A 1221 -18.73 63.61 16.36
CA SER A 1221 -19.63 64.26 17.33
C SER A 1221 -18.89 64.98 18.48
N ILE A 1222 -17.63 64.60 18.77
CA ILE A 1222 -16.81 65.17 19.84
C ILE A 1222 -15.80 66.18 19.27
N SER A 1223 -15.04 65.79 18.24
CA SER A 1223 -13.93 66.58 17.70
C SER A 1223 -14.27 67.37 16.43
N GLY A 1224 -15.40 67.07 15.79
CA GLY A 1224 -15.79 67.68 14.52
C GLY A 1224 -16.12 69.17 14.64
N VAL A 1225 -15.94 69.90 13.53
CA VAL A 1225 -16.25 71.32 13.44
C VAL A 1225 -17.67 71.49 12.92
N SER A 1226 -18.55 72.07 13.75
CA SER A 1226 -19.88 72.50 13.33
C SER A 1226 -19.85 73.96 12.89
N LEU A 1227 -20.13 74.22 11.60
CA LEU A 1227 -20.17 75.58 11.05
C LEU A 1227 -21.16 76.48 11.79
N ASP A 1228 -22.30 75.93 12.22
CA ASP A 1228 -23.32 76.68 12.95
C ASP A 1228 -22.83 77.08 14.36
N GLU A 1229 -22.19 76.16 15.08
CA GLU A 1229 -21.60 76.45 16.39
C GLU A 1229 -20.45 77.46 16.29
N GLU A 1230 -19.57 77.28 15.31
CA GLU A 1230 -18.43 78.17 15.09
C GLU A 1230 -18.90 79.56 14.65
N MET A 1231 -19.93 79.67 13.79
CA MET A 1231 -20.51 80.97 13.42
C MET A 1231 -21.12 81.68 14.65
N ALA A 1232 -21.85 80.97 15.51
CA ALA A 1232 -22.38 81.53 16.74
C ALA A 1232 -21.27 82.01 17.70
N ASN A 1233 -20.19 81.24 17.84
CA ASN A 1233 -19.01 81.62 18.62
C ASN A 1233 -18.28 82.82 18.01
N LEU A 1234 -18.18 82.90 16.68
CA LEU A 1234 -17.55 84.01 15.97
C LEU A 1234 -18.29 85.32 16.26
N ILE A 1235 -19.61 85.31 16.15
CA ILE A 1235 -20.48 86.46 16.46
C ILE A 1235 -20.29 86.87 17.94
N LYS A 1236 -20.29 85.89 18.85
CA LYS A 1236 -20.07 86.14 20.29
C LYS A 1236 -18.73 86.83 20.56
N TYR A 1237 -17.64 86.33 19.99
CA TYR A 1237 -16.32 86.92 20.18
C TYR A 1237 -16.19 88.30 19.53
N GLN A 1238 -16.76 88.51 18.34
CA GLN A 1238 -16.78 89.81 17.67
C GLN A 1238 -17.56 90.87 18.47
N GLN A 1239 -18.73 90.51 19.02
CA GLN A 1239 -19.51 91.40 19.88
C GLN A 1239 -18.75 91.75 21.18
N ALA A 1240 -18.13 90.76 21.82
CA ALA A 1240 -17.35 90.96 23.04
C ALA A 1240 -16.09 91.81 22.81
N PHE A 1241 -15.43 91.64 21.65
CA PHE A 1241 -14.32 92.47 21.20
C PHE A 1241 -14.77 93.92 20.98
N SER A 1242 -15.86 94.14 20.24
CA SER A 1242 -16.41 95.49 19.99
C SER A 1242 -16.79 96.22 21.28
N ALA A 1243 -17.42 95.52 22.23
CA ALA A 1243 -17.76 96.07 23.54
C ALA A 1243 -16.51 96.50 24.34
N SER A 1244 -15.45 95.68 24.32
CA SER A 1244 -14.19 95.98 25.03
C SER A 1244 -13.41 97.11 24.36
N ALA A 1245 -13.46 97.23 23.02
CA ALA A 1245 -12.84 98.31 22.27
C ALA A 1245 -13.48 99.67 22.60
N LYS A 1246 -14.82 99.69 22.74
CA LYS A 1246 -15.57 100.89 23.14
C LYS A 1246 -15.16 101.40 24.53
N ILE A 1247 -14.84 100.50 25.47
CA ILE A 1247 -14.32 100.89 26.81
C ILE A 1247 -12.96 101.60 26.69
N LEU A 1248 -12.10 101.16 25.77
CA LEU A 1248 -10.82 101.80 25.49
C LEU A 1248 -10.99 103.19 24.87
N THR A 1249 -11.90 103.36 23.91
CA THR A 1249 -12.23 104.67 23.34
C THR A 1249 -12.72 105.65 24.40
N VAL A 1250 -13.65 105.22 25.26
CA VAL A 1250 -14.17 106.05 26.35
C VAL A 1250 -13.08 106.37 27.38
N ALA A 1251 -12.17 105.44 27.65
CA ALA A 1251 -11.04 105.67 28.55
C ALA A 1251 -10.00 106.65 27.96
N ASP A 1252 -9.77 106.62 26.65
CA ASP A 1252 -8.92 107.56 25.91
C ASP A 1252 -9.51 108.98 25.95
N GLU A 1253 -10.82 109.12 25.69
CA GLU A 1253 -11.55 110.39 25.83
C GLU A 1253 -11.47 110.94 27.27
N MET A 1254 -11.57 110.08 28.29
CA MET A 1254 -11.40 110.49 29.70
C MET A 1254 -9.96 110.90 30.03
N LEU A 1255 -8.94 110.23 29.46
CA LEU A 1255 -7.53 110.58 29.62
C LEU A 1255 -7.21 111.93 28.98
N ASP A 1256 -7.68 112.16 27.75
CA ASP A 1256 -7.53 113.44 27.05
C ASP A 1256 -8.21 114.58 27.81
N THR A 1257 -9.42 114.35 28.33
CA THR A 1257 -10.13 115.32 29.16
C THR A 1257 -9.35 115.65 30.44
N LEU A 1258 -8.77 114.64 31.11
CA LEU A 1258 -7.96 114.82 32.32
C LEU A 1258 -6.60 115.50 32.06
N ILE A 1259 -5.97 115.23 30.91
CA ILE A 1259 -4.72 115.87 30.50
C ILE A 1259 -4.98 117.34 30.13
N GLN A 1260 -6.08 117.62 29.43
CA GLN A 1260 -6.53 118.98 29.14
C GLN A 1260 -6.90 119.75 30.42
N SER A 1261 -7.42 119.09 31.46
CA SER A 1261 -7.74 119.75 32.74
C SER A 1261 -6.53 120.00 33.65
N LYS A 1262 -5.34 119.47 33.31
CA LYS A 1262 -4.12 119.59 34.12
C LYS A 1262 -3.03 120.47 33.48
N ARG A 1263 -3.21 120.85 32.20
CA ARG A 1263 -2.57 122.03 31.60
C ARG A 1263 -3.33 123.27 32.03
#